data_AF-A0A534VMC2-F1
#
_entry.id   AF-A0A534VMC2-F1
#
_cell.length_a   1.000
_cell.length_b   1.000
_cell.length_c   1.000
_cell.angle_alpha   90.00
_cell.angle_beta   90.00
_cell.angle_gamma   90.00
#
_symmetry.space_group_name_H-M   'P 1'
#
loop_
_entity.id
_entity.type
_entity.pdbx_description
1 polymer ?
#
loop_
_entity_poly.entity_id
_entity_poly.type
_entity_poly.pdbx_seq_one_letter_code
_entity_poly.pdbx_strand_id
1 'polypeptide(L)'
;MEDLFSLFEKPKNPLSFNAIRISLASPDKIRSWSHGEVKKPETINYRTFKPERDGLFCAKIFGPTKDYECNCGKYKRMRHRGVVCEKCGVEVIQSKVRRERMGHIDLATPVAHIWFLKSLPSRIGTLLDMTLKELEKILYFESYVVVDPGTTPLQERELLSEGRYRKLTEEHGPDAFRAGMGAEAIRELLKKLEVDKLFVDLRVEMKEATSEARRKKISKRLKVISAFKNSGNRPEWLILEVVPVIPPDLRPLVPLDGGRFATSDLNDLYRRVINRNNRLKRLMELNAPDIIIRNEKRMLQEAVDALFDNGRRGRAITGPNKRPLKSLSDMLKGKSGRFRQNLLGKRVDYSGRSVIVVGPELRLHQCGLPKKMALELFKPFIYNKLEERGFVTTIKSAKKMVEKERPEVWDILDEVIREHPVLLNRAPTLHRLGIQAFEPILIEGKAIQLHPLVCAAYNADFDGDQMAVHVPLSVEAQVEARALMMSTNNILSPAHGKPIIVPTQDIVLGLYFMTREKLGAKGEGKAFSSFDEVRIAFDQREVDLQARIKVRAPAAAGGNGGLIEATVGRVLLYEIVPHEIPFAEVNKVMKKKELGWLIDLAYRHAGNKATVIFADRLKDLGYEQATLAGISIGIKDMVIPEPKQKLLEEANGAVREIEDQYNKGLITDGERYNKVVDIWAEVTDRIADEMLRELGTQDVTDQDGKVRRIPSFNPIFMMADSGARGSAQQIRQLAGMRGLMAKPSGEIIETPITANFREGLTVLQYFISTHGARKGLADTALKTANSGYLTRRLVDVAQDSIIQEEDCGTLDGIEMTPLVEGGEVIEGIGDRVLGRVGLEDIRDPFSNRVIVQTNEEIDEDKVAEIEDAGLERVKIRSVLTCQSRQGVCVRCYGRDLARGHMVNLGEAIGVIAAQSIGEPGTQLTMRTFHIGGTASRRAEQTTLEARNEGFIKFINLAAVEGKDGDLIVMSKRNGEIAIVDYPEPNRERERERYPVVYGAKLKKRDGQKVKGGEMIAEWDPYTIPILTESAGVVKFGDILEGVTMEEKLDERTGLSTKVIVDTKDVDKRPRVSIKDERGQTARIGAGEARYLLPVGAHLNVLEGQSVSAGDIIAKMPRETTKTKDITGGLPRVAELFEARKPKEFAVISEIDGIVSFGKDTKGKRKVVVTPEVGEAREYLIPKGKHMSVHEGDYVKAGEALMDGSSNPHDILTILGEKALAKYLVDEVQEIYRLQGVRINDKHIEVIVRQMLRRVRIKEVGDT
;
A
#
# COMPACT_ATOMS: atom_id res chain seq x y z
N MET A 1 -22.49 49.28 34.59
CA MET A 1 -22.07 47.95 35.11
C MET A 1 -21.47 47.05 34.03
N GLU A 2 -21.82 47.20 32.75
CA GLU A 2 -21.21 46.42 31.65
C GLU A 2 -19.74 46.79 31.36
N ASP A 3 -19.33 48.05 31.57
CA ASP A 3 -17.94 48.48 31.33
C ASP A 3 -16.89 47.91 32.31
N LEU A 4 -17.30 47.52 33.52
CA LEU A 4 -16.38 46.97 34.53
C LEU A 4 -15.97 45.51 34.23
N PHE A 5 -16.82 44.76 33.52
CA PHE A 5 -16.50 43.39 33.10
C PHE A 5 -15.45 43.33 31.97
N SER A 6 -15.33 44.40 31.18
CA SER A 6 -14.32 44.50 30.11
C SER A 6 -12.88 44.53 30.62
N LEU A 7 -12.67 44.98 31.87
CA LEU A 7 -11.35 45.06 32.53
C LEU A 7 -10.89 43.72 33.11
N PHE A 8 -11.80 42.77 33.36
CA PHE A 8 -11.49 41.45 33.91
C PHE A 8 -11.47 40.33 32.87
N GLU A 9 -11.90 40.59 31.63
CA GLU A 9 -11.63 39.69 30.52
C GLU A 9 -10.12 39.72 30.22
N LYS A 10 -9.40 38.66 30.65
CA LYS A 10 -8.05 38.40 30.15
C LYS A 10 -8.08 38.59 28.63
N PRO A 11 -7.19 39.41 28.03
CA PRO A 11 -7.12 39.49 26.58
C PRO A 11 -6.85 38.07 26.09
N LYS A 12 -7.88 37.41 25.56
CA LYS A 12 -7.75 36.08 24.95
C LYS A 12 -6.82 36.31 23.79
N ASN A 13 -5.55 35.98 23.97
CA ASN A 13 -4.57 36.06 22.91
C ASN A 13 -5.16 35.21 21.77
N PRO A 14 -5.62 35.82 20.66
CA PRO A 14 -6.49 35.13 19.69
C PRO A 14 -5.79 33.95 18.99
N LEU A 15 -4.49 33.83 19.23
CA LEU A 15 -3.58 32.79 18.75
C LEU A 15 -3.55 31.53 19.63
N SER A 16 -4.03 31.57 20.87
CA SER A 16 -4.07 30.41 21.77
C SER A 16 -5.49 29.87 21.88
N PHE A 17 -5.79 28.81 21.13
CA PHE A 17 -7.06 28.09 21.17
C PHE A 17 -6.82 26.58 21.22
N ASN A 18 -7.64 25.85 21.98
CA ASN A 18 -7.46 24.40 22.18
C ASN A 18 -8.23 23.56 21.17
N ALA A 19 -9.33 24.10 20.61
CA ALA A 19 -10.19 23.37 19.69
C ALA A 19 -10.87 24.31 18.68
N ILE A 20 -11.24 23.76 17.53
CA ILE A 20 -12.01 24.45 16.48
C ILE A 20 -13.40 23.84 16.42
N ARG A 21 -14.44 24.68 16.42
CA ARG A 21 -15.83 24.28 16.24
C ARG A 21 -16.35 24.76 14.89
N ILE A 22 -17.12 23.90 14.21
CA ILE A 22 -17.84 24.23 12.97
C ILE A 22 -19.34 24.21 13.25
N SER A 23 -20.06 25.22 12.75
CA SER A 23 -21.52 25.37 12.86
C SER A 23 -22.04 26.13 11.63
N LEU A 24 -23.32 25.97 11.32
CA LEU A 24 -23.96 26.72 10.24
C LEU A 24 -24.06 28.21 10.63
N ALA A 25 -23.85 29.09 9.67
CA ALA A 25 -23.98 30.53 9.90
C ALA A 25 -25.43 30.95 9.71
N SER A 26 -26.05 31.52 10.74
CA SER A 26 -27.36 32.15 10.60
C SER A 26 -27.25 33.44 9.76
N PRO A 27 -28.34 33.88 9.11
CA PRO A 27 -28.37 35.17 8.40
C PRO A 27 -27.89 36.34 9.26
N ASP A 28 -28.33 36.42 10.52
CA ASP A 28 -27.94 37.47 11.46
C ASP A 28 -26.44 37.39 11.81
N LYS A 29 -25.91 36.17 11.93
CA LYS A 29 -24.48 35.97 12.20
C LYS A 29 -23.63 36.39 11.00
N ILE A 30 -24.08 36.13 9.77
CA ILE A 30 -23.40 36.61 8.56
C ILE A 30 -23.39 38.14 8.53
N ARG A 31 -24.50 38.78 8.90
CA ARG A 31 -24.56 40.25 9.03
C ARG A 31 -23.61 40.78 10.10
N SER A 32 -23.48 40.09 11.24
CA SER A 32 -22.54 40.46 12.31
C SER A 32 -21.05 40.42 11.88
N TRP A 33 -20.69 39.51 10.96
CA TRP A 33 -19.34 39.44 10.41
C TRP A 33 -19.10 40.50 9.33
N SER A 34 -20.16 40.95 8.69
CA SER A 34 -20.08 41.84 7.55
C SER A 34 -19.90 43.29 7.96
N HIS A 35 -19.03 43.99 7.23
CA HIS A 35 -18.79 45.42 7.42
C HIS A 35 -19.57 46.28 6.41
N GLY A 36 -20.44 45.66 5.60
CA GLY A 36 -21.31 46.35 4.66
C GLY A 36 -21.85 45.46 3.53
N GLU A 37 -22.98 45.86 2.96
CA GLU A 37 -23.62 45.20 1.82
C GLU A 37 -22.92 45.57 0.50
N VAL A 38 -22.60 44.57 -0.33
CA VAL A 38 -22.07 44.77 -1.69
C VAL A 38 -23.24 44.85 -2.66
N LYS A 39 -23.56 46.07 -3.09
CA LYS A 39 -24.73 46.33 -3.97
C LYS A 39 -24.38 46.24 -5.45
N LYS A 40 -23.14 46.59 -5.80
CA LYS A 40 -22.70 46.82 -7.17
C LYS A 40 -21.75 45.74 -7.68
N PRO A 41 -21.89 45.29 -8.94
CA PRO A 41 -21.00 44.28 -9.53
C PRO A 41 -19.63 44.85 -9.94
N GLU A 42 -19.48 46.17 -10.04
CA GLU A 42 -18.23 46.78 -10.51
C GLU A 42 -17.10 46.60 -9.50
N THR A 43 -15.87 46.50 -10.01
CA THR A 43 -14.65 46.27 -9.21
C THR A 43 -13.89 47.57 -8.99
N ILE A 44 -13.25 48.08 -10.04
CA ILE A 44 -12.44 49.30 -10.06
C ILE A 44 -12.90 50.22 -11.18
N ASN A 45 -12.63 51.50 -11.01
CA ASN A 45 -12.84 52.48 -12.05
C ASN A 45 -11.77 52.34 -13.14
N TYR A 46 -12.17 52.24 -14.41
CA TYR A 46 -11.25 52.01 -15.52
C TYR A 46 -10.24 53.17 -15.77
N ARG A 47 -10.55 54.41 -15.34
CA ARG A 47 -9.65 55.56 -15.50
C ARG A 47 -8.71 55.76 -14.31
N THR A 48 -9.26 55.68 -13.10
CA THR A 48 -8.50 56.02 -11.87
C THR A 48 -7.90 54.81 -11.18
N PHE A 49 -8.27 53.60 -11.58
CA PHE A 49 -7.95 52.32 -10.94
C PHE A 49 -8.31 52.25 -9.45
N LYS A 50 -9.11 53.21 -8.96
CA LYS A 50 -9.60 53.21 -7.58
C LYS A 50 -10.78 52.24 -7.46
N PRO A 51 -10.93 51.58 -6.30
CA PRO A 51 -12.09 50.73 -6.05
C PRO A 51 -13.39 51.53 -6.10
N GLU A 52 -14.40 50.95 -6.74
CA GLU A 52 -15.72 51.56 -6.84
C GLU A 52 -16.47 51.54 -5.50
N ARG A 53 -17.32 52.55 -5.30
CA ARG A 53 -18.15 52.66 -4.09
C ARG A 53 -19.27 51.62 -4.13
N ASP A 54 -19.44 50.90 -3.02
CA ASP A 54 -20.39 49.79 -2.84
C ASP A 54 -20.21 48.61 -3.82
N GLY A 55 -19.07 48.57 -4.53
CA GLY A 55 -18.69 47.50 -5.45
C GLY A 55 -17.91 46.36 -4.78
N LEU A 56 -17.51 45.37 -5.59
CA LEU A 56 -16.83 44.15 -5.13
C LEU A 56 -15.47 44.41 -4.46
N PHE A 57 -14.83 45.56 -4.68
CA PHE A 57 -13.54 45.93 -4.07
C PHE A 57 -13.63 47.13 -3.13
N CYS A 58 -14.85 47.54 -2.75
CA CYS A 58 -15.14 48.78 -2.05
C CYS A 58 -14.24 49.00 -0.82
N ALA A 59 -13.54 50.14 -0.79
CA ALA A 59 -12.67 50.48 0.32
C ALA A 59 -13.43 50.80 1.63
N LYS A 60 -14.71 51.20 1.54
CA LYS A 60 -15.56 51.43 2.72
C LYS A 60 -15.86 50.12 3.46
N ILE A 61 -16.19 49.07 2.71
CA ILE A 61 -16.57 47.75 3.27
C ILE A 61 -15.32 46.99 3.72
N PHE A 62 -14.32 46.87 2.84
CA PHE A 62 -13.19 45.98 3.05
C PHE A 62 -11.98 46.66 3.71
N GLY A 63 -11.88 47.99 3.68
CA GLY A 63 -10.75 48.77 4.20
C GLY A 63 -9.86 49.40 3.11
N PRO A 64 -8.83 50.16 3.51
CA PRO A 64 -8.02 50.99 2.62
C PRO A 64 -7.05 50.17 1.74
N THR A 65 -6.80 50.62 0.51
CA THR A 65 -5.89 49.94 -0.45
C THR A 65 -4.42 50.12 -0.13
N LYS A 66 -4.06 51.19 0.60
CA LYS A 66 -2.71 51.51 1.04
C LYS A 66 -2.70 51.67 2.55
N ASP A 67 -1.56 51.34 3.17
CA ASP A 67 -1.43 51.41 4.63
C ASP A 67 -1.60 52.83 5.14
N TYR A 68 -2.52 53.01 6.09
CA TYR A 68 -2.82 54.29 6.72
C TYR A 68 -3.14 55.42 5.73
N GLU A 69 -3.83 55.10 4.62
CA GLU A 69 -4.26 56.08 3.62
C GLU A 69 -5.73 55.84 3.22
N CYS A 70 -6.55 56.88 3.27
CA CYS A 70 -7.95 56.80 2.81
C CYS A 70 -8.04 56.86 1.27
N ASN A 71 -9.10 56.32 0.67
CA ASN A 71 -9.23 56.22 -0.80
C ASN A 71 -9.20 57.57 -1.56
N CYS A 72 -9.63 58.67 -0.92
CA CYS A 72 -9.58 60.01 -1.51
C CYS A 72 -8.23 60.73 -1.30
N GLY A 73 -7.36 60.23 -0.42
CA GLY A 73 -6.06 60.82 -0.10
C GLY A 73 -6.09 62.02 0.86
N LYS A 74 -7.25 62.36 1.48
CA LYS A 74 -7.35 63.44 2.49
C LYS A 74 -6.52 63.12 3.74
N TYR A 75 -6.62 61.89 4.24
CA TYR A 75 -5.89 61.41 5.40
C TYR A 75 -4.83 60.41 4.97
N LYS A 76 -3.58 60.68 5.35
CA LYS A 76 -2.39 59.86 5.02
C LYS A 76 -1.48 59.74 6.24
N ARG A 77 -0.69 58.67 6.29
CA ARG A 77 0.31 58.37 7.33
C ARG A 77 -0.33 57.96 8.67
N MET A 78 0.51 57.39 9.53
CA MET A 78 0.11 56.73 10.78
C MET A 78 -0.56 57.66 11.81
N ARG A 79 -0.37 58.99 11.70
CA ARG A 79 -0.97 60.00 12.60
C ARG A 79 -2.50 59.97 12.63
N HIS A 80 -3.15 59.58 11.53
CA HIS A 80 -4.61 59.54 11.41
C HIS A 80 -5.20 58.14 11.60
N ARG A 81 -4.47 57.24 12.26
CA ARG A 81 -4.92 55.86 12.51
C ARG A 81 -6.27 55.86 13.24
N GLY A 82 -7.22 55.07 12.74
CA GLY A 82 -8.55 54.91 13.32
C GLY A 82 -9.56 56.01 12.94
N VAL A 83 -9.14 57.04 12.20
CA VAL A 83 -10.06 58.08 11.71
C VAL A 83 -10.83 57.59 10.49
N VAL A 84 -12.15 57.74 10.48
CA VAL A 84 -13.00 57.50 9.32
C VAL A 84 -13.09 58.76 8.47
N CYS A 85 -12.72 58.67 7.20
CA CYS A 85 -12.71 59.84 6.32
C CYS A 85 -14.11 60.31 5.95
N GLU A 86 -14.46 61.56 6.25
CA GLU A 86 -15.78 62.16 5.90
C GLU A 86 -16.10 62.10 4.40
N LYS A 87 -15.10 62.33 3.52
CA LYS A 87 -15.32 62.37 2.06
C LYS A 87 -15.63 61.00 1.43
N CYS A 88 -14.93 59.94 1.85
CA CYS A 88 -15.05 58.63 1.22
C CYS A 88 -15.58 57.52 2.14
N GLY A 89 -15.77 57.80 3.43
CA GLY A 89 -16.21 56.84 4.45
C GLY A 89 -15.22 55.73 4.75
N VAL A 90 -13.95 55.85 4.31
CA VAL A 90 -12.92 54.83 4.50
C VAL A 90 -12.16 55.09 5.79
N GLU A 91 -12.05 54.06 6.62
CA GLU A 91 -11.26 54.05 7.84
C GLU A 91 -9.76 53.97 7.54
N VAL A 92 -8.94 54.78 8.22
CA VAL A 92 -7.49 54.84 8.03
C VAL A 92 -6.80 53.81 8.94
N ILE A 93 -6.55 52.64 8.37
CA ILE A 93 -5.94 51.48 9.05
C ILE A 93 -4.95 50.78 8.09
N GLN A 94 -4.35 49.67 8.54
CA GLN A 94 -3.50 48.86 7.67
C GLN A 94 -4.32 48.22 6.54
N SER A 95 -3.74 48.10 5.36
CA SER A 95 -4.37 47.46 4.20
C SER A 95 -4.64 45.97 4.44
N LYS A 96 -3.89 45.32 5.34
CA LYS A 96 -4.05 43.90 5.73
C LYS A 96 -5.49 43.53 6.12
N VAL A 97 -6.25 44.45 6.68
CA VAL A 97 -7.67 44.22 7.05
C VAL A 97 -8.54 43.86 5.85
N ARG A 98 -8.14 44.21 4.61
CA ARG A 98 -8.82 43.81 3.36
C ARG A 98 -8.75 42.31 3.08
N ARG A 99 -7.94 41.58 3.85
CA ARG A 99 -7.88 40.11 3.85
C ARG A 99 -8.82 39.48 4.88
N GLU A 100 -9.28 40.24 5.86
CA GLU A 100 -10.04 39.75 7.03
C GLU A 100 -11.51 40.21 6.98
N ARG A 101 -11.77 41.47 6.62
CA ARG A 101 -13.13 42.05 6.59
C ARG A 101 -13.99 41.41 5.51
N MET A 102 -15.18 40.95 5.88
CA MET A 102 -16.14 40.33 4.96
C MET A 102 -17.24 41.32 4.54
N GLY A 103 -17.77 41.12 3.33
CA GLY A 103 -19.00 41.76 2.85
C GLY A 103 -20.16 40.78 2.90
N HIS A 104 -21.37 41.25 2.63
CA HIS A 104 -22.52 40.37 2.39
C HIS A 104 -23.39 40.87 1.22
N ILE A 105 -24.26 40.00 0.72
CA ILE A 105 -25.29 40.29 -0.27
C ILE A 105 -26.61 39.81 0.31
N ASP A 106 -27.58 40.72 0.47
CA ASP A 106 -28.95 40.35 0.81
C ASP A 106 -29.66 39.85 -0.45
N LEU A 107 -30.07 38.58 -0.44
CA LEU A 107 -30.79 37.96 -1.54
C LEU A 107 -32.24 38.46 -1.57
N ALA A 108 -32.77 38.70 -2.77
CA ALA A 108 -34.17 39.10 -2.96
C ALA A 108 -35.15 37.98 -2.57
N THR A 109 -34.71 36.73 -2.71
CA THR A 109 -35.48 35.53 -2.37
C THR A 109 -34.58 34.51 -1.71
N PRO A 110 -35.08 33.70 -0.76
CA PRO A 110 -34.34 32.60 -0.18
C PRO A 110 -33.82 31.63 -1.25
N VAL A 111 -32.60 31.11 -1.06
CA VAL A 111 -31.92 30.20 -2.00
C VAL A 111 -31.44 28.97 -1.26
N ALA A 112 -31.70 27.77 -1.79
CA ALA A 112 -31.24 26.54 -1.16
C ALA A 112 -29.72 26.38 -1.30
N HIS A 113 -29.02 25.98 -0.23
CA HIS A 113 -27.58 25.78 -0.32
C HIS A 113 -27.25 24.42 -1.00
N ILE A 114 -26.48 24.46 -2.10
CA ILE A 114 -26.17 23.28 -2.93
C ILE A 114 -25.55 22.08 -2.18
N TRP A 115 -24.66 22.33 -1.20
CA TRP A 115 -24.07 21.25 -0.39
C TRP A 115 -25.11 20.42 0.34
N PHE A 116 -26.15 21.03 0.92
CA PHE A 116 -27.15 20.29 1.70
C PHE A 116 -28.26 19.68 0.83
N LEU A 117 -28.46 20.24 -0.36
CA LEU A 117 -29.40 19.74 -1.35
C LEU A 117 -28.85 18.52 -2.12
N LYS A 118 -27.70 18.68 -2.79
CA LYS A 118 -27.16 17.71 -3.77
C LYS A 118 -26.07 16.78 -3.23
N SER A 119 -25.60 16.97 -1.98
CA SER A 119 -24.73 15.95 -1.39
C SER A 119 -25.51 14.66 -1.22
N LEU A 120 -24.89 13.52 -1.51
CA LEU A 120 -25.48 12.21 -1.25
C LEU A 120 -25.00 11.70 0.13
N PRO A 121 -25.90 11.39 1.09
CA PRO A 121 -27.35 11.59 1.07
C PRO A 121 -27.76 13.06 1.29
N SER A 122 -28.89 13.48 0.69
CA SER A 122 -29.41 14.86 0.79
C SER A 122 -29.88 15.14 2.20
N ARG A 123 -29.38 16.22 2.81
CA ARG A 123 -29.74 16.58 4.20
C ARG A 123 -31.16 17.16 4.28
N ILE A 124 -31.51 18.02 3.33
CA ILE A 124 -32.86 18.60 3.22
C ILE A 124 -33.89 17.49 2.95
N GLY A 125 -33.60 16.58 2.01
CA GLY A 125 -34.50 15.45 1.70
C GLY A 125 -34.69 14.51 2.88
N THR A 126 -33.61 14.22 3.62
CA THR A 126 -33.69 13.36 4.80
C THR A 126 -34.51 14.00 5.94
N LEU A 127 -34.43 15.32 6.12
CA LEU A 127 -35.21 16.03 7.15
C LEU A 127 -36.72 16.02 6.82
N LEU A 128 -37.06 16.37 5.58
CA LEU A 128 -38.46 16.47 5.12
C LEU A 128 -39.10 15.11 4.76
N ASP A 129 -38.31 14.03 4.73
CA ASP A 129 -38.68 12.71 4.20
C ASP A 129 -39.14 12.71 2.74
N MET A 130 -38.51 13.56 1.92
CA MET A 130 -38.79 13.68 0.49
C MET A 130 -37.62 13.19 -0.35
N THR A 131 -37.90 12.68 -1.55
CA THR A 131 -36.85 12.29 -2.50
C THR A 131 -36.17 13.53 -3.09
N LEU A 132 -34.92 13.36 -3.56
CA LEU A 132 -34.17 14.45 -4.17
C LEU A 132 -34.86 15.01 -5.43
N LYS A 133 -35.50 14.13 -6.23
CA LYS A 133 -36.23 14.53 -7.44
C LYS A 133 -37.43 15.42 -7.11
N GLU A 134 -38.16 15.09 -6.06
CA GLU A 134 -39.31 15.85 -5.59
C GLU A 134 -38.90 17.25 -5.10
N LEU A 135 -37.81 17.34 -4.34
CA LEU A 135 -37.27 18.64 -3.90
C LEU A 135 -36.82 19.51 -5.06
N GLU A 136 -36.22 18.94 -6.11
CA GLU A 136 -35.82 19.69 -7.30
C GLU A 136 -37.01 20.26 -8.06
N LYS A 137 -38.11 19.49 -8.18
CA LYS A 137 -39.36 19.98 -8.79
C LYS A 137 -39.92 21.19 -8.05
N ILE A 138 -39.86 21.19 -6.72
CA ILE A 138 -40.30 22.33 -5.90
C ILE A 138 -39.36 23.53 -6.09
N LEU A 139 -38.05 23.33 -5.97
CA LEU A 139 -37.05 24.40 -6.04
C LEU A 139 -37.01 25.11 -7.39
N TYR A 140 -37.27 24.38 -8.48
CA TYR A 140 -37.29 24.93 -9.84
C TYR A 140 -38.68 25.37 -10.32
N PHE A 141 -39.63 25.49 -9.40
CA PHE A 141 -40.98 26.02 -9.66
C PHE A 141 -41.80 25.17 -10.65
N GLU A 142 -41.58 23.85 -10.70
CA GLU A 142 -42.36 22.92 -11.54
C GLU A 142 -43.62 22.40 -10.83
N SER A 143 -43.60 22.31 -9.50
CA SER A 143 -44.70 21.77 -8.70
C SER A 143 -44.85 22.55 -7.39
N TYR A 144 -46.08 22.57 -6.87
CA TYR A 144 -46.39 23.13 -5.56
C TYR A 144 -46.26 22.05 -4.48
N VAL A 145 -45.94 22.45 -3.27
CA VAL A 145 -45.94 21.60 -2.08
C VAL A 145 -46.92 22.17 -1.05
N VAL A 146 -47.72 21.29 -0.45
CA VAL A 146 -48.65 21.67 0.64
C VAL A 146 -47.83 21.98 1.89
N VAL A 147 -47.86 23.25 2.33
CA VAL A 147 -47.20 23.74 3.55
C VAL A 147 -48.14 23.67 4.75
N ASP A 148 -49.44 23.88 4.50
CA ASP A 148 -50.49 23.75 5.50
C ASP A 148 -51.75 23.17 4.87
N PRO A 149 -52.20 21.97 5.29
CA PRO A 149 -53.40 21.36 4.72
C PRO A 149 -54.71 22.03 5.17
N GLY A 150 -54.69 22.87 6.23
CA GLY A 150 -55.88 23.57 6.71
C GLY A 150 -57.05 22.61 7.00
N THR A 151 -58.21 22.88 6.38
CA THR A 151 -59.44 22.05 6.51
C THR A 151 -59.63 21.04 5.37
N THR A 152 -58.64 20.91 4.47
CA THR A 152 -58.73 20.05 3.28
C THR A 152 -58.25 18.62 3.56
N PRO A 153 -58.62 17.61 2.73
CA PRO A 153 -58.13 16.24 2.87
C PRO A 153 -56.66 16.04 2.43
N LEU A 154 -55.94 17.12 2.10
CA LEU A 154 -54.55 17.05 1.64
C LEU A 154 -53.60 16.70 2.79
N GLN A 155 -52.50 16.03 2.44
CA GLN A 155 -51.43 15.77 3.41
C GLN A 155 -50.36 16.85 3.35
N GLU A 156 -49.78 17.20 4.51
CA GLU A 156 -48.60 18.06 4.56
C GLU A 156 -47.47 17.40 3.72
N ARG A 157 -46.77 18.20 2.91
CA ARG A 157 -45.69 17.77 2.01
C ARG A 157 -46.15 16.99 0.77
N GLU A 158 -47.45 16.88 0.51
CA GLU A 158 -47.96 16.36 -0.76
C GLU A 158 -47.59 17.31 -1.91
N LEU A 159 -47.21 16.74 -3.05
CA LEU A 159 -46.89 17.46 -4.27
C LEU A 159 -48.14 17.67 -5.14
N LEU A 160 -48.37 18.90 -5.55
CA LEU A 160 -49.46 19.29 -6.44
C LEU A 160 -48.89 19.80 -7.77
N SER A 161 -49.39 19.25 -8.87
CA SER A 161 -49.16 19.84 -10.20
C SER A 161 -49.93 21.15 -10.33
N GLU A 162 -49.50 22.05 -11.22
CA GLU A 162 -50.17 23.35 -11.40
C GLU A 162 -51.67 23.20 -11.73
N GLY A 163 -52.03 22.24 -12.59
CA GLY A 163 -53.43 21.96 -12.91
C GLY A 163 -54.22 21.43 -11.72
N ARG A 164 -53.63 20.56 -10.88
CA ARG A 164 -54.28 20.04 -9.67
C ARG A 164 -54.43 21.12 -8.60
N TYR A 165 -53.44 21.98 -8.45
CA TYR A 165 -53.49 23.13 -7.55
C TYR A 165 -54.63 24.08 -7.92
N ARG A 166 -54.76 24.43 -9.22
CA ARG A 166 -55.88 25.28 -9.70
C ARG A 166 -57.24 24.68 -9.40
N LYS A 167 -57.45 23.39 -9.72
CA LYS A 167 -58.71 22.68 -9.42
C LYS A 167 -59.06 22.70 -7.94
N LEU A 168 -58.10 22.37 -7.07
CA LEU A 168 -58.30 22.38 -5.62
C LEU A 168 -58.57 23.79 -5.07
N THR A 169 -57.97 24.82 -5.68
CA THR A 169 -58.21 26.22 -5.32
C THR A 169 -59.62 26.67 -5.74
N GLU A 170 -60.10 26.21 -6.90
CA GLU A 170 -61.46 26.45 -7.38
C GLU A 170 -62.51 25.70 -6.53
N GLU A 171 -62.22 24.47 -6.10
CA GLU A 171 -63.13 23.62 -5.32
C GLU A 171 -63.25 24.05 -3.85
N HIS A 172 -62.14 24.38 -3.18
CA HIS A 172 -62.11 24.67 -1.74
C HIS A 172 -61.97 26.15 -1.39
N GLY A 173 -61.70 27.01 -2.37
CA GLY A 173 -61.43 28.44 -2.17
C GLY A 173 -59.95 28.74 -1.87
N PRO A 174 -59.52 30.01 -2.07
CA PRO A 174 -58.11 30.41 -2.00
C PRO A 174 -57.48 30.34 -0.62
N ASP A 175 -58.27 30.35 0.46
CA ASP A 175 -57.78 30.36 1.85
C ASP A 175 -57.89 29.00 2.57
N ALA A 176 -58.43 27.96 1.92
CA ALA A 176 -58.71 26.68 2.57
C ALA A 176 -57.47 25.83 2.89
N PHE A 177 -56.41 25.98 2.08
CA PHE A 177 -55.12 25.32 2.29
C PHE A 177 -53.99 26.21 1.75
N ARG A 178 -52.79 26.05 2.29
CA ARG A 178 -51.61 26.82 1.87
C ARG A 178 -50.63 25.91 1.14
N ALA A 179 -50.48 26.11 -0.16
CA ALA A 179 -49.41 25.49 -0.95
C ALA A 179 -48.46 26.55 -1.52
N GLY A 180 -47.17 26.21 -1.56
CA GLY A 180 -46.12 27.11 -2.03
C GLY A 180 -45.17 26.41 -3.00
N MET A 181 -44.32 27.20 -3.65
CA MET A 181 -43.27 26.70 -4.54
C MET A 181 -41.94 27.41 -4.28
N GLY A 182 -40.84 26.80 -4.73
CA GLY A 182 -39.49 27.33 -4.56
C GLY A 182 -38.90 27.10 -3.17
N ALA A 183 -37.77 27.75 -2.93
CA ALA A 183 -37.02 27.64 -1.67
C ALA A 183 -37.75 28.28 -0.47
N GLU A 184 -38.66 29.22 -0.71
CA GLU A 184 -39.52 29.83 0.31
C GLU A 184 -40.41 28.78 0.99
N ALA A 185 -41.12 27.97 0.20
CA ALA A 185 -41.99 26.92 0.71
C ALA A 185 -41.21 25.85 1.51
N ILE A 186 -40.03 25.46 1.02
CA ILE A 186 -39.15 24.51 1.73
C ILE A 186 -38.68 25.10 3.06
N ARG A 187 -38.35 26.39 3.11
CA ARG A 187 -37.94 27.05 4.34
C ARG A 187 -39.08 27.08 5.37
N GLU A 188 -40.31 27.36 4.94
CA GLU A 188 -41.46 27.35 5.85
C GLU A 188 -41.70 25.96 6.44
N LEU A 189 -41.62 24.91 5.61
CA LEU A 189 -41.68 23.52 6.08
C LEU A 189 -40.55 23.22 7.09
N LEU A 190 -39.32 23.65 6.80
CA LEU A 190 -38.18 23.45 7.71
C LEU A 190 -38.34 24.22 9.03
N LYS A 191 -38.97 25.40 9.00
CA LYS A 191 -39.22 26.22 10.20
C LYS A 191 -40.30 25.61 11.11
N LYS A 192 -41.29 24.91 10.53
CA LYS A 192 -42.32 24.18 11.28
C LYS A 192 -41.80 22.91 11.96
N LEU A 193 -40.64 22.38 11.54
CA LEU A 193 -40.09 21.14 12.10
C LEU A 193 -39.53 21.34 13.52
N GLU A 194 -40.13 20.66 14.48
CA GLU A 194 -39.60 20.53 15.84
C GLU A 194 -38.66 19.32 15.94
N VAL A 195 -37.35 19.59 15.99
CA VAL A 195 -36.28 18.55 15.99
C VAL A 195 -36.39 17.62 17.21
N ASP A 196 -36.75 18.15 18.39
CA ASP A 196 -36.82 17.37 19.62
C ASP A 196 -37.99 16.38 19.64
N LYS A 197 -39.19 16.80 19.22
CA LYS A 197 -40.35 15.91 19.09
C LYS A 197 -40.08 14.80 18.07
N LEU A 198 -39.61 15.19 16.88
CA LEU A 198 -39.31 14.25 15.81
C LEU A 198 -38.22 13.22 16.19
N PHE A 199 -37.28 13.60 17.05
CA PHE A 199 -36.28 12.66 17.57
C PHE A 199 -36.91 11.56 18.44
N VAL A 200 -37.87 11.92 19.30
CA VAL A 200 -38.58 10.96 20.15
C VAL A 200 -39.45 10.06 19.30
N ASP A 201 -40.22 10.63 18.37
CA ASP A 201 -41.13 9.88 17.48
C ASP A 201 -40.36 8.83 16.66
N LEU A 202 -39.24 9.22 16.05
CA LEU A 202 -38.43 8.30 15.24
C LEU A 202 -37.77 7.20 16.08
N ARG A 203 -37.51 7.43 17.38
CA ARG A 203 -37.02 6.37 18.28
C ARG A 203 -38.13 5.35 18.55
N VAL A 204 -39.37 5.80 18.74
CA VAL A 204 -40.54 4.91 18.91
C VAL A 204 -40.77 4.11 17.62
N GLU A 205 -40.82 4.78 16.47
CA GLU A 205 -40.98 4.11 15.17
C GLU A 205 -39.84 3.10 14.89
N MET A 206 -38.61 3.39 15.31
CA MET A 206 -37.48 2.48 15.13
C MET A 206 -37.63 1.21 15.97
N LYS A 207 -38.24 1.29 17.16
CA LYS A 207 -38.54 0.13 18.01
C LYS A 207 -39.66 -0.72 17.41
N GLU A 208 -40.71 -0.08 16.90
CA GLU A 208 -41.87 -0.76 16.31
C GLU A 208 -41.60 -1.36 14.92
N ALA A 209 -40.67 -0.77 14.16
CA ALA A 209 -40.37 -1.23 12.80
C ALA A 209 -39.83 -2.67 12.80
N THR A 210 -40.52 -3.59 12.14
CA THR A 210 -40.09 -4.98 11.93
C THR A 210 -39.20 -5.16 10.70
N SER A 211 -39.37 -4.33 9.66
CA SER A 211 -38.62 -4.49 8.40
C SER A 211 -37.25 -3.80 8.39
N GLU A 212 -36.23 -4.50 7.88
CA GLU A 212 -34.84 -4.00 7.85
C GLU A 212 -34.69 -2.75 6.98
N ALA A 213 -35.42 -2.67 5.86
CA ALA A 213 -35.41 -1.52 4.97
C ALA A 213 -35.96 -0.25 5.64
N ARG A 214 -37.08 -0.38 6.39
CA ARG A 214 -37.68 0.72 7.15
C ARG A 214 -36.76 1.16 8.29
N ARG A 215 -36.18 0.20 9.04
CA ARG A 215 -35.16 0.49 10.07
C ARG A 215 -33.96 1.26 9.51
N LYS A 216 -33.43 0.87 8.34
CA LYS A 216 -32.33 1.59 7.68
C LYS A 216 -32.70 3.02 7.27
N LYS A 217 -33.93 3.23 6.77
CA LYS A 217 -34.43 4.58 6.42
C LYS A 217 -34.54 5.46 7.65
N ILE A 218 -35.18 4.97 8.71
CA ILE A 218 -35.34 5.69 9.99
C ILE A 218 -33.98 5.98 10.61
N SER A 219 -33.06 5.01 10.67
CA SER A 219 -31.71 5.18 11.22
C SER A 219 -30.93 6.31 10.52
N LYS A 220 -30.99 6.39 9.18
CA LYS A 220 -30.36 7.48 8.42
C LYS A 220 -30.94 8.84 8.79
N ARG A 221 -32.27 8.91 9.01
CA ARG A 221 -32.99 10.13 9.38
C ARG A 221 -32.70 10.56 10.81
N LEU A 222 -32.79 9.63 11.75
CA LEU A 222 -32.49 9.82 13.16
C LEU A 222 -31.06 10.28 13.38
N LYS A 223 -30.09 9.77 12.60
CA LYS A 223 -28.70 10.25 12.63
C LYS A 223 -28.57 11.74 12.29
N VAL A 224 -29.32 12.22 11.29
CA VAL A 224 -29.29 13.64 10.91
C VAL A 224 -29.95 14.49 12.00
N ILE A 225 -31.10 14.06 12.52
CA ILE A 225 -31.85 14.78 13.56
C ILE A 225 -31.06 14.85 14.87
N SER A 226 -30.44 13.74 15.29
CA SER A 226 -29.54 13.71 16.45
C SER A 226 -28.38 14.69 16.29
N ALA A 227 -27.79 14.78 15.08
CA ALA A 227 -26.75 15.76 14.81
C ALA A 227 -27.25 17.21 14.89
N PHE A 228 -28.47 17.50 14.44
CA PHE A 228 -29.08 18.83 14.59
C PHE A 228 -29.33 19.17 16.06
N LYS A 229 -29.90 18.24 16.84
CA LYS A 229 -30.12 18.39 18.28
C LYS A 229 -28.83 18.68 19.03
N ASN A 230 -27.79 17.86 18.81
CA ASN A 230 -26.49 18.02 19.50
C ASN A 230 -25.73 19.27 19.06
N SER A 231 -25.90 19.71 17.81
CA SER A 231 -25.17 20.87 17.28
C SER A 231 -25.82 22.21 17.65
N GLY A 232 -27.09 22.22 18.04
CA GLY A 232 -27.89 23.42 18.28
C GLY A 232 -28.18 24.22 17.01
N ASN A 233 -27.95 23.65 15.82
CA ASN A 233 -28.27 24.31 14.56
C ASN A 233 -29.78 24.24 14.29
N ARG A 234 -30.32 25.28 13.63
CA ARG A 234 -31.72 25.26 13.19
C ARG A 234 -31.87 24.80 11.73
N PRO A 235 -32.91 24.02 11.38
CA PRO A 235 -33.10 23.51 10.02
C PRO A 235 -33.24 24.59 8.94
N GLU A 236 -33.83 25.75 9.26
CA GLU A 236 -34.05 26.84 8.32
C GLU A 236 -32.75 27.47 7.79
N TRP A 237 -31.62 27.32 8.49
CA TRP A 237 -30.32 27.84 8.06
C TRP A 237 -29.74 27.12 6.83
N LEU A 238 -30.35 26.00 6.41
CA LEU A 238 -30.01 25.32 5.16
C LEU A 238 -30.45 26.12 3.91
N ILE A 239 -31.37 27.06 4.09
CA ILE A 239 -31.83 27.99 3.05
C ILE A 239 -31.22 29.36 3.36
N LEU A 240 -30.44 29.88 2.42
CA LEU A 240 -29.71 31.14 2.54
C LEU A 240 -30.62 32.32 2.23
N GLU A 241 -30.66 33.31 3.12
CA GLU A 241 -31.18 34.66 2.82
C GLU A 241 -30.05 35.65 2.50
N VAL A 242 -28.88 35.40 3.07
CA VAL A 242 -27.71 36.29 2.98
C VAL A 242 -26.51 35.47 2.51
N VAL A 243 -25.81 35.97 1.50
CA VAL A 243 -24.57 35.34 1.00
C VAL A 243 -23.37 36.16 1.46
N PRO A 244 -22.41 35.57 2.18
CA PRO A 244 -21.18 36.27 2.54
C PRO A 244 -20.27 36.45 1.31
N VAL A 245 -19.66 37.62 1.22
CA VAL A 245 -18.68 37.96 0.19
C VAL A 245 -17.28 37.87 0.79
N ILE A 246 -16.46 37.00 0.20
CA ILE A 246 -15.07 36.81 0.63
C ILE A 246 -14.25 38.10 0.44
N PRO A 247 -13.30 38.40 1.35
CA PRO A 247 -12.42 39.57 1.26
C PRO A 247 -11.67 39.68 -0.08
N PRO A 248 -11.49 40.88 -0.66
CA PRO A 248 -10.86 41.10 -1.97
C PRO A 248 -9.45 40.54 -2.11
N ASP A 249 -8.63 40.56 -1.06
CA ASP A 249 -7.23 40.08 -1.15
C ASP A 249 -7.14 38.56 -1.31
N LEU A 250 -8.21 37.82 -0.98
CA LEU A 250 -8.33 36.38 -1.26
C LEU A 250 -8.84 36.11 -2.69
N ARG A 251 -9.29 37.15 -3.41
CA ARG A 251 -9.76 37.15 -4.81
C ARG A 251 -9.17 38.34 -5.60
N PRO A 252 -7.83 38.47 -5.63
CA PRO A 252 -7.17 39.70 -6.06
C PRO A 252 -7.42 40.01 -7.54
N LEU A 253 -7.28 41.29 -7.86
CA LEU A 253 -7.24 41.83 -9.21
C LEU A 253 -5.86 42.47 -9.35
N VAL A 254 -4.95 41.78 -10.06
CA VAL A 254 -3.54 42.16 -10.14
C VAL A 254 -3.28 42.81 -11.50
N PRO A 255 -2.75 44.05 -11.55
CA PRO A 255 -2.29 44.63 -12.80
C PRO A 255 -1.09 43.84 -13.33
N LEU A 256 -1.12 43.52 -14.62
CA LEU A 256 -0.01 42.96 -15.38
C LEU A 256 0.63 44.05 -16.24
N ASP A 257 1.87 43.83 -16.64
CA ASP A 257 2.57 44.70 -17.58
C ASP A 257 1.76 44.81 -18.90
N GLY A 258 1.62 46.03 -19.42
CA GLY A 258 0.79 46.31 -20.60
C GLY A 258 -0.68 46.66 -20.33
N GLY A 259 -1.02 47.05 -19.09
CA GLY A 259 -2.35 47.58 -18.75
C GLY A 259 -3.47 46.53 -18.69
N ARG A 260 -3.12 45.24 -18.74
CA ARG A 260 -4.04 44.12 -18.55
C ARG A 260 -4.22 43.81 -17.07
N PHE A 261 -5.33 43.18 -16.72
CA PHE A 261 -5.61 42.75 -15.35
C PHE A 261 -5.83 41.24 -15.29
N ALA A 262 -5.18 40.58 -14.34
CA ALA A 262 -5.49 39.21 -13.97
C ALA A 262 -6.59 39.23 -12.90
N THR A 263 -7.77 38.71 -13.23
CA THR A 263 -8.92 38.64 -12.33
C THR A 263 -9.12 37.22 -11.81
N SER A 264 -9.38 37.07 -10.51
CA SER A 264 -9.85 35.80 -9.95
C SER A 264 -11.24 35.41 -10.49
N ASP A 265 -11.43 34.14 -10.85
CA ASP A 265 -12.70 33.54 -11.31
C ASP A 265 -13.88 33.81 -10.35
N LEU A 266 -13.62 33.91 -9.04
CA LEU A 266 -14.66 34.19 -8.05
C LEU A 266 -15.35 35.54 -8.28
N ASN A 267 -14.61 36.55 -8.76
CA ASN A 267 -15.18 37.86 -9.01
C ASN A 267 -16.25 37.79 -10.10
N ASP A 268 -16.07 36.93 -11.11
CA ASP A 268 -17.08 36.71 -12.15
C ASP A 268 -18.33 35.99 -11.63
N LEU A 269 -18.15 35.02 -10.74
CA LEU A 269 -19.26 34.31 -10.09
C LEU A 269 -20.07 35.26 -9.18
N TYR A 270 -19.39 36.04 -8.35
CA TYR A 270 -20.05 37.07 -7.53
C TYR A 270 -20.77 38.12 -8.37
N ARG A 271 -20.15 38.60 -9.45
CA ARG A 271 -20.76 39.54 -10.38
C ARG A 271 -22.06 38.99 -10.97
N ARG A 272 -22.10 37.71 -11.35
CA ARG A 272 -23.32 37.06 -11.84
C ARG A 272 -24.41 37.02 -10.77
N VAL A 273 -24.07 36.64 -9.53
CA VAL A 273 -25.04 36.62 -8.41
C VAL A 273 -25.61 38.01 -8.16
N ILE A 274 -24.77 39.05 -8.07
CA ILE A 274 -25.21 40.44 -7.84
C ILE A 274 -26.11 40.92 -8.99
N ASN A 275 -25.73 40.68 -10.24
CA ASN A 275 -26.52 41.10 -11.40
C ASN A 275 -27.91 40.44 -11.43
N ARG A 276 -27.98 39.14 -11.15
CA ARG A 276 -29.25 38.39 -11.10
C ARG A 276 -30.11 38.85 -9.93
N ASN A 277 -29.50 39.03 -8.76
CA ASN A 277 -30.18 39.48 -7.56
C ASN A 277 -30.77 40.90 -7.74
N ASN A 278 -29.98 41.84 -8.27
CA ASN A 278 -30.44 43.21 -8.53
C ASN A 278 -31.52 43.27 -9.60
N ARG A 279 -31.42 42.43 -10.64
CA ARG A 279 -32.48 42.30 -11.66
C ARG A 279 -33.77 41.77 -11.05
N LEU A 280 -33.69 40.76 -10.18
CA LEU A 280 -34.85 40.22 -9.48
C LEU A 280 -35.50 41.25 -8.55
N LYS A 281 -34.71 42.01 -7.76
CA LYS A 281 -35.24 43.12 -6.93
C LYS A 281 -36.02 44.13 -7.77
N ARG A 282 -35.46 44.57 -8.89
CA ARG A 282 -36.14 45.50 -9.83
C ARG A 282 -37.41 44.91 -10.43
N LEU A 283 -37.41 43.63 -10.80
CA LEU A 283 -38.59 42.97 -11.37
C LEU A 283 -39.73 42.84 -10.34
N MET A 284 -39.38 42.61 -9.07
CA MET A 284 -40.35 42.60 -7.97
C MET A 284 -40.89 44.00 -7.68
N GLU A 285 -40.04 45.03 -7.67
CA GLU A 285 -40.46 46.44 -7.50
C GLU A 285 -41.41 46.90 -8.62
N LEU A 286 -41.20 46.40 -9.85
CA LEU A 286 -42.04 46.69 -11.01
C LEU A 286 -43.28 45.78 -11.13
N ASN A 287 -43.51 44.86 -10.20
CA ASN A 287 -44.59 43.86 -10.24
C ASN A 287 -44.69 43.13 -11.59
N ALA A 288 -43.54 42.65 -12.10
CA ALA A 288 -43.49 41.92 -13.37
C ALA A 288 -44.27 40.58 -13.30
N PRO A 289 -44.71 40.01 -14.44
CA PRO A 289 -45.41 38.73 -14.47
C PRO A 289 -44.64 37.58 -13.80
N ASP A 290 -45.38 36.70 -13.11
CA ASP A 290 -44.84 35.59 -12.31
C ASP A 290 -43.91 34.65 -13.08
N ILE A 291 -44.15 34.43 -14.37
CA ILE A 291 -43.30 33.58 -15.21
C ILE A 291 -41.87 34.13 -15.26
N ILE A 292 -41.73 35.45 -15.39
CA ILE A 292 -40.43 36.13 -15.45
C ILE A 292 -39.76 36.09 -14.08
N ILE A 293 -40.52 36.35 -13.01
CA ILE A 293 -40.02 36.28 -11.63
C ILE A 293 -39.52 34.86 -11.31
N ARG A 294 -40.31 33.82 -11.60
CA ARG A 294 -39.93 32.41 -11.39
C ARG A 294 -38.66 32.05 -12.15
N ASN A 295 -38.55 32.47 -13.40
CA ASN A 295 -37.35 32.24 -14.20
C ASN A 295 -36.13 32.93 -13.56
N GLU A 296 -36.25 34.19 -13.14
CA GLU A 296 -35.13 34.91 -12.52
C GLU A 296 -34.78 34.36 -11.12
N LYS A 297 -35.76 33.91 -10.32
CA LYS A 297 -35.52 33.14 -9.07
C LYS A 297 -34.70 31.87 -9.35
N ARG A 298 -35.05 31.11 -10.40
CA ARG A 298 -34.29 29.94 -10.85
C ARG A 298 -32.86 30.30 -11.28
N MET A 299 -32.69 31.38 -12.05
CA MET A 299 -31.36 31.84 -12.48
C MET A 299 -30.50 32.33 -11.31
N LEU A 300 -31.12 32.94 -10.28
CA LEU A 300 -30.42 33.32 -9.05
C LEU A 300 -29.95 32.09 -8.28
N GLN A 301 -30.81 31.08 -8.13
CA GLN A 301 -30.44 29.78 -7.54
C GLN A 301 -29.26 29.17 -8.30
N GLU A 302 -29.27 29.17 -9.65
CA GLU A 302 -28.15 28.70 -10.48
C GLU A 302 -26.85 29.46 -10.25
N ALA A 303 -26.92 30.78 -10.14
CA ALA A 303 -25.75 31.61 -9.94
C ALA A 303 -25.11 31.37 -8.57
N VAL A 304 -25.93 31.22 -7.51
CA VAL A 304 -25.46 30.91 -6.16
C VAL A 304 -24.93 29.49 -6.08
N ASP A 305 -25.60 28.52 -6.69
CA ASP A 305 -25.13 27.14 -6.82
C ASP A 305 -23.73 27.09 -7.43
N ALA A 306 -23.51 27.80 -8.54
CA ALA A 306 -22.23 27.85 -9.24
C ALA A 306 -21.14 28.59 -8.44
N LEU A 307 -21.49 29.58 -7.63
CA LEU A 307 -20.56 30.25 -6.71
C LEU A 307 -20.01 29.27 -5.67
N PHE A 308 -20.89 28.47 -5.05
CA PHE A 308 -20.48 27.52 -4.02
C PHE A 308 -19.82 26.26 -4.61
N ASP A 309 -20.42 25.62 -5.61
CA ASP A 309 -19.88 24.40 -6.25
C ASP A 309 -20.25 24.33 -7.75
N ASN A 310 -19.33 24.79 -8.60
CA ASN A 310 -19.54 24.83 -10.04
C ASN A 310 -19.44 23.41 -10.65
N GLY A 311 -20.54 22.92 -11.22
CA GLY A 311 -20.61 21.63 -11.92
C GLY A 311 -21.40 20.51 -11.21
N ARG A 312 -21.75 20.65 -9.93
CA ARG A 312 -22.52 19.61 -9.21
C ARG A 312 -23.98 19.50 -9.67
N ARG A 313 -24.53 20.55 -10.30
CA ARG A 313 -25.90 20.59 -10.83
C ARG A 313 -26.02 20.18 -12.30
N GLY A 314 -24.93 20.17 -13.06
CA GLY A 314 -24.94 19.94 -14.50
C GLY A 314 -23.78 20.64 -15.21
N ARG A 315 -24.07 21.32 -16.34
CA ARG A 315 -23.04 22.02 -17.13
C ARG A 315 -22.41 23.15 -16.32
N ALA A 316 -21.10 23.09 -16.15
CA ALA A 316 -20.34 24.11 -15.44
C ALA A 316 -20.38 25.44 -16.20
N ILE A 317 -20.45 26.54 -15.45
CA ILE A 317 -20.33 27.88 -15.99
C ILE A 317 -18.88 28.11 -16.43
N THR A 318 -18.70 28.46 -17.71
CA THR A 318 -17.40 28.72 -18.31
C THR A 318 -17.13 30.21 -18.49
N GLY A 319 -15.85 30.59 -18.42
CA GLY A 319 -15.38 31.91 -18.81
C GLY A 319 -15.19 32.05 -20.33
N PRO A 320 -14.63 33.18 -20.81
CA PRO A 320 -14.35 33.44 -22.23
C PRO A 320 -13.46 32.35 -22.86
N ASN A 321 -12.52 31.80 -22.09
CA ASN A 321 -11.58 30.76 -22.54
C ASN A 321 -12.19 29.35 -22.56
N LYS A 322 -13.53 29.21 -22.48
CA LYS A 322 -14.28 27.94 -22.36
C LYS A 322 -13.91 27.05 -21.15
N ARG A 323 -12.97 27.48 -20.30
CA ARG A 323 -12.63 26.83 -19.03
C ARG A 323 -13.74 27.06 -17.99
N PRO A 324 -14.11 26.05 -17.19
CA PRO A 324 -15.01 26.26 -16.05
C PRO A 324 -14.37 27.18 -15.00
N LEU A 325 -15.16 28.14 -14.52
CA LEU A 325 -14.73 29.05 -13.45
C LEU A 325 -14.56 28.29 -12.13
N LYS A 326 -13.48 28.57 -11.39
CA LYS A 326 -13.27 27.97 -10.05
C LYS A 326 -14.28 28.50 -9.03
N SER A 327 -14.99 27.58 -8.38
CA SER A 327 -15.92 27.88 -7.28
C SER A 327 -15.23 27.91 -5.91
N LEU A 328 -15.98 28.29 -4.86
CA LEU A 328 -15.50 28.24 -3.47
C LEU A 328 -15.11 26.82 -3.05
N SER A 329 -15.89 25.81 -3.46
CA SER A 329 -15.57 24.41 -3.18
C SER A 329 -14.26 23.98 -3.85
N ASP A 330 -14.01 24.41 -5.09
CA ASP A 330 -12.78 24.07 -5.83
C ASP A 330 -11.52 24.68 -5.22
N MET A 331 -11.65 25.79 -4.48
CA MET A 331 -10.54 26.36 -3.71
C MET A 331 -10.18 25.52 -2.48
N LEU A 332 -11.11 24.72 -1.97
CA LEU A 332 -10.90 23.86 -0.81
C LEU A 332 -10.52 22.43 -1.22
N LYS A 333 -11.22 21.87 -2.22
CA LYS A 333 -11.10 20.48 -2.66
C LYS A 333 -10.05 20.27 -3.76
N GLY A 334 -9.64 19.03 -3.94
CA GLY A 334 -8.72 18.62 -5.01
C GLY A 334 -7.24 18.88 -4.72
N LYS A 335 -6.38 18.59 -5.70
CA LYS A 335 -4.91 18.71 -5.56
C LYS A 335 -4.45 20.16 -5.44
N SER A 336 -5.10 21.07 -6.16
CA SER A 336 -4.84 22.51 -6.07
C SER A 336 -5.66 23.23 -4.99
N GLY A 337 -6.41 22.49 -4.18
CA GLY A 337 -7.17 23.03 -3.06
C GLY A 337 -6.24 23.41 -1.90
N ARG A 338 -6.67 24.37 -1.08
CA ARG A 338 -5.86 24.93 0.02
C ARG A 338 -5.37 23.88 1.02
N PHE A 339 -6.20 22.88 1.35
CA PHE A 339 -5.80 21.82 2.29
C PHE A 339 -4.57 21.04 1.82
N ARG A 340 -4.50 20.68 0.54
CA ARG A 340 -3.37 19.90 0.00
C ARG A 340 -2.19 20.74 -0.42
N GLN A 341 -2.43 21.86 -1.10
CA GLN A 341 -1.36 22.65 -1.73
C GLN A 341 -0.74 23.72 -0.83
N ASN A 342 -1.47 24.22 0.17
CA ASN A 342 -1.04 25.37 0.98
C ASN A 342 -0.89 25.08 2.47
N LEU A 343 -1.67 24.12 3.01
CA LEU A 343 -1.60 23.72 4.41
C LEU A 343 -0.65 22.54 4.60
N LEU A 344 -0.92 21.40 3.95
CA LEU A 344 -0.06 20.22 4.06
C LEU A 344 1.23 20.38 3.24
N GLY A 345 1.10 20.78 1.98
CA GLY A 345 2.23 21.29 1.20
C GLY A 345 2.38 22.79 1.43
N LYS A 346 3.60 23.28 1.69
CA LYS A 346 3.86 24.72 1.78
C LYS A 346 5.22 25.02 1.17
N ARG A 347 5.34 26.20 0.56
CA ARG A 347 6.66 26.75 0.22
C ARG A 347 7.30 27.26 1.50
N VAL A 348 8.56 26.89 1.71
CA VAL A 348 9.31 27.19 2.92
C VAL A 348 10.51 28.04 2.53
N ASP A 349 10.72 29.13 3.25
CA ASP A 349 11.94 29.96 3.12
C ASP A 349 13.15 29.20 3.70
N TYR A 350 14.37 29.71 3.54
CA TYR A 350 15.59 29.03 4.02
C TYR A 350 15.75 27.61 3.47
N SER A 351 15.36 27.44 2.21
CA SER A 351 15.50 26.20 1.48
C SER A 351 16.10 26.42 0.10
N GLY A 352 16.77 25.40 -0.42
CA GLY A 352 17.32 25.40 -1.78
C GLY A 352 17.38 23.99 -2.34
N ARG A 353 17.67 23.86 -3.63
CA ARG A 353 17.84 22.55 -4.28
C ARG A 353 19.00 22.58 -5.26
N SER A 354 19.71 21.48 -5.38
CA SER A 354 20.72 21.29 -6.41
C SER A 354 20.86 19.82 -6.79
N VAL A 355 21.59 19.57 -7.88
CA VAL A 355 21.97 18.21 -8.31
C VAL A 355 22.91 17.62 -7.27
N ILE A 356 22.74 16.32 -7.00
CA ILE A 356 23.62 15.59 -6.09
C ILE A 356 24.79 14.95 -6.83
N VAL A 357 25.93 14.90 -6.16
CA VAL A 357 27.14 14.21 -6.59
C VAL A 357 27.69 13.39 -5.42
N VAL A 358 28.51 12.40 -5.74
CA VAL A 358 29.12 11.54 -4.71
C VAL A 358 30.19 12.32 -3.92
N GLY A 359 30.16 12.22 -2.60
CA GLY A 359 31.20 12.74 -1.70
C GLY A 359 31.86 11.62 -0.92
N PRO A 360 32.82 10.87 -1.50
CA PRO A 360 33.41 9.69 -0.87
C PRO A 360 34.24 10.04 0.38
N GLU A 361 34.84 11.23 0.44
CA GLU A 361 35.66 11.69 1.58
C GLU A 361 34.83 12.12 2.81
N LEU A 362 33.52 12.33 2.64
CA LEU A 362 32.64 12.75 3.72
C LEU A 362 32.51 11.65 4.78
N ARG A 363 32.29 12.03 6.04
CA ARG A 363 31.86 11.10 7.09
C ARG A 363 30.35 10.94 7.07
N LEU A 364 29.82 9.88 7.71
CA LEU A 364 28.39 9.56 7.64
C LEU A 364 27.46 10.71 8.07
N HIS A 365 27.86 11.51 9.06
CA HIS A 365 27.10 12.65 9.57
C HIS A 365 27.23 13.93 8.73
N GLN A 366 28.03 13.93 7.67
CA GLN A 366 28.40 15.13 6.92
C GLN A 366 27.76 15.16 5.53
N CYS A 367 27.55 16.37 5.02
CA CYS A 367 27.17 16.60 3.62
C CYS A 367 27.97 17.77 3.05
N GLY A 368 28.25 17.77 1.75
CA GLY A 368 28.92 18.89 1.10
C GLY A 368 27.90 19.91 0.59
N LEU A 369 27.99 21.15 1.08
CA LEU A 369 27.12 22.25 0.70
C LEU A 369 27.91 23.31 -0.10
N PRO A 370 27.47 23.67 -1.32
CA PRO A 370 28.14 24.71 -2.11
C PRO A 370 28.21 26.04 -1.37
N LYS A 371 29.38 26.68 -1.39
CA LYS A 371 29.62 27.99 -0.77
C LYS A 371 28.57 29.05 -1.09
N LYS A 372 28.18 29.19 -2.37
CA LYS A 372 27.14 30.16 -2.78
C LYS A 372 25.75 29.83 -2.25
N MET A 373 25.44 28.54 -2.14
CA MET A 373 24.17 28.09 -1.60
C MET A 373 24.13 28.31 -0.09
N ALA A 374 25.20 27.96 0.62
CA ALA A 374 25.35 28.22 2.04
C ALA A 374 25.25 29.73 2.35
N LEU A 375 25.93 30.57 1.56
CA LEU A 375 25.87 32.02 1.69
C LEU A 375 24.44 32.54 1.63
N GLU A 376 23.60 32.04 0.71
CA GLU A 376 22.19 32.44 0.58
C GLU A 376 21.32 31.95 1.73
N LEU A 377 21.51 30.69 2.14
CA LEU A 377 20.72 30.05 3.20
C LEU A 377 20.99 30.68 4.57
N PHE A 378 22.24 31.03 4.86
CA PHE A 378 22.66 31.52 6.18
C PHE A 378 22.74 33.06 6.27
N LYS A 379 22.29 33.82 5.25
CA LYS A 379 22.38 35.29 5.20
C LYS A 379 22.05 36.02 6.52
N PRO A 380 20.92 35.73 7.21
CA PRO A 380 20.59 36.47 8.43
C PRO A 380 21.59 36.24 9.56
N PHE A 381 22.12 35.01 9.69
CA PHE A 381 23.12 34.66 10.70
C PHE A 381 24.44 35.36 10.43
N ILE A 382 24.84 35.42 9.15
CA ILE A 382 26.05 36.14 8.71
C ILE A 382 25.92 37.65 9.03
N TYR A 383 24.76 38.26 8.73
CA TYR A 383 24.56 39.69 9.05
C TYR A 383 24.68 39.97 10.54
N ASN A 384 24.10 39.12 11.38
CA ASN A 384 24.18 39.27 12.83
C ASN A 384 25.63 39.11 13.32
N LYS A 385 26.36 38.10 12.84
CA LYS A 385 27.75 37.84 13.23
C LYS A 385 28.73 38.91 12.75
N LEU A 386 28.52 39.46 11.55
CA LEU A 386 29.32 40.59 11.04
C LEU A 386 29.17 41.85 11.91
N GLU A 387 27.94 42.10 12.40
CA GLU A 387 27.65 43.22 13.29
C GLU A 387 28.23 42.96 14.70
N GLU A 388 28.06 41.75 15.23
CA GLU A 388 28.60 41.31 16.53
C GLU A 388 30.13 41.44 16.60
N ARG A 389 30.85 41.05 15.54
CA ARG A 389 32.31 41.18 15.45
C ARG A 389 32.80 42.59 15.10
N GLY A 390 31.88 43.53 14.82
CA GLY A 390 32.22 44.92 14.52
C GLY A 390 32.80 45.17 13.11
N PHE A 391 32.74 44.20 12.19
CA PHE A 391 33.15 44.40 10.79
C PHE A 391 32.23 45.40 10.06
N VAL A 392 30.97 45.51 10.50
CA VAL A 392 29.96 46.41 9.96
C VAL A 392 29.14 47.03 11.08
N THR A 393 28.79 48.30 10.91
CA THR A 393 27.95 49.06 11.86
C THR A 393 26.46 49.00 11.54
N THR A 394 26.08 48.57 10.33
CA THR A 394 24.68 48.50 9.90
C THR A 394 24.44 47.30 9.00
N ILE A 395 23.23 46.72 9.08
CA ILE A 395 22.79 45.61 8.21
C ILE A 395 22.90 45.95 6.72
N LYS A 396 22.69 47.23 6.33
CA LYS A 396 22.87 47.66 4.93
C LYS A 396 24.32 47.54 4.47
N SER A 397 25.29 47.86 5.34
CA SER A 397 26.71 47.66 5.05
C SER A 397 27.04 46.17 4.99
N ALA A 398 26.51 45.38 5.94
CA ALA A 398 26.61 43.91 5.95
C ALA A 398 26.14 43.29 4.63
N LYS A 399 24.96 43.71 4.15
CA LYS A 399 24.41 43.27 2.86
C LYS A 399 25.35 43.55 1.69
N LYS A 400 25.93 44.76 1.62
CA LYS A 400 26.91 45.11 0.57
C LYS A 400 28.19 44.29 0.67
N MET A 401 28.62 43.93 1.88
CA MET A 401 29.82 43.11 2.11
C MET A 401 29.59 41.68 1.65
N VAL A 402 28.44 41.10 2.00
CA VAL A 402 28.01 39.75 1.58
C VAL A 402 27.79 39.68 0.06
N GLU A 403 27.15 40.68 -0.55
CA GLU A 403 26.97 40.75 -2.01
C GLU A 403 28.30 40.85 -2.78
N LYS A 404 29.36 41.39 -2.15
CA LYS A 404 30.71 41.46 -2.70
C LYS A 404 31.57 40.23 -2.40
N GLU A 405 31.03 39.23 -1.69
CA GLU A 405 31.72 37.98 -1.34
C GLU A 405 33.12 38.21 -0.73
N ARG A 406 33.25 39.18 0.19
CA ARG A 406 34.56 39.49 0.81
C ARG A 406 35.11 38.30 1.63
N PRO A 407 36.45 38.16 1.76
CA PRO A 407 37.08 37.08 2.50
C PRO A 407 36.54 36.86 3.92
N GLU A 408 36.31 37.94 4.68
CA GLU A 408 35.83 37.90 6.06
C GLU A 408 34.45 37.25 6.21
N VAL A 409 33.66 37.24 5.13
CA VAL A 409 32.34 36.60 5.09
C VAL A 409 32.48 35.07 5.11
N TRP A 410 33.53 34.52 4.50
CA TRP A 410 33.76 33.08 4.46
C TRP A 410 34.17 32.54 5.82
N ASP A 411 35.01 33.27 6.56
CA ASP A 411 35.41 32.90 7.93
C ASP A 411 34.21 32.87 8.88
N ILE A 412 33.31 33.87 8.76
CA ILE A 412 32.06 33.92 9.54
C ILE A 412 31.09 32.82 9.10
N LEU A 413 31.02 32.53 7.79
CA LEU A 413 30.16 31.46 7.29
C LEU A 413 30.59 30.11 7.85
N ASP A 414 31.90 29.83 7.90
CA ASP A 414 32.44 28.60 8.48
C ASP A 414 32.14 28.49 9.98
N GLU A 415 32.25 29.59 10.72
CA GLU A 415 31.84 29.65 12.13
C GLU A 415 30.34 29.38 12.32
N VAL A 416 29.48 30.00 11.51
CA VAL A 416 28.01 29.84 11.60
C VAL A 416 27.57 28.41 11.26
N ILE A 417 28.28 27.76 10.34
CA ILE A 417 27.99 26.41 9.88
C ILE A 417 28.41 25.36 10.90
N ARG A 418 29.45 25.64 11.68
CA ARG A 418 29.96 24.70 12.68
C ARG A 418 28.86 24.36 13.70
N GLU A 419 28.63 23.07 13.88
CA GLU A 419 27.57 22.51 14.75
C GLU A 419 26.13 22.87 14.34
N HIS A 420 25.90 23.44 13.16
CA HIS A 420 24.56 23.76 12.65
C HIS A 420 24.07 22.67 11.67
N PRO A 421 23.19 21.74 12.08
CA PRO A 421 22.71 20.68 11.19
C PRO A 421 21.81 21.24 10.08
N VAL A 422 21.89 20.67 8.88
CA VAL A 422 21.00 20.92 7.75
C VAL A 422 20.21 19.68 7.40
N LEU A 423 18.97 19.86 6.94
CA LEU A 423 18.12 18.74 6.53
C LEU A 423 18.21 18.54 5.02
N LEU A 424 18.58 17.34 4.60
CA LEU A 424 18.55 16.92 3.20
C LEU A 424 17.30 16.11 2.92
N ASN A 425 16.58 16.45 1.84
CA ASN A 425 15.34 15.80 1.44
C ASN A 425 15.39 15.39 -0.04
N ARG A 426 15.08 14.12 -0.33
CA ARG A 426 14.83 13.64 -1.70
C ARG A 426 13.33 13.46 -1.92
N ALA A 427 12.78 14.17 -2.90
CA ALA A 427 11.38 14.05 -3.27
C ALA A 427 11.19 12.99 -4.38
N PRO A 428 10.16 12.14 -4.32
CA PRO A 428 9.11 12.07 -3.31
C PRO A 428 9.54 11.32 -2.03
N THR A 429 9.22 11.90 -0.87
CA THR A 429 9.52 11.29 0.45
C THR A 429 8.51 10.18 0.76
N LEU A 430 8.84 8.93 0.46
CA LEU A 430 7.96 7.77 0.71
C LEU A 430 8.05 7.24 2.14
N HIS A 431 9.21 7.38 2.77
CA HIS A 431 9.50 6.97 4.15
C HIS A 431 10.31 8.03 4.90
N ARG A 432 10.39 7.92 6.23
CA ARG A 432 11.14 8.88 7.09
C ARG A 432 12.60 9.07 6.69
N LEU A 433 13.29 8.03 6.22
CA LEU A 433 14.71 8.10 5.82
C LEU A 433 14.96 8.97 4.57
N GLY A 434 13.89 9.39 3.88
CA GLY A 434 13.99 10.35 2.78
C GLY A 434 14.21 11.79 3.24
N ILE A 435 14.26 12.03 4.56
CA ILE A 435 14.72 13.27 5.19
C ILE A 435 15.66 12.90 6.34
N GLN A 436 16.89 13.39 6.29
CA GLN A 436 17.89 13.20 7.34
C GLN A 436 18.65 14.50 7.57
N ALA A 437 19.22 14.63 8.77
CA ALA A 437 20.07 15.74 9.15
C ALA A 437 21.55 15.39 8.95
N PHE A 438 22.32 16.38 8.50
CA PHE A 438 23.76 16.30 8.30
C PHE A 438 24.42 17.61 8.74
N GLU A 439 25.70 17.56 9.06
CA GLU A 439 26.53 18.75 9.23
C GLU A 439 27.09 19.19 7.88
N PRO A 440 26.93 20.47 7.48
CA PRO A 440 27.40 20.92 6.19
C PRO A 440 28.91 21.19 6.20
N ILE A 441 29.60 20.71 5.18
CA ILE A 441 30.98 21.06 4.83
C ILE A 441 30.94 21.97 3.61
N LEU A 442 31.63 23.11 3.68
CA LEU A 442 31.72 24.04 2.57
C LEU A 442 32.54 23.45 1.42
N ILE A 443 31.91 23.35 0.25
CA ILE A 443 32.56 22.87 -0.97
C ILE A 443 32.49 23.90 -2.10
N GLU A 444 33.42 23.78 -3.04
CA GLU A 444 33.40 24.54 -4.29
C GLU A 444 32.37 23.96 -5.28
N GLY A 445 31.93 24.79 -6.21
CA GLY A 445 30.96 24.41 -7.24
C GLY A 445 29.50 24.72 -6.89
N LYS A 446 28.58 23.95 -7.45
CA LYS A 446 27.12 24.17 -7.33
C LYS A 446 26.33 22.91 -6.94
N ALA A 447 26.95 21.74 -6.93
CA ALA A 447 26.29 20.47 -6.66
C ALA A 447 26.42 20.11 -5.18
N ILE A 448 25.41 19.45 -4.61
CA ILE A 448 25.44 18.96 -3.24
C ILE A 448 26.20 17.63 -3.22
N GLN A 449 27.18 17.47 -2.33
CA GLN A 449 27.83 16.17 -2.14
C GLN A 449 27.09 15.35 -1.10
N LEU A 450 26.77 14.11 -1.44
CA LEU A 450 26.09 13.17 -0.57
C LEU A 450 27.00 12.00 -0.20
N HIS A 451 26.91 11.55 1.05
CA HIS A 451 27.64 10.39 1.53
C HIS A 451 27.15 9.08 0.85
N PRO A 452 28.03 8.19 0.36
CA PRO A 452 27.62 7.01 -0.40
C PRO A 452 26.72 6.02 0.35
N LEU A 453 26.94 5.83 1.66
CA LEU A 453 26.16 4.85 2.44
C LEU A 453 24.70 5.29 2.67
N VAL A 454 24.39 6.58 2.57
CA VAL A 454 23.00 7.06 2.72
C VAL A 454 22.23 7.03 1.40
N CYS A 455 22.89 6.81 0.25
CA CYS A 455 22.22 6.74 -1.05
C CYS A 455 21.17 5.63 -1.08
N ALA A 456 21.43 4.48 -0.44
CA ALA A 456 20.46 3.40 -0.31
C ALA A 456 19.21 3.83 0.46
N ALA A 457 19.39 4.61 1.54
CA ALA A 457 18.28 5.12 2.36
C ALA A 457 17.48 6.19 1.61
N TYR A 458 18.11 7.05 0.80
CA TYR A 458 17.40 8.01 -0.04
C TYR A 458 16.83 7.40 -1.33
N ASN A 459 17.23 6.17 -1.66
CA ASN A 459 17.09 5.56 -2.97
C ASN A 459 17.57 6.49 -4.09
N ALA A 460 18.71 7.15 -3.86
CA ALA A 460 19.26 8.21 -4.69
C ALA A 460 20.28 7.66 -5.70
N ASP A 461 20.15 8.09 -6.95
CA ASP A 461 21.09 7.80 -8.01
C ASP A 461 21.83 9.08 -8.44
N PHE A 462 22.97 8.94 -9.12
CA PHE A 462 23.79 10.08 -9.56
C PHE A 462 23.64 10.38 -11.07
N ASP A 463 22.41 10.30 -11.59
CA ASP A 463 22.06 10.52 -13.01
C ASP A 463 21.48 11.91 -13.31
N GLY A 464 21.54 12.82 -12.34
CA GLY A 464 20.95 14.18 -12.41
C GLY A 464 19.86 14.44 -11.38
N ASP A 465 19.62 13.48 -10.48
CA ASP A 465 18.78 13.64 -9.31
C ASP A 465 19.12 14.88 -8.50
N GLN A 466 18.10 15.45 -7.87
CA GLN A 466 18.22 16.69 -7.10
C GLN A 466 17.68 16.49 -5.70
N MET A 467 18.39 17.04 -4.73
CA MET A 467 17.94 17.08 -3.33
C MET A 467 17.70 18.50 -2.88
N ALA A 468 16.72 18.64 -1.99
CA ALA A 468 16.41 19.90 -1.31
C ALA A 468 17.15 19.96 0.03
N VAL A 469 17.58 21.17 0.40
CA VAL A 469 18.21 21.48 1.68
C VAL A 469 17.28 22.41 2.44
N HIS A 470 17.12 22.18 3.73
CA HIS A 470 16.40 23.07 4.65
C HIS A 470 17.26 23.37 5.88
N VAL A 471 17.27 24.64 6.32
CA VAL A 471 18.01 25.06 7.52
C VAL A 471 17.07 25.14 8.73
N PRO A 472 17.28 24.33 9.79
CA PRO A 472 16.56 24.48 11.05
C PRO A 472 17.01 25.77 11.75
N LEU A 473 16.06 26.66 12.06
CA LEU A 473 16.38 27.99 12.59
C LEU A 473 16.31 28.05 14.12
N SER A 474 15.31 27.43 14.75
CA SER A 474 15.17 27.47 16.20
C SER A 474 16.11 26.48 16.88
N VAL A 475 16.48 26.76 18.13
CA VAL A 475 17.37 25.89 18.91
C VAL A 475 16.73 24.52 19.11
N GLU A 476 15.43 24.48 19.37
CA GLU A 476 14.69 23.22 19.53
C GLU A 476 14.74 22.38 18.25
N ALA A 477 14.57 23.00 17.08
CA ALA A 477 14.63 22.30 15.79
C ALA A 477 16.05 21.79 15.49
N GLN A 478 17.10 22.53 15.88
CA GLN A 478 18.48 22.08 15.73
C GLN A 478 18.80 20.89 16.65
N VAL A 479 18.36 20.95 17.91
CA VAL A 479 18.50 19.84 18.88
C VAL A 479 17.72 18.62 18.42
N GLU A 480 16.48 18.81 17.97
CA GLU A 480 15.64 17.74 17.42
C GLU A 480 16.29 17.09 16.19
N ALA A 481 16.78 17.91 15.24
CA ALA A 481 17.48 17.41 14.06
C ALA A 481 18.70 16.57 14.43
N ARG A 482 19.49 17.02 15.41
CA ARG A 482 20.68 16.31 15.89
C ARG A 482 20.36 15.04 16.66
N ALA A 483 19.35 15.05 17.52
CA ALA A 483 18.98 13.92 18.35
C ALA A 483 18.20 12.84 17.59
N LEU A 484 17.27 13.23 16.71
CA LEU A 484 16.33 12.31 16.07
C LEU A 484 16.63 12.06 14.60
N MET A 485 17.03 13.09 13.84
CA MET A 485 17.09 13.03 12.38
C MET A 485 18.50 12.82 11.82
N MET A 486 19.54 12.91 12.65
CA MET A 486 20.93 12.71 12.23
C MET A 486 21.11 11.35 11.55
N SER A 487 21.86 11.30 10.46
CA SER A 487 22.12 10.07 9.71
C SER A 487 22.70 8.96 10.58
N THR A 488 23.57 9.30 11.54
CA THR A 488 24.19 8.36 12.49
C THR A 488 23.21 7.70 13.46
N ASN A 489 22.03 8.28 13.66
CA ASN A 489 21.02 7.73 14.56
C ASN A 489 20.01 6.85 13.82
N ASN A 490 19.97 6.93 12.49
CA ASN A 490 18.99 6.26 11.63
C ASN A 490 19.67 5.22 10.71
N ILE A 491 20.25 4.20 11.34
CA ILE A 491 21.07 3.15 10.70
C ILE A 491 20.22 1.96 10.24
N LEU A 492 19.14 1.66 10.96
CA LEU A 492 18.29 0.50 10.70
C LEU A 492 17.06 0.88 9.88
N SER A 493 16.53 -0.08 9.14
CA SER A 493 15.27 0.07 8.45
C SER A 493 14.09 -0.01 9.44
N PRO A 494 13.16 0.97 9.42
CA PRO A 494 11.97 0.92 10.29
C PRO A 494 11.04 -0.25 9.94
N ALA A 495 11.14 -0.83 8.74
CA ALA A 495 10.23 -1.88 8.29
C ALA A 495 10.57 -3.26 8.88
N HIS A 496 11.86 -3.57 9.05
CA HIS A 496 12.32 -4.93 9.41
C HIS A 496 13.56 -4.95 10.33
N GLY A 497 14.11 -3.80 10.71
CA GLY A 497 15.16 -3.72 11.74
C GLY A 497 16.58 -4.08 11.29
N LYS A 498 16.82 -4.39 10.02
CA LYS A 498 18.18 -4.63 9.50
C LYS A 498 18.85 -3.31 9.11
N PRO A 499 20.20 -3.25 9.10
CA PRO A 499 20.93 -2.07 8.65
C PRO A 499 20.56 -1.67 7.22
N ILE A 500 20.30 -0.38 7.00
CA ILE A 500 20.07 0.20 5.66
C ILE A 500 21.35 0.78 5.07
N ILE A 501 22.30 1.20 5.92
CA ILE A 501 23.59 1.79 5.54
C ILE A 501 24.62 0.75 5.06
N VAL A 502 24.15 -0.37 4.50
CA VAL A 502 25.02 -1.45 4.03
C VAL A 502 25.84 -0.95 2.84
N PRO A 503 27.15 -1.24 2.79
CA PRO A 503 27.97 -1.00 1.62
C PRO A 503 27.29 -1.51 0.34
N THR A 504 27.38 -0.73 -0.74
CA THR A 504 26.76 -1.07 -2.01
C THR A 504 27.80 -1.07 -3.13
N GLN A 505 27.51 -1.84 -4.18
CA GLN A 505 28.25 -1.84 -5.45
C GLN A 505 29.76 -1.98 -5.24
N ASP A 506 30.53 -0.95 -5.62
CA ASP A 506 31.98 -0.95 -5.68
C ASP A 506 32.65 -1.24 -4.34
N ILE A 507 32.09 -0.73 -3.24
CA ILE A 507 32.62 -0.95 -1.88
C ILE A 507 32.58 -2.45 -1.55
N VAL A 508 31.46 -3.11 -1.88
CA VAL A 508 31.32 -4.56 -1.69
C VAL A 508 32.29 -5.32 -2.58
N LEU A 509 32.46 -4.90 -3.84
CA LEU A 509 33.35 -5.55 -4.78
C LEU A 509 34.82 -5.48 -4.33
N GLY A 510 35.26 -4.33 -3.80
CA GLY A 510 36.60 -4.16 -3.25
C GLY A 510 36.87 -5.06 -2.04
N LEU A 511 35.94 -5.09 -1.07
CA LEU A 511 36.04 -5.95 0.11
C LEU A 511 35.94 -7.45 -0.24
N TYR A 512 35.10 -7.80 -1.21
CA TYR A 512 34.99 -9.15 -1.73
C TYR A 512 36.30 -9.59 -2.39
N PHE A 513 36.89 -8.75 -3.25
CA PHE A 513 38.19 -9.02 -3.87
C PHE A 513 39.28 -9.17 -2.81
N MET A 514 39.25 -8.33 -1.77
CA MET A 514 40.21 -8.35 -0.68
C MET A 514 40.18 -9.66 0.13
N THR A 515 39.00 -10.16 0.41
CA THR A 515 38.81 -11.32 1.32
C THR A 515 38.86 -12.68 0.61
N ARG A 516 39.02 -12.67 -0.71
CA ARG A 516 39.09 -13.85 -1.55
C ARG A 516 40.50 -14.45 -1.55
N GLU A 517 40.57 -15.77 -1.67
CA GLU A 517 41.84 -16.51 -1.73
C GLU A 517 42.26 -16.78 -3.18
N LYS A 518 43.57 -16.78 -3.42
CA LYS A 518 44.19 -17.09 -4.71
C LYS A 518 45.27 -18.13 -4.52
N LEU A 519 45.18 -19.23 -5.27
CA LEU A 519 46.19 -20.29 -5.32
C LEU A 519 47.42 -19.83 -6.11
N GLY A 520 48.61 -20.17 -5.62
CA GLY A 520 49.90 -19.77 -6.18
C GLY A 520 50.31 -18.32 -5.89
N ALA A 521 49.67 -17.66 -4.92
CA ALA A 521 49.94 -16.26 -4.57
C ALA A 521 51.26 -16.10 -3.79
N LYS A 522 51.93 -14.94 -3.90
CA LYS A 522 53.21 -14.70 -3.22
C LYS A 522 53.01 -14.81 -1.71
N GLY A 523 53.78 -15.69 -1.06
CA GLY A 523 53.71 -15.88 0.40
C GLY A 523 52.68 -16.91 0.90
N GLU A 524 52.12 -17.71 0.00
CA GLU A 524 51.26 -18.85 0.35
C GLU A 524 51.96 -19.83 1.31
N GLY A 525 51.23 -20.28 2.34
CA GLY A 525 51.71 -21.25 3.33
C GLY A 525 52.64 -20.69 4.42
N LYS A 526 53.02 -19.41 4.36
CA LYS A 526 53.82 -18.77 5.43
C LYS A 526 53.04 -18.71 6.75
N ALA A 527 53.78 -18.87 7.85
CA ALA A 527 53.25 -18.78 9.20
C ALA A 527 53.71 -17.48 9.88
N PHE A 528 52.79 -16.78 10.53
CA PHE A 528 53.02 -15.51 11.21
C PHE A 528 52.64 -15.59 12.69
N SER A 529 53.39 -14.87 13.51
CA SER A 529 53.25 -14.84 14.97
C SER A 529 52.16 -13.90 15.47
N SER A 530 51.81 -12.86 14.71
CA SER A 530 50.80 -11.85 15.06
C SER A 530 50.19 -11.20 13.82
N PHE A 531 49.08 -10.45 13.99
CA PHE A 531 48.47 -9.66 12.92
C PHE A 531 49.36 -8.50 12.47
N ASP A 532 50.12 -7.89 13.37
CA ASP A 532 51.06 -6.81 13.04
C ASP A 532 52.19 -7.30 12.12
N GLU A 533 52.68 -8.53 12.32
CA GLU A 533 53.70 -9.13 11.46
C GLU A 533 53.18 -9.35 10.03
N VAL A 534 51.91 -9.73 9.89
CA VAL A 534 51.25 -9.86 8.57
C VAL A 534 51.21 -8.51 7.86
N ARG A 535 50.91 -7.42 8.59
CA ARG A 535 50.91 -6.07 8.02
C ARG A 535 52.30 -5.63 7.58
N ILE A 536 53.32 -5.84 8.40
CA ILE A 536 54.72 -5.54 8.03
C ILE A 536 55.10 -6.30 6.75
N ALA A 537 54.75 -7.57 6.66
CA ALA A 537 55.04 -8.39 5.49
C ALA A 537 54.29 -7.89 4.23
N PHE A 538 53.05 -7.43 4.39
CA PHE A 538 52.26 -6.85 3.31
C PHE A 538 52.84 -5.51 2.83
N ASP A 539 53.21 -4.62 3.76
CA ASP A 539 53.81 -3.31 3.46
C ASP A 539 55.17 -3.46 2.75
N GLN A 540 55.95 -4.49 3.09
CA GLN A 540 57.19 -4.86 2.38
C GLN A 540 56.96 -5.59 1.05
N ARG A 541 55.70 -5.85 0.67
CA ARG A 541 55.30 -6.60 -0.55
C ARG A 541 55.84 -8.03 -0.58
N GLU A 542 56.06 -8.64 0.58
CA GLU A 542 56.54 -10.02 0.73
C GLU A 542 55.42 -11.07 0.73
N VAL A 543 54.18 -10.62 0.92
CA VAL A 543 52.96 -11.41 0.80
C VAL A 543 51.96 -10.69 -0.11
N ASP A 544 51.21 -11.47 -0.87
CA ASP A 544 50.07 -10.99 -1.65
C ASP A 544 48.81 -10.96 -0.77
N LEU A 545 47.88 -10.09 -1.08
CA LEU A 545 46.68 -9.83 -0.29
C LEU A 545 45.77 -11.07 -0.21
N GLN A 546 45.74 -11.87 -1.28
CA GLN A 546 44.92 -13.07 -1.41
C GLN A 546 45.67 -14.36 -1.03
N ALA A 547 46.90 -14.24 -0.53
CA ALA A 547 47.71 -15.39 -0.12
C ALA A 547 47.12 -16.06 1.12
N ARG A 548 47.04 -17.40 1.09
CA ARG A 548 46.63 -18.22 2.22
C ARG A 548 47.79 -18.35 3.21
N ILE A 549 47.58 -17.89 4.43
CA ILE A 549 48.59 -17.81 5.50
C ILE A 549 48.10 -18.51 6.77
N LYS A 550 49.03 -18.88 7.64
CA LYS A 550 48.74 -19.36 9.00
C LYS A 550 49.12 -18.26 9.98
N VAL A 551 48.18 -17.80 10.80
CA VAL A 551 48.45 -16.72 11.76
C VAL A 551 47.92 -17.08 13.14
N ARG A 552 48.69 -16.71 14.18
CA ARG A 552 48.24 -16.87 15.56
C ARG A 552 47.24 -15.76 15.89
N ALA A 553 46.00 -16.13 16.21
CA ALA A 553 44.97 -15.15 16.57
C ALA A 553 45.13 -14.66 18.03
N PRO A 554 44.99 -13.36 18.29
CA PRO A 554 45.05 -12.81 19.64
C PRO A 554 43.84 -13.24 20.47
N ALA A 555 43.99 -13.30 21.80
CA ALA A 555 42.92 -13.68 22.73
C ALA A 555 41.69 -12.75 22.63
N ALA A 556 41.92 -11.45 22.37
CA ALA A 556 40.88 -10.45 22.15
C ALA A 556 40.00 -10.74 20.92
N ALA A 557 40.48 -11.56 19.97
CA ALA A 557 39.74 -11.94 18.77
C ALA A 557 38.95 -13.25 18.91
N GLY A 558 38.83 -13.78 20.15
CA GLY A 558 38.18 -15.06 20.45
C GLY A 558 39.05 -16.28 20.17
N GLY A 559 40.36 -16.11 19.95
CA GLY A 559 41.29 -17.21 19.70
C GLY A 559 41.91 -17.76 20.99
N ASN A 560 41.96 -19.10 21.13
CA ASN A 560 42.68 -19.80 22.21
C ASN A 560 44.23 -19.77 22.03
N GLY A 561 44.78 -18.78 21.33
CA GLY A 561 46.21 -18.72 20.97
C GLY A 561 46.67 -19.74 19.93
N GLY A 562 45.72 -20.40 19.24
CA GLY A 562 45.98 -21.37 18.16
C GLY A 562 46.34 -20.71 16.82
N LEU A 563 47.01 -21.48 15.94
CA LEU A 563 47.25 -21.10 14.55
C LEU A 563 45.94 -21.27 13.75
N ILE A 564 45.47 -20.18 13.15
CA ILE A 564 44.27 -20.15 12.30
C ILE A 564 44.70 -19.95 10.85
N GLU A 565 44.02 -20.61 9.92
CA GLU A 565 44.19 -20.37 8.50
C GLU A 565 43.33 -19.19 8.05
N ALA A 566 43.95 -18.20 7.42
CA ALA A 566 43.31 -16.98 6.94
C ALA A 566 43.99 -16.47 5.67
N THR A 567 43.46 -15.40 5.09
CA THR A 567 44.15 -14.63 4.05
C THR A 567 44.68 -13.32 4.64
N VAL A 568 45.75 -12.77 4.04
CA VAL A 568 46.30 -11.46 4.41
C VAL A 568 45.21 -10.38 4.42
N GLY A 569 44.36 -10.36 3.38
CA GLY A 569 43.24 -9.42 3.27
C GLY A 569 42.20 -9.54 4.39
N ARG A 570 41.90 -10.75 4.88
CA ARG A 570 40.98 -10.94 6.04
C ARG A 570 41.59 -10.44 7.34
N VAL A 571 42.90 -10.57 7.52
CA VAL A 571 43.61 -10.03 8.68
C VAL A 571 43.61 -8.50 8.66
N LEU A 572 43.90 -7.89 7.50
CA LEU A 572 43.83 -6.43 7.31
C LEU A 572 42.41 -5.90 7.54
N LEU A 573 41.40 -6.64 7.09
CA LEU A 573 40.00 -6.27 7.35
C LEU A 573 39.67 -6.28 8.85
N TYR A 574 40.27 -7.17 9.64
CA TYR A 574 40.00 -7.25 11.08
C TYR A 574 40.51 -6.03 11.86
N GLU A 575 41.52 -5.31 11.36
CA GLU A 575 42.06 -4.10 12.02
C GLU A 575 41.03 -2.97 12.15
N ILE A 576 40.04 -2.91 11.24
CA ILE A 576 38.99 -1.90 11.29
C ILE A 576 37.78 -2.34 12.11
N VAL A 577 37.64 -3.64 12.37
CA VAL A 577 36.48 -4.25 13.04
C VAL A 577 36.57 -3.98 14.56
N PRO A 578 35.45 -3.66 15.23
CA PRO A 578 35.44 -3.53 16.69
C PRO A 578 35.90 -4.81 17.41
N HIS A 579 36.65 -4.66 18.50
CA HIS A 579 37.26 -5.78 19.23
C HIS A 579 36.24 -6.75 19.84
N GLU A 580 34.99 -6.30 20.04
CA GLU A 580 33.89 -7.12 20.54
C GLU A 580 33.48 -8.23 19.56
N ILE A 581 33.87 -8.12 18.29
CA ILE A 581 33.52 -9.09 17.24
C ILE A 581 34.63 -10.14 17.09
N PRO A 582 34.28 -11.44 17.13
CA PRO A 582 35.27 -12.49 16.97
C PRO A 582 35.78 -12.57 15.52
N PHE A 583 37.06 -12.93 15.36
CA PHE A 583 37.68 -13.07 14.03
C PHE A 583 37.03 -14.15 13.16
N ALA A 584 36.36 -15.13 13.77
CA ALA A 584 35.60 -16.15 13.04
C ALA A 584 34.52 -15.53 12.11
N GLU A 585 33.89 -14.44 12.53
CA GLU A 585 32.90 -13.73 11.71
C GLU A 585 33.54 -12.95 10.56
N VAL A 586 34.85 -12.71 10.62
CA VAL A 586 35.61 -12.00 9.57
C VAL A 586 36.33 -12.98 8.64
N ASN A 587 36.61 -14.21 9.10
CA ASN A 587 37.33 -15.22 8.35
C ASN A 587 36.48 -15.94 7.28
N LYS A 588 35.73 -15.18 6.49
CA LYS A 588 34.90 -15.65 5.38
C LYS A 588 35.01 -14.67 4.21
N VAL A 589 34.60 -15.11 3.03
CA VAL A 589 34.53 -14.23 1.86
C VAL A 589 33.40 -13.24 2.07
N MET A 590 33.73 -11.95 2.06
CA MET A 590 32.79 -10.88 2.37
C MET A 590 31.94 -10.53 1.15
N LYS A 591 30.79 -11.19 1.02
CA LYS A 591 29.75 -10.78 0.06
C LYS A 591 28.82 -9.76 0.72
N LYS A 592 27.91 -9.19 -0.07
CA LYS A 592 26.97 -8.16 0.41
C LYS A 592 26.15 -8.59 1.64
N LYS A 593 25.72 -9.85 1.70
CA LYS A 593 24.87 -10.37 2.79
C LYS A 593 25.67 -10.46 4.09
N GLU A 594 26.88 -10.98 4.01
CA GLU A 594 27.82 -11.15 5.11
C GLU A 594 28.28 -9.79 5.65
N LEU A 595 28.52 -8.80 4.79
CA LEU A 595 28.80 -7.42 5.21
C LEU A 595 27.62 -6.79 5.94
N GLY A 596 26.39 -7.02 5.44
CA GLY A 596 25.18 -6.58 6.13
C GLY A 596 25.05 -7.21 7.52
N TRP A 597 25.34 -8.50 7.63
CA TRP A 597 25.38 -9.23 8.91
C TRP A 597 26.47 -8.70 9.86
N LEU A 598 27.66 -8.41 9.34
CA LEU A 598 28.76 -7.89 10.14
C LEU A 598 28.44 -6.51 10.75
N ILE A 599 27.76 -5.64 9.99
CA ILE A 599 27.28 -4.33 10.50
C ILE A 599 26.17 -4.52 11.53
N ASP A 600 25.26 -5.47 11.30
CA ASP A 600 24.18 -5.81 12.23
C ASP A 600 24.73 -6.32 13.58
N LEU A 601 25.73 -7.20 13.52
CA LEU A 601 26.43 -7.72 14.68
C LEU A 601 27.22 -6.63 15.41
N ALA A 602 27.89 -5.74 14.66
CA ALA A 602 28.55 -4.56 15.24
C ALA A 602 27.55 -3.63 15.94
N TYR A 603 26.34 -3.46 15.41
CA TYR A 603 25.30 -2.64 16.04
C TYR A 603 24.81 -3.23 17.35
N ARG A 604 24.61 -4.55 17.39
CA ARG A 604 24.11 -5.25 18.59
C ARG A 604 25.14 -5.36 19.71
N HIS A 605 26.40 -5.70 19.40
CA HIS A 605 27.42 -5.92 20.43
C HIS A 605 28.24 -4.67 20.79
N ALA A 606 28.66 -3.88 19.79
CA ALA A 606 29.55 -2.73 20.01
C ALA A 606 28.79 -1.39 20.13
N GLY A 607 27.50 -1.39 19.82
CA GLY A 607 26.62 -0.22 19.91
C GLY A 607 26.81 0.81 18.79
N ASN A 608 25.90 1.78 18.74
CA ASN A 608 25.73 2.68 17.59
C ASN A 608 27.03 3.42 17.17
N LYS A 609 27.76 4.01 18.12
CA LYS A 609 28.96 4.82 17.82
C LYS A 609 30.06 3.99 17.14
N ALA A 610 30.32 2.78 17.64
CA ALA A 610 31.33 1.90 17.06
C ALA A 610 30.92 1.44 15.66
N THR A 611 29.64 1.14 15.45
CA THR A 611 29.10 0.76 14.13
C THR A 611 29.26 1.87 13.09
N VAL A 612 29.00 3.13 13.44
CA VAL A 612 29.17 4.26 12.52
C VAL A 612 30.63 4.40 12.09
N ILE A 613 31.56 4.35 13.04
CA ILE A 613 33.00 4.46 12.76
C ILE A 613 33.44 3.28 11.87
N PHE A 614 32.96 2.08 12.19
CA PHE A 614 33.23 0.88 11.42
C PHE A 614 32.70 0.99 9.98
N ALA A 615 31.47 1.46 9.79
CA ALA A 615 30.88 1.64 8.46
C ALA A 615 31.63 2.67 7.61
N ASP A 616 32.07 3.79 8.19
CA ASP A 616 32.90 4.79 7.50
C ASP A 616 34.26 4.20 7.08
N ARG A 617 34.92 3.45 7.97
CA ARG A 617 36.20 2.78 7.65
C ARG A 617 36.06 1.68 6.59
N LEU A 618 34.97 0.90 6.65
CA LEU A 618 34.64 -0.09 5.62
C LEU A 618 34.48 0.55 4.24
N LYS A 619 33.81 1.71 4.18
CA LYS A 619 33.64 2.48 2.95
C LYS A 619 34.99 2.94 2.40
N ASP A 620 35.82 3.57 3.24
CA ASP A 620 37.15 4.06 2.84
C ASP A 620 38.02 2.90 2.30
N LEU A 621 38.11 1.79 3.04
CA LEU A 621 38.88 0.61 2.63
C LEU A 621 38.32 -0.04 1.36
N GLY A 622 36.99 -0.17 1.24
CA GLY A 622 36.37 -0.78 0.08
C GLY A 622 36.63 -0.02 -1.22
N TYR A 623 36.61 1.33 -1.20
CA TYR A 623 36.95 2.13 -2.38
C TYR A 623 38.42 2.04 -2.77
N GLU A 624 39.32 2.05 -1.78
CA GLU A 624 40.75 1.89 -2.01
C GLU A 624 41.04 0.53 -2.69
N GLN A 625 40.51 -0.55 -2.11
CA GLN A 625 40.70 -1.90 -2.63
C GLN A 625 40.02 -2.11 -3.98
N ALA A 626 38.84 -1.51 -4.21
CA ALA A 626 38.18 -1.57 -5.53
C ALA A 626 39.02 -0.89 -6.62
N THR A 627 39.65 0.24 -6.29
CA THR A 627 40.53 0.96 -7.24
C THR A 627 41.78 0.16 -7.55
N LEU A 628 42.41 -0.44 -6.53
CA LEU A 628 43.60 -1.28 -6.69
C LEU A 628 43.30 -2.58 -7.44
N ALA A 629 42.11 -3.15 -7.29
CA ALA A 629 41.69 -4.37 -7.96
C ALA A 629 41.59 -4.22 -9.49
N GLY A 630 41.33 -3.00 -10.00
CA GLY A 630 41.30 -2.72 -11.44
C GLY A 630 40.30 -3.57 -12.24
N ILE A 631 39.19 -3.98 -11.62
CA ILE A 631 38.20 -4.87 -12.23
C ILE A 631 37.51 -4.14 -13.39
N SER A 632 37.49 -4.76 -14.57
CA SER A 632 36.89 -4.23 -15.79
C SER A 632 35.96 -5.27 -16.42
N ILE A 633 35.06 -4.85 -17.31
CA ILE A 633 34.21 -5.74 -18.11
C ILE A 633 34.63 -5.65 -19.57
N GLY A 634 34.95 -6.79 -20.18
CA GLY A 634 35.22 -6.94 -21.60
C GLY A 634 34.32 -7.98 -22.27
N ILE A 635 34.32 -7.99 -23.61
CA ILE A 635 33.54 -8.94 -24.41
C ILE A 635 33.99 -10.39 -24.16
N LYS A 636 35.28 -10.60 -23.85
CA LYS A 636 35.84 -11.94 -23.56
C LYS A 636 35.35 -12.52 -22.23
N ASP A 637 34.93 -11.68 -21.29
CA ASP A 637 34.46 -12.12 -19.97
C ASP A 637 33.06 -12.76 -20.05
N MET A 638 32.30 -12.50 -21.11
CA MET A 638 30.95 -13.03 -21.31
C MET A 638 30.98 -14.45 -21.91
N VAL A 639 31.51 -15.44 -21.20
CA VAL A 639 31.71 -16.82 -21.70
C VAL A 639 30.38 -17.53 -21.99
N ILE A 640 30.18 -17.96 -23.23
CA ILE A 640 28.99 -18.71 -23.67
C ILE A 640 29.24 -20.19 -23.38
N PRO A 641 28.30 -20.92 -22.76
CA PRO A 641 28.51 -22.32 -22.44
C PRO A 641 28.57 -23.19 -23.69
N GLU A 642 29.57 -24.08 -23.76
CA GLU A 642 29.72 -25.06 -24.84
C GLU A 642 28.49 -25.96 -25.03
N PRO A 643 27.87 -26.53 -23.96
CA PRO A 643 26.71 -27.41 -24.12
C PRO A 643 25.42 -26.71 -24.57
N LYS A 644 25.42 -25.37 -24.73
CA LYS A 644 24.24 -24.60 -25.14
C LYS A 644 23.59 -25.13 -26.42
N GLN A 645 24.38 -25.38 -27.46
CA GLN A 645 23.83 -25.85 -28.74
C GLN A 645 23.13 -27.20 -28.59
N LYS A 646 23.75 -28.12 -27.84
CA LYS A 646 23.18 -29.43 -27.56
C LYS A 646 21.85 -29.34 -26.81
N LEU A 647 21.77 -28.50 -25.77
CA LEU A 647 20.53 -28.29 -25.00
C LEU A 647 19.42 -27.68 -25.86
N LEU A 648 19.75 -26.78 -26.78
CA LEU A 648 18.78 -26.21 -27.71
C LEU A 648 18.28 -27.25 -28.73
N GLU A 649 19.14 -28.15 -29.20
CA GLU A 649 18.74 -29.24 -30.10
C GLU A 649 17.82 -30.24 -29.40
N GLU A 650 18.15 -30.63 -28.16
CA GLU A 650 17.29 -31.48 -27.31
C GLU A 650 15.90 -30.84 -27.10
N ALA A 651 15.86 -29.54 -26.78
CA ALA A 651 14.62 -28.79 -26.60
C ALA A 651 13.77 -28.74 -27.87
N ASN A 652 14.39 -28.44 -29.01
CA ASN A 652 13.70 -28.40 -30.30
C ASN A 652 13.18 -29.80 -30.70
N GLY A 653 13.90 -30.87 -30.36
CA GLY A 653 13.44 -32.25 -30.52
C GLY A 653 12.17 -32.53 -29.71
N ALA A 654 12.19 -32.19 -28.41
CA ALA A 654 11.04 -32.36 -27.52
C ALA A 654 9.80 -31.55 -27.95
N VAL A 655 10.01 -30.31 -28.42
CA VAL A 655 8.92 -29.48 -28.96
C VAL A 655 8.31 -30.11 -30.21
N ARG A 656 9.12 -30.68 -31.11
CA ARG A 656 8.61 -31.41 -32.29
C ARG A 656 7.81 -32.65 -31.91
N GLU A 657 8.24 -33.40 -30.89
CA GLU A 657 7.46 -34.54 -30.40
C GLU A 657 6.08 -34.12 -29.87
N ILE A 658 6.00 -32.99 -29.18
CA ILE A 658 4.73 -32.43 -28.71
C ILE A 658 3.88 -31.93 -29.87
N GLU A 659 4.48 -31.27 -30.86
CA GLU A 659 3.77 -30.89 -32.09
C GLU A 659 3.24 -32.13 -32.83
N ASP A 660 3.99 -33.22 -32.87
CA ASP A 660 3.54 -34.49 -33.43
C ASP A 660 2.43 -35.14 -32.59
N GLN A 661 2.49 -35.08 -31.26
CA GLN A 661 1.41 -35.52 -30.38
C GLN A 661 0.14 -34.71 -30.61
N TYR A 662 0.27 -33.40 -30.84
CA TYR A 662 -0.85 -32.52 -31.18
C TYR A 662 -1.40 -32.85 -32.57
N ASN A 663 -0.54 -33.07 -33.58
CA ASN A 663 -0.96 -33.45 -34.93
C ASN A 663 -1.66 -34.83 -34.96
N LYS A 664 -1.28 -35.74 -34.07
CA LYS A 664 -1.97 -37.03 -33.82
C LYS A 664 -3.20 -36.89 -32.90
N GLY A 665 -3.43 -35.69 -32.37
CA GLY A 665 -4.43 -35.25 -31.38
C GLY A 665 -4.54 -36.08 -30.11
N LEU A 666 -3.37 -36.48 -29.59
CA LEU A 666 -3.22 -37.00 -28.24
C LEU A 666 -3.34 -35.89 -27.17
N ILE A 667 -3.12 -34.64 -27.56
CA ILE A 667 -3.14 -33.45 -26.69
C ILE A 667 -3.91 -32.31 -27.35
N THR A 668 -4.44 -31.40 -26.53
CA THR A 668 -5.13 -30.18 -27.00
C THR A 668 -4.15 -29.03 -27.27
N ASP A 669 -4.56 -27.99 -28.03
CA ASP A 669 -3.68 -26.84 -28.30
C ASP A 669 -3.29 -26.06 -27.04
N GLY A 670 -4.19 -25.96 -26.06
CA GLY A 670 -3.88 -25.34 -24.77
C GLY A 670 -2.81 -26.12 -23.98
N GLU A 671 -2.89 -27.45 -23.97
CA GLU A 671 -1.88 -28.32 -23.37
C GLU A 671 -0.56 -28.26 -24.15
N ARG A 672 -0.62 -28.25 -25.50
CA ARG A 672 0.55 -28.06 -26.37
C ARG A 672 1.27 -26.76 -25.99
N TYR A 673 0.56 -25.64 -25.97
CA TYR A 673 1.11 -24.33 -25.61
C TYR A 673 1.77 -24.35 -24.23
N ASN A 674 1.10 -24.87 -23.20
CA ASN A 674 1.65 -24.93 -21.85
C ASN A 674 2.91 -25.80 -21.77
N LYS A 675 2.90 -26.99 -22.39
CA LYS A 675 4.06 -27.89 -22.40
C LYS A 675 5.25 -27.30 -23.16
N VAL A 676 5.01 -26.64 -24.30
CA VAL A 676 6.06 -25.95 -25.07
C VAL A 676 6.69 -24.84 -24.24
N VAL A 677 5.87 -24.02 -23.57
CA VAL A 677 6.35 -22.97 -22.66
C VAL A 677 7.17 -23.55 -21.50
N ASP A 678 6.71 -24.66 -20.91
CA ASP A 678 7.40 -25.32 -19.78
C ASP A 678 8.77 -25.89 -20.20
N ILE A 679 8.87 -26.54 -21.36
CA ILE A 679 10.15 -27.01 -21.91
C ILE A 679 11.12 -25.84 -22.09
N TRP A 680 10.66 -24.75 -22.71
CA TRP A 680 11.53 -23.61 -22.94
C TRP A 680 11.95 -22.92 -21.64
N ALA A 681 11.09 -22.90 -20.62
CA ALA A 681 11.43 -22.40 -19.30
C ALA A 681 12.51 -23.27 -18.65
N GLU A 682 12.32 -24.59 -18.63
CA GLU A 682 13.28 -25.55 -18.06
C GLU A 682 14.64 -25.47 -18.75
N VAL A 683 14.66 -25.45 -20.09
CA VAL A 683 15.90 -25.35 -20.88
C VAL A 683 16.61 -24.02 -20.63
N THR A 684 15.85 -22.93 -20.49
CA THR A 684 16.41 -21.62 -20.17
C THR A 684 17.12 -21.64 -18.80
N ASP A 685 16.55 -22.33 -17.82
CA ASP A 685 17.13 -22.44 -16.48
C ASP A 685 18.33 -23.42 -16.47
N ARG A 686 18.26 -24.56 -17.16
CA ARG A 686 19.39 -25.48 -17.34
C ARG A 686 20.60 -24.80 -18.01
N ILE A 687 20.37 -23.98 -19.05
CA ILE A 687 21.43 -23.19 -19.69
C ILE A 687 22.03 -22.17 -18.71
N ALA A 688 21.21 -21.58 -17.83
CA ALA A 688 21.67 -20.63 -16.83
C ALA A 688 22.59 -21.30 -15.80
N ASP A 689 22.20 -22.46 -15.31
CA ASP A 689 22.97 -23.21 -14.31
C ASP A 689 24.31 -23.68 -14.87
N GLU A 690 24.31 -24.21 -16.10
CA GLU A 690 25.54 -24.66 -16.75
C GLU A 690 26.48 -23.49 -17.08
N MET A 691 25.93 -22.36 -17.54
CA MET A 691 26.67 -21.11 -17.72
C MET A 691 27.30 -20.65 -16.40
N LEU A 692 26.56 -20.63 -15.30
CA LEU A 692 27.09 -20.21 -13.99
C LEU A 692 28.17 -21.16 -13.48
N ARG A 693 28.04 -22.46 -13.76
CA ARG A 693 29.02 -23.47 -13.38
C ARG A 693 30.34 -23.29 -14.13
N GLU A 694 30.28 -23.11 -15.44
CA GLU A 694 31.47 -22.85 -16.27
C GLU A 694 32.09 -21.49 -15.94
N LEU A 695 31.27 -20.43 -15.81
CA LEU A 695 31.76 -19.09 -15.49
C LEU A 695 32.35 -19.02 -14.08
N GLY A 696 31.81 -19.81 -13.15
CA GLY A 696 32.17 -19.82 -11.74
C GLY A 696 33.39 -20.65 -11.39
N THR A 697 33.90 -21.50 -12.29
CA THR A 697 35.08 -22.33 -12.04
C THR A 697 36.21 -22.05 -13.03
N GLN A 698 37.44 -22.13 -12.56
CA GLN A 698 38.64 -21.99 -13.37
C GLN A 698 39.66 -23.06 -12.97
N ASP A 699 40.25 -23.72 -13.95
CA ASP A 699 41.32 -24.69 -13.72
C ASP A 699 42.65 -23.94 -13.61
N VAL A 700 43.34 -24.08 -12.47
CA VAL A 700 44.67 -23.50 -12.22
C VAL A 700 45.65 -24.60 -11.85
N THR A 701 46.84 -24.53 -12.43
CA THR A 701 47.95 -25.45 -12.13
C THR A 701 48.64 -25.00 -10.85
N ASP A 702 48.69 -25.88 -9.85
CA ASP A 702 49.35 -25.67 -8.57
C ASP A 702 50.89 -25.66 -8.72
N GLN A 703 51.61 -25.19 -7.70
CA GLN A 703 53.09 -25.21 -7.67
C GLN A 703 53.66 -26.64 -7.77
N ASP A 704 52.88 -27.65 -7.38
CA ASP A 704 53.17 -29.09 -7.49
C ASP A 704 52.76 -29.71 -8.86
N GLY A 705 52.32 -28.91 -9.83
CA GLY A 705 51.91 -29.39 -11.16
C GLY A 705 50.52 -30.07 -11.24
N LYS A 706 49.76 -30.10 -10.14
CA LYS A 706 48.38 -30.63 -10.12
C LYS A 706 47.37 -29.56 -10.55
N VAL A 707 46.44 -29.92 -11.43
CA VAL A 707 45.32 -29.04 -11.81
C VAL A 707 44.27 -29.05 -10.70
N ARG A 708 43.97 -27.89 -10.13
CA ARG A 708 42.88 -27.72 -9.15
C ARG A 708 41.83 -26.77 -9.70
N ARG A 709 40.55 -27.13 -9.51
CA ARG A 709 39.42 -26.25 -9.79
C ARG A 709 39.25 -25.24 -8.68
N ILE A 710 39.31 -23.96 -9.03
CA ILE A 710 39.09 -22.85 -8.11
C ILE A 710 37.91 -22.01 -8.56
N PRO A 711 37.29 -21.24 -7.65
CA PRO A 711 36.33 -20.22 -8.05
C PRO A 711 36.98 -19.22 -9.03
N SER A 712 36.30 -18.92 -10.13
CA SER A 712 36.83 -18.11 -11.25
C SER A 712 37.00 -16.63 -10.90
N PHE A 713 38.11 -16.03 -11.35
CA PHE A 713 38.36 -14.58 -11.21
C PHE A 713 37.74 -13.74 -12.33
N ASN A 714 36.79 -14.31 -13.08
CA ASN A 714 36.04 -13.57 -14.09
C ASN A 714 35.31 -12.37 -13.45
N PRO A 715 35.48 -11.14 -13.97
CA PRO A 715 34.83 -9.93 -13.47
C PRO A 715 33.30 -10.02 -13.36
N ILE A 716 32.63 -10.60 -14.35
CA ILE A 716 31.16 -10.72 -14.39
C ILE A 716 30.68 -11.67 -13.29
N PHE A 717 31.39 -12.79 -13.12
CA PHE A 717 31.11 -13.72 -12.03
C PHE A 717 31.33 -13.06 -10.66
N MET A 718 32.44 -12.34 -10.50
CA MET A 718 32.74 -11.62 -9.26
C MET A 718 31.67 -10.60 -8.88
N MET A 719 31.17 -9.83 -9.84
CA MET A 719 30.12 -8.83 -9.59
C MET A 719 28.81 -9.47 -9.10
N ALA A 720 28.45 -10.63 -9.67
CA ALA A 720 27.24 -11.35 -9.27
C ALA A 720 27.41 -12.15 -7.97
N ASP A 721 28.52 -12.88 -7.80
CA ASP A 721 28.75 -13.68 -6.58
C ASP A 721 28.94 -12.78 -5.35
N SER A 722 29.64 -11.65 -5.49
CA SER A 722 29.75 -10.65 -4.42
C SER A 722 28.41 -10.00 -4.05
N GLY A 723 27.43 -10.04 -4.96
CA GLY A 723 26.17 -9.32 -4.82
C GLY A 723 26.31 -7.81 -4.96
N ALA A 724 27.45 -7.32 -5.49
CA ALA A 724 27.69 -5.91 -5.75
C ALA A 724 26.72 -5.37 -6.81
N ARG A 725 26.66 -6.06 -7.96
CA ARG A 725 25.75 -5.75 -9.07
C ARG A 725 25.66 -6.95 -10.02
N GLY A 726 24.49 -7.23 -10.56
CA GLY A 726 24.28 -8.39 -11.43
C GLY A 726 23.48 -9.47 -10.72
N SER A 727 22.47 -10.00 -11.42
CA SER A 727 21.77 -11.22 -11.01
C SER A 727 22.09 -12.37 -11.95
N ALA A 728 21.87 -13.60 -11.50
CA ALA A 728 21.95 -14.80 -12.36
C ALA A 728 21.13 -14.62 -13.65
N GLN A 729 19.94 -14.03 -13.56
CA GLN A 729 19.09 -13.73 -14.71
C GLN A 729 19.71 -12.72 -15.68
N GLN A 730 20.43 -11.70 -15.19
CA GLN A 730 21.12 -10.73 -16.04
C GLN A 730 22.33 -11.36 -16.74
N ILE A 731 23.11 -12.17 -16.03
CA ILE A 731 24.24 -12.91 -16.65
C ILE A 731 23.72 -13.88 -17.70
N ARG A 732 22.60 -14.57 -17.42
CA ARG A 732 21.93 -15.46 -18.37
C ARG A 732 21.61 -14.76 -19.68
N GLN A 733 21.12 -13.52 -19.64
CA GLN A 733 20.84 -12.74 -20.85
C GLN A 733 22.11 -12.30 -21.60
N LEU A 734 23.22 -12.11 -20.89
CA LEU A 734 24.50 -11.70 -21.49
C LEU A 734 25.17 -12.85 -22.24
N ALA A 735 25.24 -14.04 -21.62
CA ALA A 735 26.07 -15.15 -22.12
C ALA A 735 25.33 -16.49 -22.32
N GLY A 736 24.18 -16.71 -21.68
CA GLY A 736 23.35 -17.90 -21.85
C GLY A 736 22.37 -17.74 -23.01
N MET A 737 21.13 -17.42 -22.68
CA MET A 737 20.07 -17.04 -23.63
C MET A 737 19.10 -16.06 -22.97
N ARG A 738 18.36 -15.28 -23.76
CA ARG A 738 17.39 -14.33 -23.19
C ARG A 738 16.09 -15.01 -22.72
N GLY A 739 15.63 -16.05 -23.40
CA GLY A 739 14.49 -16.87 -22.99
C GLY A 739 13.12 -16.33 -23.45
N LEU A 740 12.07 -16.67 -22.70
CA LEU A 740 10.67 -16.37 -23.02
C LEU A 740 10.28 -14.93 -22.67
N MET A 741 9.48 -14.30 -23.54
CA MET A 741 9.01 -12.91 -23.40
C MET A 741 7.49 -12.88 -23.23
N ALA A 742 6.97 -11.87 -22.54
CA ALA A 742 5.53 -11.65 -22.39
C ALA A 742 4.97 -10.66 -23.42
N LYS A 743 3.77 -10.96 -23.93
CA LYS A 743 2.97 -10.03 -24.73
C LYS A 743 2.43 -8.89 -23.85
N PRO A 744 1.97 -7.78 -24.44
CA PRO A 744 1.27 -6.73 -23.69
C PRO A 744 0.02 -7.23 -22.96
N SER A 745 -0.63 -8.30 -23.46
CA SER A 745 -1.75 -8.98 -22.78
C SER A 745 -1.35 -9.68 -21.48
N GLY A 746 -0.07 -10.05 -21.31
CA GLY A 746 0.43 -10.86 -20.19
C GLY A 746 0.70 -12.32 -20.56
N GLU A 747 0.20 -12.80 -21.70
CA GLU A 747 0.51 -14.13 -22.21
C GLU A 747 1.99 -14.27 -22.58
N ILE A 748 2.56 -15.45 -22.38
CA ILE A 748 3.92 -15.76 -22.78
C ILE A 748 3.96 -16.05 -24.29
N ILE A 749 5.01 -15.61 -24.97
CA ILE A 749 5.22 -15.92 -26.39
C ILE A 749 5.91 -17.29 -26.47
N GLU A 750 5.31 -18.24 -27.18
CA GLU A 750 5.81 -19.62 -27.31
C GLU A 750 7.17 -19.70 -28.01
N THR A 751 7.53 -18.69 -28.82
CA THR A 751 8.82 -18.57 -29.49
C THR A 751 9.84 -17.83 -28.62
N PRO A 752 10.84 -18.53 -28.04
CA PRO A 752 11.83 -17.91 -27.17
C PRO A 752 12.91 -17.16 -27.96
N ILE A 753 13.65 -16.30 -27.26
CA ILE A 753 14.88 -15.70 -27.76
C ILE A 753 16.05 -16.58 -27.33
N THR A 754 16.52 -17.43 -28.24
CA THR A 754 17.66 -18.35 -28.04
C THR A 754 19.02 -17.66 -28.01
N ALA A 755 19.10 -16.48 -28.63
CA ALA A 755 20.31 -15.67 -28.65
C ALA A 755 20.53 -14.91 -27.33
N ASN A 756 21.78 -14.56 -27.06
CA ASN A 756 22.19 -13.69 -25.95
C ASN A 756 22.73 -12.34 -26.48
N PHE A 757 23.07 -11.41 -25.57
CA PHE A 757 23.59 -10.11 -25.97
C PHE A 757 24.98 -10.16 -26.61
N ARG A 758 25.83 -11.15 -26.29
CA ARG A 758 27.14 -11.34 -26.91
C ARG A 758 27.02 -11.79 -28.37
N GLU A 759 26.07 -12.68 -28.67
CA GLU A 759 25.78 -13.19 -30.01
C GLU A 759 25.05 -12.17 -30.87
N GLY A 760 24.26 -11.29 -30.25
CA GLY A 760 23.39 -10.33 -30.92
C GLY A 760 22.00 -10.88 -31.20
N LEU A 761 21.03 -9.98 -31.37
CA LEU A 761 19.62 -10.33 -31.60
C LEU A 761 19.24 -10.11 -33.05
N THR A 762 18.45 -11.02 -33.62
CA THR A 762 17.82 -10.78 -34.93
C THR A 762 16.74 -9.71 -34.83
N VAL A 763 16.33 -9.13 -35.96
CA VAL A 763 15.28 -8.08 -35.98
C VAL A 763 13.98 -8.56 -35.33
N LEU A 764 13.58 -9.82 -35.58
CA LEU A 764 12.37 -10.40 -34.99
C LEU A 764 12.51 -10.59 -33.48
N GLN A 765 13.62 -11.16 -33.00
CA GLN A 765 13.87 -11.35 -31.56
C GLN A 765 13.94 -10.01 -30.82
N TYR A 766 14.60 -9.01 -31.41
CA TYR A 766 14.63 -7.65 -30.86
C TYR A 766 13.23 -7.04 -30.80
N PHE A 767 12.44 -7.16 -31.87
CA PHE A 767 11.06 -6.66 -31.91
C PHE A 767 10.19 -7.32 -30.83
N ILE A 768 10.24 -8.65 -30.69
CA ILE A 768 9.53 -9.39 -29.64
C ILE A 768 9.91 -8.86 -28.25
N SER A 769 11.20 -8.64 -28.00
CA SER A 769 11.69 -8.09 -26.74
C SER A 769 11.18 -6.66 -26.45
N THR A 770 10.83 -5.87 -27.47
CA THR A 770 10.39 -4.48 -27.26
C THR A 770 9.01 -4.41 -26.60
N HIS A 771 8.15 -5.41 -26.81
CA HIS A 771 6.81 -5.44 -26.23
C HIS A 771 6.85 -5.52 -24.70
N GLY A 772 7.62 -6.48 -24.16
CA GLY A 772 7.81 -6.63 -22.72
C GLY A 772 8.47 -5.39 -22.11
N ALA A 773 9.54 -4.88 -22.73
CA ALA A 773 10.25 -3.69 -22.25
C ALA A 773 9.36 -2.43 -22.21
N ARG A 774 8.57 -2.17 -23.28
CA ARG A 774 7.66 -1.03 -23.33
C ARG A 774 6.54 -1.14 -22.30
N LYS A 775 5.97 -2.34 -22.11
CA LYS A 775 4.96 -2.59 -21.07
C LYS A 775 5.54 -2.34 -19.68
N GLY A 776 6.74 -2.86 -19.39
CA GLY A 776 7.44 -2.61 -18.12
C GLY A 776 7.64 -1.12 -17.83
N LEU A 777 8.06 -0.33 -18.83
CA LEU A 777 8.19 1.13 -18.71
C LEU A 777 6.84 1.82 -18.43
N ALA A 778 5.80 1.47 -19.21
CA ALA A 778 4.48 2.06 -19.06
C ALA A 778 3.84 1.74 -17.70
N ASP A 779 3.96 0.48 -17.26
CA ASP A 779 3.46 0.03 -15.96
C ASP A 779 4.18 0.74 -14.82
N THR A 780 5.50 0.89 -14.89
CA THR A 780 6.28 1.61 -13.86
C THR A 780 5.82 3.07 -13.76
N ALA A 781 5.62 3.75 -14.89
CA ALA A 781 5.16 5.14 -14.91
C ALA A 781 3.73 5.32 -14.35
N LEU A 782 2.82 4.37 -14.62
CA LEU A 782 1.42 4.45 -14.18
C LEU A 782 1.23 3.96 -12.74
N LYS A 783 1.84 2.84 -12.36
CA LYS A 783 1.62 2.17 -11.06
C LYS A 783 2.28 2.92 -9.89
N THR A 784 3.35 3.68 -10.13
CA THR A 784 3.98 4.54 -9.11
C THR A 784 2.98 5.52 -8.48
N ALA A 785 2.06 6.10 -9.29
CA ALA A 785 1.04 7.00 -8.79
C ALA A 785 0.03 6.30 -7.86
N ASN A 786 -0.30 5.04 -8.13
CA ASN A 786 -1.21 4.25 -7.31
C ASN A 786 -0.61 3.91 -5.95
N SER A 787 0.68 3.57 -5.90
CA SER A 787 1.39 3.31 -4.63
C SER A 787 1.47 4.54 -3.75
N GLY A 788 1.84 5.70 -4.32
CA GLY A 788 1.86 6.96 -3.57
C GLY A 788 0.46 7.36 -3.07
N TYR A 789 -0.59 7.05 -3.83
CA TYR A 789 -1.97 7.25 -3.39
C TYR A 789 -2.38 6.31 -2.25
N LEU A 790 -2.01 5.02 -2.33
CA LEU A 790 -2.26 4.05 -1.27
C LEU A 790 -1.56 4.47 0.03
N THR A 791 -0.28 4.80 -0.04
CA THR A 791 0.53 5.28 1.10
C THR A 791 -0.16 6.46 1.79
N ARG A 792 -0.65 7.44 1.01
CA ARG A 792 -1.35 8.59 1.58
C ARG A 792 -2.64 8.17 2.31
N ARG A 793 -3.41 7.22 1.76
CA ARG A 793 -4.64 6.74 2.42
C ARG A 793 -4.34 5.98 3.69
N LEU A 794 -3.26 5.19 3.71
CA LEU A 794 -2.80 4.50 4.92
C LEU A 794 -2.43 5.52 6.00
N VAL A 795 -1.67 6.59 5.66
CA VAL A 795 -1.36 7.68 6.59
C VAL A 795 -2.63 8.40 7.07
N ASP A 796 -3.55 8.75 6.16
CA ASP A 796 -4.82 9.42 6.48
C ASP A 796 -5.66 8.61 7.50
N VAL A 797 -5.53 7.27 7.52
CA VAL A 797 -6.23 6.36 8.44
C VAL A 797 -5.44 6.11 9.72
N ALA A 798 -4.11 6.00 9.64
CA ALA A 798 -3.26 5.52 10.73
C ALA A 798 -2.65 6.63 11.60
N GLN A 799 -2.62 7.89 11.14
CA GLN A 799 -1.93 9.01 11.82
C GLN A 799 -2.28 9.21 13.31
N ASP A 800 -3.48 8.81 13.74
CA ASP A 800 -3.92 8.92 15.14
C ASP A 800 -3.30 7.83 16.05
N SER A 801 -2.59 6.85 15.49
CA SER A 801 -1.98 5.74 16.24
C SER A 801 -0.60 6.15 16.76
N ILE A 802 -0.56 6.51 18.05
CA ILE A 802 0.63 6.98 18.76
C ILE A 802 0.82 6.10 20.01
N ILE A 803 2.05 5.92 20.46
CA ILE A 803 2.32 5.28 21.75
C ILE A 803 1.97 6.24 22.89
N GLN A 804 1.02 5.88 23.75
CA GLN A 804 0.56 6.76 24.85
C GLN A 804 0.87 6.25 26.26
N GLU A 805 0.98 4.95 26.45
CA GLU A 805 1.19 4.32 27.77
C GLU A 805 2.17 3.16 27.67
N GLU A 806 2.74 2.72 28.79
CA GLU A 806 3.71 1.61 28.79
C GLU A 806 3.04 0.24 28.65
N ASP A 807 1.98 -0.01 29.44
CA ASP A 807 1.25 -1.27 29.45
C ASP A 807 -0.26 -1.03 29.58
N CYS A 808 -1.05 -1.65 28.69
CA CYS A 808 -2.51 -1.64 28.76
C CYS A 808 -3.10 -2.73 29.67
N GLY A 809 -2.28 -3.66 30.20
CA GLY A 809 -2.71 -4.74 31.08
C GLY A 809 -3.51 -5.86 30.41
N THR A 810 -3.48 -5.93 29.07
CA THR A 810 -4.22 -6.98 28.35
C THR A 810 -3.66 -8.36 28.65
N LEU A 811 -4.55 -9.29 28.98
CA LEU A 811 -4.26 -10.74 29.08
C LEU A 811 -4.49 -11.45 27.74
N ASP A 812 -4.85 -10.69 26.70
CA ASP A 812 -5.20 -11.25 25.41
C ASP A 812 -4.10 -11.00 24.36
N GLY A 813 -3.86 -12.01 23.52
CA GLY A 813 -2.80 -11.97 22.51
C GLY A 813 -3.11 -12.82 21.28
N ILE A 814 -2.11 -12.94 20.41
CA ILE A 814 -2.19 -13.66 19.14
C ILE A 814 -1.19 -14.81 19.16
N GLU A 815 -1.64 -15.95 18.65
CA GLU A 815 -0.81 -17.12 18.41
C GLU A 815 -0.14 -17.02 17.03
N MET A 816 1.17 -16.85 17.04
CA MET A 816 1.99 -16.74 15.84
C MET A 816 2.44 -18.12 15.37
N THR A 817 2.38 -18.34 14.06
CA THR A 817 2.81 -19.56 13.37
C THR A 817 3.72 -19.20 12.21
N PRO A 818 4.64 -20.07 11.77
CA PRO A 818 5.39 -19.86 10.54
C PRO A 818 4.43 -19.69 9.35
N LEU A 819 4.84 -18.89 8.37
CA LEU A 819 4.05 -18.69 7.15
C LEU A 819 4.44 -19.76 6.13
N VAL A 820 3.49 -20.63 5.80
CA VAL A 820 3.68 -21.77 4.89
C VAL A 820 2.77 -21.61 3.68
N GLU A 821 3.33 -21.66 2.46
CA GLU A 821 2.58 -21.70 1.21
C GLU A 821 3.03 -22.90 0.38
N GLY A 822 2.11 -23.74 -0.07
CA GLY A 822 2.43 -24.89 -0.92
C GLY A 822 3.43 -25.89 -0.31
N GLY A 823 3.60 -25.90 1.02
CA GLY A 823 4.59 -26.72 1.74
C GLY A 823 5.95 -26.04 1.96
N GLU A 824 6.24 -24.89 1.35
CA GLU A 824 7.44 -24.08 1.63
C GLU A 824 7.21 -23.11 2.79
N VAL A 825 8.14 -23.10 3.74
CA VAL A 825 8.18 -22.09 4.81
C VAL A 825 8.74 -20.81 4.20
N ILE A 826 7.85 -19.87 3.91
CA ILE A 826 8.22 -18.54 3.37
C ILE A 826 8.90 -17.71 4.47
N GLU A 827 8.36 -17.79 5.69
CA GLU A 827 8.83 -17.04 6.84
C GLU A 827 8.82 -17.94 8.08
N GLY A 828 10.00 -18.14 8.66
CA GLY A 828 10.17 -18.88 9.90
C GLY A 828 9.53 -18.16 11.09
N ILE A 829 9.32 -18.90 12.19
CA ILE A 829 8.71 -18.32 13.38
C ILE A 829 9.59 -17.21 13.97
N GLY A 830 10.92 -17.41 14.02
CA GLY A 830 11.87 -16.46 14.62
C GLY A 830 11.80 -15.06 14.03
N ASP A 831 11.76 -14.95 12.70
CA ASP A 831 11.60 -13.68 11.98
C ASP A 831 10.29 -12.95 12.36
N ARG A 832 9.20 -13.67 12.64
CA ARG A 832 7.89 -13.10 13.00
C ARG A 832 7.82 -12.65 14.46
N VAL A 833 8.47 -13.38 15.38
CA VAL A 833 8.42 -13.07 16.83
C VAL A 833 9.47 -12.05 17.27
N LEU A 834 10.50 -11.79 16.46
CA LEU A 834 11.58 -10.87 16.79
C LEU A 834 11.07 -9.47 17.22
N GLY A 835 11.53 -9.00 18.37
CA GLY A 835 11.20 -7.69 18.93
C GLY A 835 9.72 -7.56 19.33
N ARG A 836 9.03 -8.68 19.56
CA ARG A 836 7.71 -8.76 20.19
C ARG A 836 7.85 -9.11 21.67
N VAL A 837 6.74 -9.02 22.39
CA VAL A 837 6.68 -9.30 23.82
C VAL A 837 5.87 -10.57 24.06
N GLY A 838 6.42 -11.50 24.83
CA GLY A 838 5.74 -12.73 25.23
C GLY A 838 4.51 -12.44 26.10
N LEU A 839 3.37 -13.06 25.78
CA LEU A 839 2.16 -12.94 26.60
C LEU A 839 2.19 -13.90 27.81
N GLU A 840 2.71 -15.12 27.58
CA GLU A 840 2.84 -16.18 28.57
C GLU A 840 4.31 -16.63 28.60
N ASP A 841 4.71 -17.37 29.64
CA ASP A 841 6.04 -17.96 29.71
C ASP A 841 6.25 -18.95 28.56
N ILE A 842 7.20 -18.66 27.68
CA ILE A 842 7.58 -19.56 26.59
C ILE A 842 8.55 -20.58 27.17
N ARG A 843 8.18 -21.86 27.12
CA ARG A 843 8.98 -22.96 27.68
C ARG A 843 9.38 -23.93 26.60
N ASP A 844 10.57 -24.49 26.75
CA ASP A 844 10.98 -25.66 25.99
C ASP A 844 10.09 -26.87 26.40
N PRO A 845 9.40 -27.54 25.46
CA PRO A 845 8.53 -28.68 25.74
C PRO A 845 9.25 -29.86 26.44
N PHE A 846 10.56 -30.00 26.25
CA PHE A 846 11.33 -31.13 26.79
C PHE A 846 11.99 -30.80 28.12
N SER A 847 12.78 -29.72 28.19
CA SER A 847 13.49 -29.35 29.42
C SER A 847 12.60 -28.63 30.44
N ASN A 848 11.42 -28.16 30.03
CA ASN A 848 10.53 -27.29 30.81
C ASN A 848 11.23 -26.01 31.33
N ARG A 849 12.39 -25.67 30.73
CA ARG A 849 13.10 -24.42 30.99
C ARG A 849 12.33 -23.27 30.37
N VAL A 850 12.14 -22.19 31.12
CA VAL A 850 11.58 -20.94 30.61
C VAL A 850 12.62 -20.27 29.73
N ILE A 851 12.30 -20.09 28.45
CA ILE A 851 13.11 -19.40 27.46
C ILE A 851 12.83 -17.90 27.54
N VAL A 852 11.55 -17.52 27.59
CA VAL A 852 11.09 -16.12 27.67
C VAL A 852 10.06 -15.98 28.78
N GLN A 853 10.23 -15.02 29.66
CA GLN A 853 9.25 -14.72 30.71
C GLN A 853 8.07 -13.91 30.17
N THR A 854 6.95 -14.00 30.87
CA THR A 854 5.78 -13.15 30.62
C THR A 854 6.15 -11.65 30.62
N ASN A 855 5.69 -10.92 29.61
CA ASN A 855 5.99 -9.49 29.37
C ASN A 855 7.46 -9.15 29.05
N GLU A 856 8.28 -10.15 28.75
CA GLU A 856 9.66 -9.95 28.33
C GLU A 856 9.76 -9.80 26.79
N GLU A 857 10.72 -8.98 26.35
CA GLU A 857 11.05 -8.83 24.93
C GLU A 857 11.75 -10.08 24.39
N ILE A 858 11.41 -10.44 23.15
CA ILE A 858 12.00 -11.55 22.41
C ILE A 858 13.14 -11.00 21.54
N ASP A 859 14.36 -11.12 22.07
CA ASP A 859 15.62 -10.74 21.44
C ASP A 859 16.17 -11.85 20.52
N GLU A 860 17.17 -11.53 19.72
CA GLU A 860 17.78 -12.46 18.75
C GLU A 860 18.34 -13.75 19.38
N ASP A 861 18.95 -13.66 20.57
CA ASP A 861 19.46 -14.84 21.28
C ASP A 861 18.32 -15.77 21.71
N LYS A 862 17.20 -15.20 22.15
CA LYS A 862 16.00 -15.95 22.52
C LYS A 862 15.30 -16.54 21.31
N VAL A 863 15.34 -15.84 20.16
CA VAL A 863 14.85 -16.39 18.90
C VAL A 863 15.63 -17.66 18.53
N ALA A 864 16.96 -17.65 18.66
CA ALA A 864 17.77 -18.85 18.44
C ALA A 864 17.37 -19.98 19.40
N GLU A 865 17.17 -19.69 20.69
CA GLU A 865 16.67 -20.69 21.66
C GLU A 865 15.27 -21.23 21.30
N ILE A 866 14.37 -20.39 20.77
CA ILE A 866 13.02 -20.79 20.32
C ILE A 866 13.09 -21.70 19.08
N GLU A 867 13.97 -21.36 18.12
CA GLU A 867 14.18 -22.16 16.91
C GLU A 867 14.84 -23.51 17.24
N ASP A 868 15.83 -23.53 18.13
CA ASP A 868 16.49 -24.75 18.61
C ASP A 868 15.52 -25.65 19.40
N ALA A 869 14.61 -25.07 20.17
CA ALA A 869 13.52 -25.79 20.84
C ALA A 869 12.48 -26.37 19.85
N GLY A 870 12.48 -25.91 18.59
CA GLY A 870 11.55 -26.37 17.56
C GLY A 870 10.10 -25.97 17.82
N LEU A 871 9.86 -24.82 18.46
CA LEU A 871 8.51 -24.33 18.76
C LEU A 871 7.81 -23.84 17.50
N GLU A 872 6.68 -24.45 17.15
CA GLU A 872 5.88 -24.03 15.98
C GLU A 872 4.89 -22.91 16.27
N ARG A 873 4.55 -22.69 17.55
CA ARG A 873 3.53 -21.73 17.97
C ARG A 873 3.97 -20.96 19.20
N VAL A 874 3.84 -19.63 19.12
CA VAL A 874 4.19 -18.73 20.23
C VAL A 874 3.08 -17.70 20.42
N LYS A 875 2.64 -17.52 21.68
CA LYS A 875 1.68 -16.48 22.05
C LYS A 875 2.38 -15.17 22.36
N ILE A 876 2.03 -14.13 21.61
CA ILE A 876 2.59 -12.78 21.78
C ILE A 876 1.52 -11.76 22.09
N ARG A 877 1.96 -10.65 22.66
CA ARG A 877 1.19 -9.40 22.68
C ARG A 877 1.20 -8.78 21.29
N SER A 878 0.05 -8.27 20.86
CA SER A 878 -0.12 -7.62 19.57
C SER A 878 -0.77 -6.25 19.73
N VAL A 879 -0.56 -5.39 18.72
CA VAL A 879 -1.25 -4.11 18.60
C VAL A 879 -2.76 -4.30 18.52
N LEU A 880 -3.22 -5.42 17.95
CA LEU A 880 -4.63 -5.74 17.72
C LEU A 880 -5.40 -6.00 19.02
N THR A 881 -4.80 -6.72 19.97
CA THR A 881 -5.42 -7.07 21.27
C THR A 881 -5.21 -6.03 22.37
N CYS A 882 -4.64 -4.88 22.00
CA CYS A 882 -4.31 -3.81 22.92
C CYS A 882 -5.57 -3.06 23.37
N GLN A 883 -5.80 -3.03 24.68
CA GLN A 883 -6.99 -2.43 25.31
C GLN A 883 -6.86 -0.91 25.55
N SER A 884 -5.79 -0.28 25.05
CA SER A 884 -5.60 1.16 25.18
C SER A 884 -6.71 1.94 24.48
N ARG A 885 -7.33 2.90 25.19
CA ARG A 885 -8.45 3.70 24.67
C ARG A 885 -8.04 4.67 23.57
N GLN A 886 -6.84 5.23 23.67
CA GLN A 886 -6.27 6.16 22.70
C GLN A 886 -4.84 5.72 22.39
N GLY A 887 -4.56 5.45 21.13
CA GLY A 887 -3.24 4.96 20.73
C GLY A 887 -2.98 3.51 21.13
N VAL A 888 -1.72 3.19 21.38
CA VAL A 888 -1.21 1.83 21.64
C VAL A 888 -0.23 1.89 22.81
N CYS A 889 -0.13 0.82 23.61
CA CYS A 889 0.90 0.73 24.64
C CYS A 889 2.25 0.22 24.10
N VAL A 890 3.34 0.53 24.80
CA VAL A 890 4.71 0.09 24.47
C VAL A 890 4.79 -1.43 24.34
N ARG A 891 4.29 -2.18 25.33
CA ARG A 891 4.41 -3.66 25.36
C ARG A 891 3.65 -4.38 24.24
N CYS A 892 2.51 -3.85 23.79
CA CYS A 892 1.77 -4.45 22.67
C CYS A 892 2.44 -4.20 21.31
N TYR A 893 3.24 -3.15 21.18
CA TYR A 893 4.01 -2.87 19.96
C TYR A 893 5.38 -3.55 19.96
N GLY A 894 6.04 -3.57 21.12
CA GLY A 894 7.38 -4.11 21.33
C GLY A 894 8.48 -3.14 20.88
N ARG A 895 9.52 -3.69 20.25
CA ARG A 895 10.72 -2.97 19.80
C ARG A 895 10.43 -1.98 18.67
N ASP A 896 11.03 -0.80 18.75
CA ASP A 896 11.22 0.09 17.61
C ASP A 896 12.35 -0.45 16.72
N LEU A 897 11.98 -0.87 15.52
CA LEU A 897 12.89 -1.47 14.55
C LEU A 897 13.91 -0.46 14.00
N ALA A 898 13.65 0.85 14.07
CA ALA A 898 14.59 1.86 13.56
C ALA A 898 15.80 2.10 14.50
N ARG A 899 15.62 1.90 15.81
CA ARG A 899 16.63 2.17 16.84
C ARG A 899 17.06 0.94 17.64
N GLY A 900 16.36 -0.18 17.50
CA GLY A 900 16.73 -1.43 18.15
C GLY A 900 16.50 -1.43 19.67
N HIS A 901 15.64 -0.59 20.23
CA HIS A 901 15.20 -0.63 21.63
C HIS A 901 13.68 -0.59 21.71
N MET A 902 13.11 -0.83 22.90
CA MET A 902 11.67 -0.71 23.14
C MET A 902 11.13 0.66 22.71
N VAL A 903 9.93 0.69 22.13
CA VAL A 903 9.38 1.93 21.55
C VAL A 903 9.17 3.01 22.60
N ASN A 904 9.51 4.25 22.25
CA ASN A 904 9.38 5.40 23.16
C ASN A 904 7.93 5.91 23.22
N LEU A 905 7.55 6.50 24.36
CA LEU A 905 6.30 7.23 24.51
C LEU A 905 6.26 8.42 23.53
N GLY A 906 5.13 8.57 22.84
CA GLY A 906 4.92 9.63 21.84
C GLY A 906 5.36 9.29 20.41
N GLU A 907 5.96 8.12 20.16
CA GLU A 907 6.35 7.73 18.80
C GLU A 907 5.11 7.47 17.92
N ALA A 908 5.08 8.06 16.73
CA ALA A 908 3.94 8.01 15.80
C ALA A 908 3.94 6.73 14.94
N ILE A 909 3.73 5.59 15.58
CA ILE A 909 3.78 4.26 14.94
C ILE A 909 2.83 4.11 13.74
N GLY A 910 1.70 4.83 13.73
CA GLY A 910 0.75 4.79 12.61
C GLY A 910 1.33 5.33 11.30
N VAL A 911 2.11 6.41 11.37
CA VAL A 911 2.78 6.99 10.20
C VAL A 911 3.92 6.08 9.76
N ILE A 912 4.69 5.54 10.71
CA ILE A 912 5.80 4.61 10.43
C ILE A 912 5.29 3.35 9.75
N ALA A 913 4.19 2.77 10.23
CA ALA A 913 3.55 1.60 9.64
C ALA A 913 3.07 1.87 8.21
N ALA A 914 2.37 2.98 8.00
CA ALA A 914 1.89 3.36 6.67
C ALA A 914 3.04 3.57 5.67
N GLN A 915 4.15 4.18 6.10
CA GLN A 915 5.35 4.35 5.28
C GLN A 915 6.06 3.02 4.99
N SER A 916 6.18 2.16 6.01
CA SER A 916 6.85 0.85 5.91
C SER A 916 6.11 -0.12 4.99
N ILE A 917 4.81 0.08 4.77
CA ILE A 917 4.01 -0.65 3.77
C ILE A 917 4.09 0.06 2.41
N GLY A 918 3.95 1.39 2.40
CA GLY A 918 3.82 2.18 1.17
C GLY A 918 5.10 2.33 0.33
N GLU A 919 6.25 2.50 0.99
CA GLU A 919 7.53 2.65 0.31
C GLU A 919 7.92 1.38 -0.46
N PRO A 920 7.92 0.19 0.18
CA PRO A 920 8.19 -1.04 -0.56
C PRO A 920 7.11 -1.34 -1.60
N GLY A 921 5.85 -0.99 -1.35
CA GLY A 921 4.77 -1.10 -2.34
C GLY A 921 5.07 -0.34 -3.64
N THR A 922 5.83 0.76 -3.56
CA THR A 922 6.30 1.48 -4.75
C THR A 922 7.45 0.73 -5.42
N GLN A 923 8.38 0.18 -4.63
CA GLN A 923 9.45 -0.66 -5.16
C GLN A 923 8.94 -1.93 -5.85
N LEU A 924 7.85 -2.54 -5.39
CA LEU A 924 7.21 -3.70 -6.04
C LEU A 924 6.88 -3.40 -7.51
N THR A 925 6.37 -2.19 -7.76
CA THR A 925 6.01 -1.75 -9.12
C THR A 925 7.22 -1.39 -9.97
N MET A 926 8.33 -0.97 -9.36
CA MET A 926 9.58 -0.65 -10.06
C MET A 926 10.41 -1.91 -10.36
N ARG A 927 10.44 -2.92 -9.50
CA ARG A 927 11.14 -4.20 -9.77
C ARG A 927 10.55 -4.95 -10.95
N THR A 928 9.27 -4.73 -11.25
CA THR A 928 8.62 -5.22 -12.46
C THR A 928 9.32 -4.73 -13.75
N PHE A 929 10.05 -3.61 -13.70
CA PHE A 929 10.83 -3.10 -14.84
C PHE A 929 11.97 -4.04 -15.25
N HIS A 930 12.69 -4.60 -14.26
CA HIS A 930 13.83 -5.48 -14.51
C HIS A 930 13.41 -6.89 -14.93
N ILE A 931 12.21 -7.31 -14.53
CA ILE A 931 11.65 -8.63 -14.82
C ILE A 931 10.74 -8.60 -16.06
N GLY A 932 10.09 -7.47 -16.35
CA GLY A 932 9.03 -7.34 -17.36
C GLY A 932 9.42 -7.61 -18.81
N GLY A 933 10.71 -7.85 -19.08
CA GLY A 933 11.17 -8.42 -20.35
C GLY A 933 11.10 -9.95 -20.39
N THR A 934 11.48 -10.63 -19.31
CA THR A 934 11.65 -12.09 -19.25
C THR A 934 10.62 -12.74 -18.33
N ALA A 935 9.80 -13.64 -18.86
CA ALA A 935 8.95 -14.49 -18.05
C ALA A 935 9.79 -15.66 -17.50
N SER A 936 9.83 -15.81 -16.18
CA SER A 936 10.29 -17.04 -15.52
C SER A 936 9.11 -17.57 -14.73
N ARG A 937 8.62 -18.74 -15.15
CA ARG A 937 7.59 -19.49 -14.44
C ARG A 937 8.33 -20.30 -13.38
N ARG A 938 8.02 -20.11 -12.09
CA ARG A 938 8.31 -21.19 -11.13
C ARG A 938 7.34 -22.30 -11.48
N ALA A 939 7.86 -23.46 -11.86
CA ALA A 939 7.03 -24.65 -12.06
C ALA A 939 6.22 -24.89 -10.76
N GLU A 940 4.91 -25.08 -10.88
CA GLU A 940 4.12 -25.54 -9.74
C GLU A 940 4.66 -26.92 -9.36
N GLN A 941 4.91 -27.15 -8.07
CA GLN A 941 5.41 -28.44 -7.60
C GLN A 941 4.41 -29.53 -7.98
N THR A 942 4.87 -30.47 -8.79
CA THR A 942 4.14 -31.68 -9.17
C THR A 942 4.39 -32.81 -8.18
N THR A 943 5.39 -32.65 -7.30
CA THR A 943 5.89 -33.66 -6.37
C THR A 943 5.97 -33.14 -4.94
N LEU A 944 5.70 -34.02 -3.98
CA LEU A 944 5.90 -33.81 -2.55
C LEU A 944 7.08 -34.65 -2.08
N GLU A 945 8.06 -34.03 -1.42
CA GLU A 945 9.28 -34.67 -0.91
C GLU A 945 9.41 -34.50 0.62
N ALA A 946 9.93 -35.51 1.31
CA ALA A 946 10.22 -35.44 2.74
C ALA A 946 11.40 -34.51 3.02
N ARG A 947 11.34 -33.60 4.01
CA ARG A 947 12.51 -32.77 4.36
C ARG A 947 13.39 -33.44 5.40
N ASN A 948 12.79 -34.02 6.42
CA ASN A 948 13.47 -34.72 7.50
C ASN A 948 13.27 -36.24 7.39
N GLU A 949 14.18 -36.97 8.04
CA GLU A 949 13.97 -38.40 8.26
C GLU A 949 12.85 -38.64 9.28
N GLY A 950 12.08 -39.71 9.07
CA GLY A 950 11.02 -40.12 9.98
C GLY A 950 10.12 -41.19 9.39
N PHE A 951 9.01 -41.46 10.05
CA PHE A 951 7.97 -42.40 9.62
C PHE A 951 6.75 -41.65 9.13
N ILE A 952 6.21 -42.06 7.99
CA ILE A 952 4.96 -41.52 7.45
C ILE A 952 3.79 -42.01 8.30
N LYS A 953 2.89 -41.11 8.69
CA LYS A 953 1.62 -41.40 9.34
C LYS A 953 0.49 -40.76 8.54
N PHE A 954 -0.48 -41.56 8.12
CA PHE A 954 -1.68 -41.08 7.44
C PHE A 954 -2.72 -40.59 8.45
N ILE A 955 -3.15 -39.34 8.31
CA ILE A 955 -4.19 -38.73 9.15
C ILE A 955 -5.38 -38.42 8.24
N ASN A 956 -6.53 -39.06 8.51
CA ASN A 956 -7.76 -38.90 7.72
C ASN A 956 -7.58 -39.12 6.20
N LEU A 957 -6.58 -39.94 5.81
CA LEU A 957 -6.22 -40.19 4.42
C LEU A 957 -6.63 -41.62 3.99
N ALA A 958 -7.54 -41.69 3.03
CA ALA A 958 -7.97 -42.89 2.34
C ALA A 958 -7.32 -42.92 0.96
N ALA A 959 -6.72 -44.06 0.62
CA ALA A 959 -6.09 -44.31 -0.68
C ALA A 959 -6.52 -45.67 -1.23
N VAL A 960 -6.56 -45.78 -2.56
CA VAL A 960 -6.92 -47.02 -3.27
C VAL A 960 -5.78 -47.40 -4.22
N GLU A 961 -5.54 -48.70 -4.37
CA GLU A 961 -4.49 -49.23 -5.24
C GLU A 961 -4.96 -49.21 -6.70
N GLY A 962 -4.23 -48.51 -7.57
CA GLY A 962 -4.53 -48.43 -9.00
C GLY A 962 -3.99 -49.64 -9.79
N LYS A 963 -4.31 -49.71 -11.09
CA LYS A 963 -3.82 -50.77 -12.01
C LYS A 963 -2.29 -50.90 -12.06
N ASP A 964 -1.58 -49.80 -11.85
CA ASP A 964 -0.12 -49.73 -11.94
C ASP A 964 0.60 -50.02 -10.60
N GLY A 965 -0.15 -50.35 -9.53
CA GLY A 965 0.41 -50.60 -8.18
C GLY A 965 0.73 -49.35 -7.35
N ASP A 966 0.50 -48.15 -7.90
CA ASP A 966 0.55 -46.88 -7.17
C ASP A 966 -0.69 -46.71 -6.26
N LEU A 967 -0.52 -46.15 -5.06
CA LEU A 967 -1.61 -45.77 -4.17
C LEU A 967 -2.16 -44.40 -4.57
N ILE A 968 -3.43 -44.34 -4.96
CA ILE A 968 -4.08 -43.08 -5.39
C ILE A 968 -4.93 -42.55 -4.24
N VAL A 969 -4.75 -41.28 -3.90
CA VAL A 969 -5.48 -40.63 -2.80
C VAL A 969 -6.95 -40.42 -3.20
N MET A 970 -7.84 -41.02 -2.42
CA MET A 970 -9.29 -40.92 -2.58
C MET A 970 -9.95 -40.02 -1.53
N SER A 971 -9.25 -39.70 -0.43
CA SER A 971 -9.68 -38.67 0.52
C SER A 971 -9.83 -37.33 -0.20
N LYS A 972 -11.08 -36.89 -0.38
CA LYS A 972 -11.41 -35.63 -1.08
C LYS A 972 -11.07 -34.40 -0.23
N ARG A 973 -11.04 -34.51 1.11
CA ARG A 973 -10.67 -33.44 2.06
C ARG A 973 -10.00 -33.97 3.33
N ASN A 974 -9.14 -33.15 3.93
CA ASN A 974 -8.43 -33.34 5.21
C ASN A 974 -7.48 -34.56 5.30
N GLY A 975 -7.14 -35.18 4.17
CA GLY A 975 -6.10 -36.20 4.11
C GLY A 975 -4.72 -35.56 4.27
N GLU A 976 -4.04 -35.89 5.34
CA GLU A 976 -2.71 -35.36 5.65
C GLU A 976 -1.72 -36.51 5.87
N ILE A 977 -0.47 -36.23 5.52
CA ILE A 977 0.66 -37.08 5.82
C ILE A 977 1.51 -36.36 6.87
N ALA A 978 1.63 -36.94 8.06
CA ALA A 978 2.57 -36.49 9.07
C ALA A 978 3.86 -37.31 8.98
N ILE A 979 5.01 -36.68 9.26
CA ILE A 979 6.28 -37.38 9.47
C ILE A 979 6.60 -37.35 10.96
N VAL A 980 6.69 -38.52 11.58
CA VAL A 980 6.95 -38.69 13.02
C VAL A 980 8.32 -39.34 13.28
N ASP A 981 9.02 -38.92 14.33
CA ASP A 981 10.34 -39.50 14.69
C ASP A 981 10.23 -40.96 15.15
N TYR A 982 9.16 -41.28 15.90
CA TYR A 982 8.92 -42.61 16.47
C TYR A 982 7.43 -42.99 16.30
N PRO A 983 7.12 -44.24 15.91
CA PRO A 983 5.75 -44.72 15.70
C PRO A 983 5.01 -45.11 17.01
N GLU A 984 5.61 -44.92 18.18
CA GLU A 984 5.04 -45.30 19.48
C GLU A 984 4.13 -44.19 20.07
N PRO A 985 2.93 -44.50 20.59
CA PRO A 985 1.93 -43.50 21.03
C PRO A 985 2.38 -42.53 22.14
N ASN A 986 3.37 -42.90 22.96
CA ASN A 986 3.83 -42.12 24.12
C ASN A 986 5.11 -41.29 23.85
N ARG A 987 5.68 -41.38 22.63
CA ARG A 987 6.90 -40.66 22.20
C ARG A 987 6.74 -40.01 20.82
N GLU A 988 5.49 -39.75 20.44
CA GLU A 988 5.16 -39.19 19.14
C GLU A 988 5.63 -37.73 19.04
N ARG A 989 6.70 -37.51 18.27
CA ARG A 989 7.14 -36.17 17.84
C ARG A 989 6.82 -36.03 16.36
N GLU A 990 5.75 -35.30 16.06
CA GLU A 990 5.44 -34.84 14.71
C GLU A 990 6.51 -33.81 14.30
N ARG A 991 7.24 -34.09 13.22
CA ARG A 991 8.21 -33.15 12.63
C ARG A 991 7.62 -32.34 11.49
N GLU A 992 6.75 -32.97 10.70
CA GLU A 992 6.19 -32.39 9.48
C GLU A 992 4.76 -32.85 9.29
N ARG A 993 3.95 -32.00 8.67
CA ARG A 993 2.57 -32.32 8.30
C ARG A 993 2.25 -31.70 6.94
N TYR A 994 1.83 -32.55 6.01
CA TYR A 994 1.55 -32.17 4.63
C TYR A 994 0.11 -32.50 4.25
N PRO A 995 -0.67 -31.52 3.77
CA PRO A 995 -1.94 -31.81 3.14
C PRO A 995 -1.70 -32.49 1.78
N VAL A 996 -2.47 -33.53 1.47
CA VAL A 996 -2.36 -34.24 0.19
C VAL A 996 -3.57 -33.99 -0.70
N VAL A 997 -3.32 -33.76 -1.99
CA VAL A 997 -4.36 -33.44 -2.98
C VAL A 997 -5.09 -34.70 -3.43
N TYR A 998 -6.40 -34.58 -3.64
CA TYR A 998 -7.22 -35.63 -4.24
C TYR A 998 -6.66 -36.07 -5.60
N GLY A 999 -6.50 -37.39 -5.78
CA GLY A 999 -5.93 -37.98 -6.98
C GLY A 999 -4.41 -37.93 -7.09
N ALA A 1000 -3.71 -37.47 -6.04
CA ALA A 1000 -2.27 -37.63 -5.96
C ALA A 1000 -1.88 -39.12 -5.88
N LYS A 1001 -0.80 -39.49 -6.57
CA LYS A 1001 -0.17 -40.80 -6.52
C LYS A 1001 0.85 -40.83 -5.39
N LEU A 1002 0.59 -41.63 -4.36
CA LEU A 1002 1.50 -41.87 -3.25
C LEU A 1002 2.53 -42.94 -3.62
N LYS A 1003 3.80 -42.61 -3.43
CA LYS A 1003 4.94 -43.52 -3.63
C LYS A 1003 5.33 -44.29 -2.36
N LYS A 1004 4.77 -43.91 -1.21
CA LYS A 1004 5.08 -44.49 0.10
C LYS A 1004 3.81 -44.90 0.86
N ARG A 1005 3.94 -45.92 1.71
CA ARG A 1005 2.86 -46.49 2.52
C ARG A 1005 2.88 -45.94 3.96
N ASP A 1006 1.74 -46.06 4.65
CA ASP A 1006 1.62 -45.71 6.06
C ASP A 1006 2.61 -46.51 6.93
N GLY A 1007 3.24 -45.84 7.89
CA GLY A 1007 4.29 -46.40 8.76
C GLY A 1007 5.65 -46.63 8.08
N GLN A 1008 5.83 -46.26 6.81
CA GLN A 1008 7.10 -46.44 6.11
C GLN A 1008 8.13 -45.38 6.51
N LYS A 1009 9.38 -45.81 6.73
CA LYS A 1009 10.50 -44.90 7.01
C LYS A 1009 10.94 -44.19 5.72
N VAL A 1010 11.12 -42.87 5.80
CA VAL A 1010 11.59 -42.01 4.71
C VAL A 1010 12.87 -41.27 5.12
N LYS A 1011 13.72 -40.99 4.13
CA LYS A 1011 14.88 -40.11 4.29
C LYS A 1011 14.56 -38.71 3.73
N GLY A 1012 15.28 -37.69 4.19
CA GLY A 1012 15.20 -36.35 3.61
C GLY A 1012 15.54 -36.37 2.11
N GLY A 1013 14.71 -35.71 1.30
CA GLY A 1013 14.76 -35.66 -0.16
C GLY A 1013 14.02 -36.79 -0.89
N GLU A 1014 13.36 -37.70 -0.17
CA GLU A 1014 12.66 -38.83 -0.79
C GLU A 1014 11.21 -38.47 -1.18
N MET A 1015 10.80 -38.86 -2.39
CA MET A 1015 9.48 -38.52 -2.94
C MET A 1015 8.35 -39.30 -2.23
N ILE A 1016 7.33 -38.57 -1.78
CA ILE A 1016 6.16 -39.06 -1.06
C ILE A 1016 4.95 -39.15 -1.99
N ALA A 1017 4.66 -38.10 -2.76
CA ALA A 1017 3.47 -38.01 -3.61
C ALA A 1017 3.72 -37.25 -4.93
N GLU A 1018 2.94 -37.54 -5.97
CA GLU A 1018 3.00 -36.91 -7.30
C GLU A 1018 1.59 -36.63 -7.86
N TRP A 1019 1.36 -35.48 -8.51
CA TRP A 1019 0.08 -35.15 -9.16
C TRP A 1019 0.24 -34.20 -10.36
N ASP A 1020 -0.81 -34.13 -11.20
CA ASP A 1020 -0.93 -33.13 -12.27
C ASP A 1020 -1.55 -31.83 -11.70
N PRO A 1021 -0.84 -30.69 -11.76
CA PRO A 1021 -1.33 -29.43 -11.21
C PRO A 1021 -2.39 -28.75 -12.09
N TYR A 1022 -2.45 -29.07 -13.38
CA TYR A 1022 -3.28 -28.39 -14.37
C TYR A 1022 -4.66 -29.02 -14.54
N THR A 1023 -4.85 -30.24 -14.06
CA THR A 1023 -6.14 -30.94 -14.16
C THR A 1023 -6.57 -31.45 -12.80
N ILE A 1024 -7.87 -31.30 -12.50
CA ILE A 1024 -8.50 -32.03 -11.39
C ILE A 1024 -9.06 -33.32 -11.98
N PRO A 1025 -8.48 -34.49 -11.66
CA PRO A 1025 -9.03 -35.76 -12.11
C PRO A 1025 -10.28 -36.10 -11.30
N ILE A 1026 -11.34 -36.52 -11.97
CA ILE A 1026 -12.51 -37.16 -11.33
C ILE A 1026 -12.27 -38.67 -11.40
N LEU A 1027 -11.99 -39.28 -10.25
CA LEU A 1027 -11.57 -40.68 -10.16
C LEU A 1027 -12.72 -41.58 -9.70
N THR A 1028 -12.65 -42.86 -10.06
CA THR A 1028 -13.52 -43.89 -9.50
C THR A 1028 -12.92 -44.58 -8.27
N GLU A 1029 -13.75 -44.87 -7.26
CA GLU A 1029 -13.38 -45.66 -6.08
C GLU A 1029 -13.67 -47.17 -6.24
N SER A 1030 -14.42 -47.57 -7.27
CA SER A 1030 -14.86 -48.96 -7.49
C SER A 1030 -14.61 -49.41 -8.92
N ALA A 1031 -14.23 -50.68 -9.10
CA ALA A 1031 -14.18 -51.29 -10.43
C ALA A 1031 -15.60 -51.57 -10.95
N GLY A 1032 -15.81 -51.42 -12.26
CA GLY A 1032 -17.11 -51.70 -12.89
C GLY A 1032 -17.25 -51.12 -14.29
N VAL A 1033 -18.48 -51.12 -14.81
CA VAL A 1033 -18.81 -50.62 -16.16
C VAL A 1033 -19.40 -49.22 -16.08
N VAL A 1034 -18.88 -48.30 -16.88
CA VAL A 1034 -19.31 -46.90 -16.97
C VAL A 1034 -20.70 -46.81 -17.63
N LYS A 1035 -21.64 -46.12 -16.98
CA LYS A 1035 -22.93 -45.74 -17.58
C LYS A 1035 -23.18 -44.24 -17.46
N PHE A 1036 -23.63 -43.62 -18.54
CA PHE A 1036 -23.96 -42.20 -18.55
C PHE A 1036 -25.39 -41.97 -18.06
N GLY A 1037 -25.57 -40.91 -17.28
CA GLY A 1037 -26.87 -40.41 -16.83
C GLY A 1037 -26.96 -38.93 -17.15
N ASP A 1038 -27.99 -38.52 -17.87
CA ASP A 1038 -28.22 -37.13 -18.30
C ASP A 1038 -27.02 -36.49 -19.04
N ILE A 1039 -26.23 -37.29 -19.77
CA ILE A 1039 -25.18 -36.81 -20.69
C ILE A 1039 -25.72 -36.97 -22.12
N LEU A 1040 -26.30 -35.90 -22.65
CA LEU A 1040 -26.93 -35.82 -23.97
C LEU A 1040 -26.18 -34.80 -24.84
N GLU A 1041 -25.81 -35.25 -26.04
CA GLU A 1041 -25.14 -34.44 -27.04
C GLU A 1041 -26.01 -33.24 -27.48
N GLY A 1042 -25.41 -32.07 -27.60
CA GLY A 1042 -26.07 -30.79 -27.93
C GLY A 1042 -26.88 -30.16 -26.80
N VAL A 1043 -27.10 -30.85 -25.67
CA VAL A 1043 -27.88 -30.34 -24.53
C VAL A 1043 -27.02 -30.18 -23.28
N THR A 1044 -26.38 -31.26 -22.81
CA THR A 1044 -25.52 -31.28 -21.60
C THR A 1044 -24.06 -31.57 -21.93
N MET A 1045 -23.79 -31.99 -23.17
CA MET A 1045 -22.47 -32.32 -23.70
C MET A 1045 -22.34 -31.73 -25.10
N GLU A 1046 -21.23 -31.05 -25.38
CA GLU A 1046 -20.89 -30.56 -26.71
C GLU A 1046 -19.61 -31.24 -27.17
N GLU A 1047 -19.59 -31.73 -28.40
CA GLU A 1047 -18.36 -32.17 -29.05
C GLU A 1047 -17.63 -30.94 -29.59
N LYS A 1048 -16.56 -30.54 -28.92
CA LYS A 1048 -15.66 -29.52 -29.46
C LYS A 1048 -14.72 -30.17 -30.45
N LEU A 1049 -14.87 -29.79 -31.70
CA LEU A 1049 -14.03 -30.22 -32.80
C LEU A 1049 -12.86 -29.25 -32.89
N ASP A 1050 -11.64 -29.76 -32.75
CA ASP A 1050 -10.44 -28.94 -32.92
C ASP A 1050 -10.22 -28.68 -34.42
N GLU A 1051 -10.25 -27.41 -34.81
CA GLU A 1051 -10.20 -26.95 -36.21
C GLU A 1051 -8.95 -27.40 -36.98
N ARG A 1052 -7.86 -27.77 -36.28
CA ARG A 1052 -6.61 -28.26 -36.92
C ARG A 1052 -6.47 -29.77 -36.93
N THR A 1053 -6.87 -30.47 -35.87
CA THR A 1053 -6.61 -31.92 -35.72
C THR A 1053 -7.80 -32.77 -36.16
N GLY A 1054 -8.99 -32.18 -36.25
CA GLY A 1054 -10.22 -32.88 -36.64
C GLY A 1054 -10.74 -33.87 -35.60
N LEU A 1055 -10.15 -33.92 -34.40
CA LEU A 1055 -10.56 -34.79 -33.31
C LEU A 1055 -11.60 -34.09 -32.43
N SER A 1056 -12.64 -34.84 -32.03
CA SER A 1056 -13.70 -34.33 -31.17
C SER A 1056 -13.41 -34.64 -29.69
N THR A 1057 -13.40 -33.60 -28.86
CA THR A 1057 -13.34 -33.73 -27.40
C THR A 1057 -14.74 -33.51 -26.83
N LYS A 1058 -15.22 -34.43 -26.00
CA LYS A 1058 -16.54 -34.34 -25.35
C LYS A 1058 -16.45 -33.47 -24.09
N VAL A 1059 -17.04 -32.29 -24.14
CA VAL A 1059 -17.03 -31.32 -23.03
C VAL A 1059 -18.44 -31.17 -22.47
N ILE A 1060 -18.58 -31.23 -21.15
CA ILE A 1060 -19.86 -30.97 -20.48
C ILE A 1060 -20.18 -29.46 -20.56
N VAL A 1061 -21.37 -29.14 -21.05
CA VAL A 1061 -21.85 -27.75 -21.21
C VAL A 1061 -23.06 -27.47 -20.33
N ASP A 1062 -23.26 -26.19 -20.01
CA ASP A 1062 -24.37 -25.76 -19.18
C ASP A 1062 -25.72 -25.90 -19.91
N THR A 1063 -26.77 -26.28 -19.18
CA THR A 1063 -28.06 -26.64 -19.75
C THR A 1063 -29.14 -25.63 -19.41
N LYS A 1064 -30.07 -25.38 -20.34
CA LYS A 1064 -31.26 -24.57 -20.08
C LYS A 1064 -32.33 -25.34 -19.26
N ASP A 1065 -32.28 -26.66 -19.28
CA ASP A 1065 -33.18 -27.57 -18.54
C ASP A 1065 -32.69 -27.76 -17.10
N VAL A 1066 -33.55 -27.43 -16.13
CA VAL A 1066 -33.22 -27.38 -14.69
C VAL A 1066 -33.08 -28.76 -14.04
N ASP A 1067 -33.68 -29.80 -14.65
CA ASP A 1067 -33.76 -31.15 -14.07
C ASP A 1067 -32.64 -32.11 -14.53
N LYS A 1068 -31.94 -31.80 -15.62
CA LYS A 1068 -30.88 -32.68 -16.17
C LYS A 1068 -29.57 -32.49 -15.42
N ARG A 1069 -28.97 -33.58 -14.92
CA ARG A 1069 -27.74 -33.55 -14.11
C ARG A 1069 -26.70 -34.52 -14.68
N PRO A 1070 -25.78 -34.06 -15.56
CA PRO A 1070 -24.81 -34.94 -16.20
C PRO A 1070 -23.99 -35.67 -15.15
N ARG A 1071 -24.02 -37.01 -15.21
CA ARG A 1071 -23.39 -37.89 -14.22
C ARG A 1071 -22.90 -39.17 -14.86
N VAL A 1072 -21.83 -39.71 -14.29
CA VAL A 1072 -21.32 -41.03 -14.60
C VAL A 1072 -21.60 -41.95 -13.42
N SER A 1073 -22.24 -43.09 -13.68
CA SER A 1073 -22.51 -44.11 -12.67
C SER A 1073 -21.72 -45.37 -13.01
N ILE A 1074 -21.13 -46.01 -12.02
CA ILE A 1074 -20.36 -47.24 -12.22
C ILE A 1074 -21.21 -48.41 -11.79
N LYS A 1075 -21.36 -49.37 -12.71
CA LYS A 1075 -22.19 -50.56 -12.52
C LYS A 1075 -21.35 -51.77 -12.19
N ASP A 1076 -21.81 -52.55 -11.24
CA ASP A 1076 -21.27 -53.87 -10.95
C ASP A 1076 -21.66 -54.89 -12.04
N GLU A 1077 -21.14 -56.11 -11.93
CA GLU A 1077 -21.46 -57.22 -12.85
C GLU A 1077 -22.95 -57.60 -12.88
N ARG A 1078 -23.74 -57.14 -11.89
CA ARG A 1078 -25.19 -57.35 -11.79
C ARG A 1078 -26.00 -56.18 -12.37
N GLY A 1079 -25.34 -55.18 -12.95
CA GLY A 1079 -25.96 -54.01 -13.57
C GLY A 1079 -26.54 -52.99 -12.58
N GLN A 1080 -26.30 -53.14 -11.28
CA GLN A 1080 -26.66 -52.19 -10.23
C GLN A 1080 -25.50 -51.22 -10.00
N THR A 1081 -25.79 -50.01 -9.50
CA THR A 1081 -24.73 -49.06 -9.17
C THR A 1081 -23.87 -49.63 -8.05
N ALA A 1082 -22.55 -49.69 -8.25
CA ALA A 1082 -21.61 -50.15 -7.23
C ALA A 1082 -21.77 -49.32 -5.94
N ARG A 1083 -21.70 -49.95 -4.77
CA ARG A 1083 -21.77 -49.25 -3.48
C ARG A 1083 -20.40 -48.82 -3.01
N ILE A 1084 -20.30 -47.58 -2.53
CA ILE A 1084 -19.08 -46.97 -1.99
C ILE A 1084 -19.40 -46.54 -0.56
N GLY A 1085 -18.92 -47.27 0.44
CA GLY A 1085 -19.22 -46.98 1.84
C GLY A 1085 -20.74 -46.86 2.10
N ALA A 1086 -21.20 -45.67 2.49
CA ALA A 1086 -22.60 -45.34 2.76
C ALA A 1086 -23.40 -44.82 1.53
N GLY A 1087 -22.79 -44.70 0.35
CA GLY A 1087 -23.39 -44.14 -0.86
C GLY A 1087 -23.33 -45.03 -2.12
N GLU A 1088 -23.88 -44.53 -3.24
CA GLU A 1088 -23.77 -45.15 -4.57
C GLU A 1088 -22.61 -44.54 -5.38
N ALA A 1089 -21.96 -45.33 -6.24
CA ALA A 1089 -20.91 -44.92 -7.18
C ALA A 1089 -21.43 -44.03 -8.32
N ARG A 1090 -21.92 -42.84 -7.96
CA ARG A 1090 -22.42 -41.81 -8.88
C ARG A 1090 -21.55 -40.55 -8.79
N TYR A 1091 -20.91 -40.21 -9.90
CA TYR A 1091 -20.04 -39.05 -10.03
C TYR A 1091 -20.75 -37.99 -10.87
N LEU A 1092 -21.09 -36.86 -10.27
CA LEU A 1092 -21.66 -35.71 -10.99
C LEU A 1092 -20.54 -35.00 -11.76
N LEU A 1093 -20.79 -34.69 -13.04
CA LEU A 1093 -19.81 -33.96 -13.85
C LEU A 1093 -20.11 -32.46 -13.83
N PRO A 1094 -19.15 -31.61 -13.46
CA PRO A 1094 -19.31 -30.17 -13.53
C PRO A 1094 -19.24 -29.67 -14.98
N VAL A 1095 -19.77 -28.46 -15.21
CA VAL A 1095 -19.63 -27.77 -16.50
C VAL A 1095 -18.15 -27.51 -16.79
N GLY A 1096 -17.72 -27.78 -18.02
CA GLY A 1096 -16.32 -27.67 -18.43
C GLY A 1096 -15.47 -28.93 -18.17
N ALA A 1097 -16.04 -30.01 -17.61
CA ALA A 1097 -15.34 -31.29 -17.50
C ALA A 1097 -15.19 -31.95 -18.88
N HIS A 1098 -13.97 -32.41 -19.18
CA HIS A 1098 -13.64 -33.20 -20.37
C HIS A 1098 -13.83 -34.68 -20.03
N LEU A 1099 -14.67 -35.37 -20.79
CA LEU A 1099 -14.92 -36.80 -20.62
C LEU A 1099 -13.78 -37.62 -21.22
N ASN A 1100 -13.15 -38.47 -20.39
CA ASN A 1100 -12.07 -39.36 -20.81
C ASN A 1100 -12.55 -40.80 -21.06
N VAL A 1101 -13.73 -41.16 -20.55
CA VAL A 1101 -14.31 -42.51 -20.69
C VAL A 1101 -15.47 -42.53 -21.67
N LEU A 1102 -15.69 -43.69 -22.31
CA LEU A 1102 -16.84 -43.97 -23.14
C LEU A 1102 -17.91 -44.74 -22.36
N GLU A 1103 -19.17 -44.59 -22.76
CA GLU A 1103 -20.26 -45.39 -22.19
C GLU A 1103 -20.04 -46.89 -22.48
N GLY A 1104 -20.15 -47.74 -21.46
CA GLY A 1104 -19.88 -49.17 -21.55
C GLY A 1104 -18.42 -49.58 -21.32
N GLN A 1105 -17.50 -48.62 -21.13
CA GLN A 1105 -16.10 -48.92 -20.84
C GLN A 1105 -15.93 -49.53 -19.44
N SER A 1106 -15.07 -50.54 -19.31
CA SER A 1106 -14.69 -51.11 -18.01
C SER A 1106 -13.59 -50.29 -17.36
N VAL A 1107 -13.82 -49.85 -16.12
CA VAL A 1107 -12.88 -49.04 -15.31
C VAL A 1107 -12.51 -49.78 -14.03
N SER A 1108 -11.27 -49.60 -13.59
CA SER A 1108 -10.75 -50.09 -12.30
C SER A 1108 -10.77 -48.97 -11.28
N ALA A 1109 -10.70 -49.30 -9.99
CA ALA A 1109 -10.58 -48.28 -8.96
C ALA A 1109 -9.29 -47.46 -9.16
N GLY A 1110 -9.40 -46.13 -9.04
CA GLY A 1110 -8.34 -45.18 -9.37
C GLY A 1110 -8.28 -44.71 -10.83
N ASP A 1111 -9.11 -45.23 -11.74
CA ASP A 1111 -9.15 -44.75 -13.14
C ASP A 1111 -9.83 -43.36 -13.25
N ILE A 1112 -9.36 -42.54 -14.18
CA ILE A 1112 -9.87 -41.17 -14.43
C ILE A 1112 -11.12 -41.23 -15.32
N ILE A 1113 -12.26 -40.79 -14.79
CA ILE A 1113 -13.54 -40.69 -15.50
C ILE A 1113 -13.58 -39.43 -16.38
N ALA A 1114 -13.22 -38.29 -15.80
CA ALA A 1114 -13.21 -37.01 -16.47
C ALA A 1114 -12.11 -36.13 -15.90
N LYS A 1115 -11.60 -35.21 -16.70
CA LYS A 1115 -10.62 -34.22 -16.29
C LYS A 1115 -11.24 -32.85 -16.35
N MET A 1116 -11.07 -32.06 -15.30
CA MET A 1116 -11.42 -30.65 -15.34
C MET A 1116 -10.13 -29.84 -15.47
N PRO A 1117 -9.92 -29.08 -16.55
CA PRO A 1117 -8.81 -28.15 -16.62
C PRO A 1117 -8.98 -27.10 -15.52
N ARG A 1118 -7.96 -26.93 -14.68
CA ARG A 1118 -7.95 -25.83 -13.72
C ARG A 1118 -7.73 -24.53 -14.47
N GLU A 1119 -8.73 -23.66 -14.49
CA GLU A 1119 -8.60 -22.26 -14.95
C GLU A 1119 -7.74 -21.38 -14.01
N THR A 1120 -6.91 -21.98 -13.15
CA THR A 1120 -5.95 -21.27 -12.27
C THR A 1120 -4.89 -20.50 -13.07
N THR A 1121 -4.82 -20.70 -14.39
CA THR A 1121 -3.91 -20.05 -15.34
C THR A 1121 -4.27 -18.61 -15.71
N LYS A 1122 -5.16 -17.93 -14.97
CA LYS A 1122 -4.91 -16.50 -14.78
C LYS A 1122 -3.81 -16.40 -13.75
N THR A 1123 -2.58 -16.39 -14.25
CA THR A 1123 -1.36 -16.06 -13.50
C THR A 1123 -1.73 -15.17 -12.31
N LYS A 1124 -1.47 -15.64 -11.07
CA LYS A 1124 -1.35 -14.74 -9.91
C LYS A 1124 -0.23 -13.78 -10.30
N ASP A 1125 -0.61 -12.75 -11.03
CA ASP A 1125 0.31 -11.95 -11.79
C ASP A 1125 1.15 -11.23 -10.74
N ILE A 1126 2.46 -11.46 -10.75
CA ILE A 1126 3.45 -10.69 -9.98
C ILE A 1126 3.16 -9.18 -10.18
N THR A 1127 2.63 -8.81 -11.34
CA THR A 1127 2.25 -7.43 -11.68
C THR A 1127 0.93 -6.92 -11.05
N GLY A 1128 0.13 -7.79 -10.43
CA GLY A 1128 -1.16 -7.51 -9.78
C GLY A 1128 -1.13 -7.36 -8.24
N GLY A 1129 0.04 -7.49 -7.61
CA GLY A 1129 0.18 -7.50 -6.15
C GLY A 1129 -0.36 -6.24 -5.45
N LEU A 1130 -0.03 -5.05 -5.94
CA LEU A 1130 -0.46 -3.80 -5.29
C LEU A 1130 -1.98 -3.55 -5.36
N PRO A 1131 -2.68 -3.74 -6.50
CA PRO A 1131 -4.14 -3.73 -6.54
C PRO A 1131 -4.78 -4.67 -5.52
N ARG A 1132 -4.24 -5.89 -5.38
CA ARG A 1132 -4.75 -6.87 -4.40
C ARG A 1132 -4.57 -6.39 -2.96
N VAL A 1133 -3.41 -5.86 -2.61
CA VAL A 1133 -3.17 -5.23 -1.30
C VAL A 1133 -4.16 -4.09 -1.03
N ALA A 1134 -4.43 -3.25 -2.03
CA ALA A 1134 -5.42 -2.19 -1.92
C ALA A 1134 -6.85 -2.73 -1.72
N GLU A 1135 -7.22 -3.82 -2.40
CA GLU A 1135 -8.51 -4.50 -2.21
C GLU A 1135 -8.69 -5.05 -0.80
N LEU A 1136 -7.63 -5.66 -0.24
CA LEU A 1136 -7.60 -6.19 1.13
C LEU A 1136 -7.77 -5.06 2.16
N PHE A 1137 -7.02 -3.97 2.06
CA PHE A 1137 -7.15 -2.82 2.96
C PHE A 1137 -8.48 -2.06 2.80
N GLU A 1138 -9.07 -2.06 1.61
CA GLU A 1138 -10.42 -1.53 1.41
C GLU A 1138 -11.52 -2.50 1.87
N ALA A 1139 -11.17 -3.72 2.29
CA ALA A 1139 -12.07 -4.81 2.66
C ALA A 1139 -13.19 -4.98 1.62
N ARG A 1140 -12.85 -4.89 0.33
CA ARG A 1140 -13.82 -5.08 -0.75
C ARG A 1140 -14.24 -6.54 -0.80
N LYS A 1141 -15.53 -6.78 -1.03
CA LYS A 1141 -16.00 -8.13 -1.35
C LYS A 1141 -15.40 -8.55 -2.70
N PRO A 1142 -14.68 -9.68 -2.76
CA PRO A 1142 -14.23 -10.23 -4.03
C PRO A 1142 -15.43 -10.41 -4.98
N LYS A 1143 -15.22 -10.25 -6.29
CA LYS A 1143 -16.29 -10.47 -7.29
C LYS A 1143 -16.77 -11.92 -7.25
N GLU A 1144 -15.83 -12.85 -7.11
CA GLU A 1144 -16.09 -14.25 -6.85
C GLU A 1144 -15.51 -14.58 -5.48
N PHE A 1145 -16.39 -14.79 -4.50
CA PHE A 1145 -15.99 -15.10 -3.13
C PHE A 1145 -16.50 -16.47 -2.71
N ALA A 1146 -15.70 -17.18 -1.93
CA ALA A 1146 -16.09 -18.44 -1.34
C ALA A 1146 -17.21 -18.22 -0.31
N VAL A 1147 -18.30 -18.97 -0.43
CA VAL A 1147 -19.33 -19.05 0.61
C VAL A 1147 -18.82 -19.96 1.72
N ILE A 1148 -18.79 -19.44 2.94
CA ILE A 1148 -18.25 -20.10 4.12
C ILE A 1148 -19.39 -20.59 5.02
N SER A 1149 -19.24 -21.74 5.68
CA SER A 1149 -20.22 -22.22 6.67
C SER A 1149 -20.16 -21.40 7.96
N GLU A 1150 -21.30 -20.91 8.45
CA GLU A 1150 -21.48 -20.25 9.74
C GLU A 1150 -21.49 -21.22 10.94
N ILE A 1151 -21.78 -22.50 10.70
CA ILE A 1151 -21.97 -23.51 11.74
C ILE A 1151 -21.21 -24.80 11.41
N ASP A 1152 -20.86 -25.56 12.44
CA ASP A 1152 -20.37 -26.93 12.31
C ASP A 1152 -21.56 -27.86 12.01
N GLY A 1153 -21.40 -28.80 11.08
CA GLY A 1153 -22.47 -29.76 10.80
C GLY A 1153 -22.32 -30.57 9.53
N ILE A 1154 -23.31 -31.43 9.28
CA ILE A 1154 -23.38 -32.30 8.11
C ILE A 1154 -24.06 -31.56 6.95
N VAL A 1155 -23.42 -31.58 5.79
CA VAL A 1155 -23.90 -30.96 4.55
C VAL A 1155 -24.97 -31.83 3.88
N SER A 1156 -26.09 -31.22 3.50
CA SER A 1156 -27.16 -31.81 2.69
C SER A 1156 -27.61 -30.83 1.61
N PHE A 1157 -28.20 -31.32 0.51
CA PHE A 1157 -28.68 -30.44 -0.56
C PHE A 1157 -30.20 -30.24 -0.49
N GLY A 1158 -30.62 -28.97 -0.39
CA GLY A 1158 -32.03 -28.60 -0.40
C GLY A 1158 -32.62 -28.51 -1.82
N LYS A 1159 -33.92 -28.18 -1.91
CA LYS A 1159 -34.56 -27.88 -3.19
C LYS A 1159 -33.95 -26.63 -3.83
N ASP A 1160 -33.55 -26.76 -5.10
CA ASP A 1160 -32.97 -25.68 -5.88
C ASP A 1160 -33.97 -24.53 -6.07
N THR A 1161 -33.47 -23.30 -5.98
CA THR A 1161 -34.24 -22.08 -6.31
C THR A 1161 -33.79 -21.57 -7.68
N LYS A 1162 -34.61 -20.79 -8.40
CA LYS A 1162 -34.28 -20.31 -9.78
C LYS A 1162 -32.84 -19.77 -9.88
N GLY A 1163 -31.96 -20.54 -10.52
CA GLY A 1163 -30.54 -20.18 -10.77
C GLY A 1163 -29.55 -20.40 -9.62
N LYS A 1164 -29.97 -20.86 -8.44
CA LYS A 1164 -29.09 -21.10 -7.28
C LYS A 1164 -29.36 -22.46 -6.64
N ARG A 1165 -28.27 -23.18 -6.32
CA ARG A 1165 -28.28 -24.42 -5.56
C ARG A 1165 -28.30 -24.11 -4.07
N LYS A 1166 -29.13 -24.84 -3.34
CA LYS A 1166 -29.33 -24.67 -1.91
C LYS A 1166 -28.54 -25.74 -1.16
N VAL A 1167 -27.60 -25.31 -0.32
CA VAL A 1167 -26.79 -26.17 0.54
C VAL A 1167 -27.27 -25.96 1.97
N VAL A 1168 -27.61 -27.02 2.68
CA VAL A 1168 -28.12 -26.99 4.05
C VAL A 1168 -27.13 -27.69 4.96
N VAL A 1169 -26.56 -26.97 5.91
CA VAL A 1169 -25.67 -27.53 6.94
C VAL A 1169 -26.50 -27.76 8.19
N THR A 1170 -26.49 -29.00 8.70
CA THR A 1170 -27.26 -29.40 9.87
C THR A 1170 -26.31 -29.70 11.02
N PRO A 1171 -26.35 -28.93 12.14
CA PRO A 1171 -25.51 -29.19 13.30
C PRO A 1171 -26.05 -30.40 14.08
N GLU A 1172 -25.22 -31.01 14.93
CA GLU A 1172 -25.67 -32.10 15.82
C GLU A 1172 -26.71 -31.61 16.84
N VAL A 1173 -26.60 -30.35 17.27
CA VAL A 1173 -27.53 -29.68 18.19
C VAL A 1173 -27.80 -28.25 17.69
N GLY A 1174 -29.02 -27.96 17.26
CA GLY A 1174 -29.45 -26.63 16.83
C GLY A 1174 -30.27 -26.61 15.54
N GLU A 1175 -30.50 -25.41 15.00
CA GLU A 1175 -31.22 -25.20 13.73
C GLU A 1175 -30.30 -25.32 12.52
N ALA A 1176 -30.78 -25.93 11.44
CA ALA A 1176 -30.05 -26.03 10.18
C ALA A 1176 -29.91 -24.66 9.48
N ARG A 1177 -28.75 -24.41 8.88
CA ARG A 1177 -28.45 -23.18 8.13
C ARG A 1177 -28.41 -23.43 6.63
N GLU A 1178 -29.01 -22.51 5.87
CA GLU A 1178 -29.17 -22.64 4.43
C GLU A 1178 -28.30 -21.61 3.67
N TYR A 1179 -27.53 -22.10 2.70
CA TYR A 1179 -26.63 -21.31 1.84
C TYR A 1179 -27.06 -21.42 0.38
N LEU A 1180 -27.01 -20.30 -0.35
CA LEU A 1180 -27.41 -20.22 -1.75
C LEU A 1180 -26.20 -20.00 -2.65
N ILE A 1181 -25.79 -21.04 -3.38
CA ILE A 1181 -24.63 -21.03 -4.29
C ILE A 1181 -25.14 -20.92 -5.74
N PRO A 1182 -24.58 -20.05 -6.61
CA PRO A 1182 -24.96 -20.00 -8.02
C PRO A 1182 -24.80 -21.35 -8.74
N LYS A 1183 -25.78 -21.75 -9.57
CA LYS A 1183 -25.65 -22.95 -10.42
C LYS A 1183 -24.53 -22.75 -11.45
N GLY A 1184 -23.76 -23.81 -11.73
CA GLY A 1184 -22.63 -23.80 -12.67
C GLY A 1184 -21.24 -23.58 -12.03
N LYS A 1185 -21.17 -23.20 -10.75
CA LYS A 1185 -19.90 -23.12 -10.01
C LYS A 1185 -19.53 -24.46 -9.37
N HIS A 1186 -18.23 -24.79 -9.39
CA HIS A 1186 -17.71 -25.98 -8.73
C HIS A 1186 -17.88 -25.85 -7.21
N MET A 1187 -18.51 -26.85 -6.60
CA MET A 1187 -18.67 -26.94 -5.15
C MET A 1187 -17.59 -27.84 -4.62
N SER A 1188 -16.97 -27.45 -3.52
CA SER A 1188 -15.89 -28.22 -2.94
C SER A 1188 -16.38 -29.19 -1.85
N VAL A 1189 -17.69 -29.21 -1.54
CA VAL A 1189 -18.35 -30.10 -0.55
C VAL A 1189 -19.38 -31.05 -1.19
N HIS A 1190 -19.52 -32.25 -0.64
CA HIS A 1190 -20.49 -33.27 -1.03
C HIS A 1190 -21.58 -33.49 0.04
N GLU A 1191 -22.60 -34.28 -0.32
CA GLU A 1191 -23.69 -34.64 0.60
C GLU A 1191 -23.19 -35.68 1.61
N GLY A 1192 -23.38 -35.41 2.90
CA GLY A 1192 -22.87 -36.23 4.00
C GLY A 1192 -21.52 -35.77 4.58
N ASP A 1193 -20.85 -34.79 3.96
CA ASP A 1193 -19.59 -34.24 4.49
C ASP A 1193 -19.84 -33.47 5.79
N TYR A 1194 -18.95 -33.65 6.77
CA TYR A 1194 -18.91 -32.82 7.98
C TYR A 1194 -18.05 -31.59 7.71
N VAL A 1195 -18.63 -30.40 7.83
CA VAL A 1195 -17.93 -29.11 7.66
C VAL A 1195 -17.83 -28.38 8.98
N LYS A 1196 -16.69 -27.72 9.20
CA LYS A 1196 -16.52 -26.80 10.33
C LYS A 1196 -16.96 -25.38 9.98
N ALA A 1197 -17.35 -24.63 11.00
CA ALA A 1197 -17.58 -23.19 10.90
C ALA A 1197 -16.30 -22.52 10.40
N GLY A 1198 -16.41 -21.71 9.35
CA GLY A 1198 -15.26 -21.09 8.69
C GLY A 1198 -14.77 -21.82 7.44
N GLU A 1199 -15.23 -23.03 7.15
CA GLU A 1199 -14.82 -23.77 5.94
C GLU A 1199 -15.59 -23.33 4.68
N ALA A 1200 -14.86 -23.27 3.56
CA ALA A 1200 -15.42 -22.90 2.26
C ALA A 1200 -16.22 -24.05 1.62
N LEU A 1201 -17.44 -23.73 1.18
CA LEU A 1201 -18.38 -24.63 0.50
C LEU A 1201 -18.20 -24.61 -1.04
N MET A 1202 -17.59 -23.55 -1.56
CA MET A 1202 -17.28 -23.37 -2.99
C MET A 1202 -15.88 -22.77 -3.14
N ASP A 1203 -15.30 -22.97 -4.32
CA ASP A 1203 -14.00 -22.38 -4.65
C ASP A 1203 -14.15 -20.87 -4.88
N GLY A 1204 -13.18 -20.11 -4.37
CA GLY A 1204 -13.14 -18.66 -4.47
C GLY A 1204 -12.32 -18.01 -3.36
N SER A 1205 -12.06 -16.71 -3.46
CA SER A 1205 -11.38 -15.99 -2.38
C SER A 1205 -12.29 -15.84 -1.17
N SER A 1206 -11.77 -16.00 0.04
CA SER A 1206 -12.53 -15.77 1.26
C SER A 1206 -12.99 -14.32 1.37
N ASN A 1207 -14.22 -14.09 1.84
CA ASN A 1207 -14.76 -12.75 2.06
C ASN A 1207 -14.40 -12.27 3.49
N PRO A 1208 -13.65 -11.17 3.66
CA PRO A 1208 -13.27 -10.65 4.98
C PRO A 1208 -14.45 -10.39 5.93
N HIS A 1209 -15.61 -9.97 5.39
CA HIS A 1209 -16.80 -9.69 6.21
C HIS A 1209 -17.42 -10.95 6.80
N ASP A 1210 -17.30 -12.07 6.09
CA ASP A 1210 -17.88 -13.34 6.51
C ASP A 1210 -16.96 -13.97 7.57
N ILE A 1211 -15.64 -13.87 7.39
CA ILE A 1211 -14.64 -14.26 8.40
C ILE A 1211 -14.88 -13.52 9.73
N LEU A 1212 -15.07 -12.19 9.69
CA LEU A 1212 -15.34 -11.41 10.91
C LEU A 1212 -16.60 -11.85 11.65
N THR A 1213 -17.64 -12.20 10.89
CA THR A 1213 -18.94 -12.56 11.46
C THR A 1213 -18.92 -13.96 12.08
N ILE A 1214 -18.15 -14.88 11.47
CA ILE A 1214 -18.15 -16.31 11.82
C ILE A 1214 -16.99 -16.64 12.77
N LEU A 1215 -15.76 -16.34 12.37
CA LEU A 1215 -14.53 -16.72 13.08
C LEU A 1215 -14.04 -15.64 14.06
N GLY A 1216 -14.63 -14.46 14.01
CA GLY A 1216 -14.33 -13.34 14.90
C GLY A 1216 -13.14 -12.47 14.45
N GLU A 1217 -12.78 -11.52 15.31
CA GLU A 1217 -11.81 -10.47 14.98
C GLU A 1217 -10.36 -10.98 14.84
N LYS A 1218 -9.95 -11.93 15.69
CA LYS A 1218 -8.58 -12.48 15.69
C LYS A 1218 -8.29 -13.25 14.41
N ALA A 1219 -9.23 -14.08 13.99
CA ALA A 1219 -9.13 -14.86 12.77
C ALA A 1219 -9.10 -13.95 11.53
N LEU A 1220 -9.95 -12.91 11.48
CA LEU A 1220 -9.89 -11.92 10.40
C LEU A 1220 -8.55 -11.19 10.39
N ALA A 1221 -8.07 -10.76 11.55
CA ALA A 1221 -6.84 -10.00 11.62
C ALA A 1221 -5.63 -10.84 11.19
N LYS A 1222 -5.55 -12.11 11.63
CA LYS A 1222 -4.56 -13.08 11.17
C LYS A 1222 -4.63 -13.26 9.65
N TYR A 1223 -5.82 -13.50 9.11
CA TYR A 1223 -6.05 -13.64 7.66
C TYR A 1223 -5.55 -12.42 6.86
N LEU A 1224 -5.89 -11.20 7.28
CA LEU A 1224 -5.46 -9.98 6.59
C LEU A 1224 -3.95 -9.75 6.68
N VAL A 1225 -3.33 -10.05 7.81
CA VAL A 1225 -1.87 -9.92 7.98
C VAL A 1225 -1.16 -10.94 7.09
N ASP A 1226 -1.55 -12.21 7.16
CA ASP A 1226 -0.90 -13.30 6.42
C ASP A 1226 -1.02 -13.10 4.89
N GLU A 1227 -2.21 -12.74 4.37
CA GLU A 1227 -2.40 -12.50 2.92
C GLU A 1227 -1.60 -11.29 2.41
N VAL A 1228 -1.54 -10.20 3.18
CA VAL A 1228 -0.74 -9.03 2.77
C VAL A 1228 0.74 -9.37 2.83
N GLN A 1229 1.17 -10.10 3.86
CA GLN A 1229 2.55 -10.53 4.05
C GLN A 1229 3.02 -11.49 2.94
N GLU A 1230 2.18 -12.46 2.54
CA GLU A 1230 2.42 -13.36 1.40
C GLU A 1230 2.76 -12.56 0.14
N ILE A 1231 1.96 -11.54 -0.19
CA ILE A 1231 2.18 -10.70 -1.38
C ILE A 1231 3.54 -9.97 -1.33
N TYR A 1232 3.92 -9.40 -0.19
CA TYR A 1232 5.22 -8.72 -0.06
C TYR A 1232 6.39 -9.72 -0.09
N ARG A 1233 6.23 -10.88 0.56
CA ARG A 1233 7.28 -11.92 0.66
C ARG A 1233 7.53 -12.64 -0.65
N LEU A 1234 6.48 -12.93 -1.44
CA LEU A 1234 6.60 -13.46 -2.81
C LEU A 1234 7.46 -12.56 -3.71
N GLN A 1235 7.53 -11.26 -3.39
CA GLN A 1235 8.34 -10.27 -4.11
C GLN A 1235 9.73 -10.03 -3.47
N GLY A 1236 10.08 -10.81 -2.44
CA GLY A 1236 11.32 -10.69 -1.70
C GLY A 1236 11.43 -9.41 -0.87
N VAL A 1237 10.30 -8.79 -0.50
CA VAL A 1237 10.25 -7.64 0.39
C VAL A 1237 9.93 -8.11 1.80
N ARG A 1238 10.76 -7.70 2.78
CA ARG A 1238 10.57 -8.02 4.19
C ARG A 1238 9.91 -6.86 4.92
N ILE A 1239 8.76 -7.12 5.53
CA ILE A 1239 8.03 -6.19 6.39
C ILE A 1239 7.68 -6.96 7.66
N ASN A 1240 7.81 -6.33 8.83
CA ASN A 1240 7.35 -6.93 10.07
C ASN A 1240 5.83 -6.77 10.21
N ASP A 1241 5.16 -7.83 10.67
CA ASP A 1241 3.71 -7.92 10.84
C ASP A 1241 3.12 -6.77 11.66
N LYS A 1242 3.90 -6.17 12.59
CA LYS A 1242 3.44 -5.10 13.48
C LYS A 1242 2.90 -3.89 12.72
N HIS A 1243 3.46 -3.62 11.53
CA HIS A 1243 3.03 -2.50 10.71
C HIS A 1243 1.66 -2.77 10.08
N ILE A 1244 1.41 -4.00 9.62
CA ILE A 1244 0.12 -4.39 9.04
C ILE A 1244 -0.94 -4.44 10.14
N GLU A 1245 -0.60 -4.96 11.32
CA GLU A 1245 -1.48 -5.00 12.50
C GLU A 1245 -2.00 -3.60 12.91
N VAL A 1246 -1.15 -2.57 12.85
CA VAL A 1246 -1.56 -1.18 13.14
C VAL A 1246 -2.65 -0.72 12.18
N ILE A 1247 -2.53 -1.04 10.88
CA ILE A 1247 -3.54 -0.69 9.88
C ILE A 1247 -4.83 -1.49 10.10
N VAL A 1248 -4.72 -2.80 10.34
CA VAL A 1248 -5.87 -3.68 10.59
C VAL A 1248 -6.63 -3.26 11.84
N ARG A 1249 -5.95 -2.82 12.91
CA ARG A 1249 -6.60 -2.25 14.09
C ARG A 1249 -7.45 -1.03 13.74
N GLN A 1250 -6.95 -0.14 12.87
CA GLN A 1250 -7.73 1.02 12.44
C GLN A 1250 -8.93 0.64 11.58
N MET A 1251 -8.85 -0.46 10.82
CA MET A 1251 -10.01 -1.01 10.09
C MET A 1251 -11.11 -1.50 11.04
N LEU A 1252 -10.74 -2.13 12.15
CA LEU A 1252 -11.66 -2.69 13.16
C LEU A 1252 -12.13 -1.67 14.22
N ARG A 1253 -11.77 -0.39 14.10
CA ARG A 1253 -12.12 0.67 15.07
C ARG A 1253 -13.62 0.91 15.28
N ARG A 1254 -14.48 0.45 14.37
CA ARG A 1254 -15.94 0.71 14.42
C ARG A 1254 -16.71 -0.51 14.89
N VAL A 1255 -17.58 -0.30 15.89
CA VAL A 1255 -18.49 -1.33 16.42
C VAL A 1255 -19.91 -1.12 15.90
N ARG A 1256 -20.62 -2.22 15.62
CA ARG A 1256 -22.05 -2.21 15.25
C ARG A 1256 -22.92 -2.54 16.46
N ILE A 1257 -23.65 -1.55 16.95
CA ILE A 1257 -24.64 -1.73 18.02
C ILE A 1257 -25.86 -2.47 17.44
N LYS A 1258 -26.21 -3.64 17.99
CA LYS A 1258 -27.33 -4.49 17.53
C LYS A 1258 -28.66 -4.12 18.19
N GLU A 1259 -28.63 -3.75 19.47
CA GLU A 1259 -29.81 -3.48 20.28
C GLU A 1259 -29.86 -2.02 20.72
N VAL A 1260 -31.06 -1.45 20.79
CA VAL A 1260 -31.27 -0.04 21.12
C VAL A 1260 -31.43 0.10 22.64
N GLY A 1261 -30.33 0.40 23.33
CA GLY A 1261 -30.30 0.74 24.77
C GLY A 1261 -29.87 2.19 25.05
N ASP A 1262 -29.50 2.48 26.29
CA ASP A 1262 -29.03 3.81 26.75
C ASP A 1262 -27.52 4.05 26.55
N THR A 1263 -26.84 3.17 25.81
CA THR A 1263 -25.40 3.25 25.48
C THR A 1263 -25.06 4.31 24.42
#